data_AF-A0A1L9T2I5-F1
#
_entry.id   AF-A0A1L9T2I5-F1
#
_cell.length_a   1.000
_cell.length_b   1.000
_cell.length_c   1.000
_cell.angle_alpha   90.00
_cell.angle_beta   90.00
_cell.angle_gamma   90.00
#
_symmetry.space_group_name_H-M   'P 1'
#
loop_
_entity.id
_entity.type
_entity.pdbx_description
1 polymer ?
#
loop_
_entity_poly.entity_id
_entity_poly.type
_entity_poly.pdbx_seq_one_letter_code
_entity_poly.pdbx_strand_id
1 'polypeptide(L)'
;MRSKSDPRSIGQMTGCVGWVVEPDDHQRLVSLGMVGELLVEGPNLARGYLRDTKRTAEVFIKAPIWFGEYCRRFNRTIKRVGRMYKTGDLVRYNPDGSLTFVGRKDTQIKLHGQRVELGEVEHHIRASLTGNDTPPVIAEVVTPCGSAHPLLVAFIAVGDTANQGPDPVQQAALKRWVRGLGDWLAERLPRYMVPSAYVAVDTIPLTATGKTDRRRLREIGGALTPEQLADLLLPCRSALCSPATAMERKLRGLWASVLDLPPDRISADDNFLRIGGDSILAVQLVGVARDQGLSMTVTDVFNTPRLCEMAQIVKTEGYAEETIAPFSLLPPGTDLDVAQAQAASLCGVDRNLVEDIFPCTPLQEGMIAMTSKRPGDYVRQTVLQLSGDGEAVRLERAWREAAAAIPILRTRIVDQAGKGLVQVLVAGPGTFTASQDLEAYLQKDMQEPMGLGTPPCSVWNHLQSSAGGRAYYGHSQNTLVPFQGLIRHILRTTESASEYWQNQLCGSEAVPFPSLPSPGYQPQADDVVQCRISGLQWPRNDITASTAVRAAWAILWGSTPMPVPGVERIAGPTIATVPVRVRLQWGADVQDLLHQIQTQGISMTTYEQTGLQYIRQISLDVERCCQFHSLLVVQPSARRDRTQFMVAREEGDDATWLNHFNTYAIMLECHLEEDGIQARISFDSDVMDRARVQRMAWQLEHVLREVCAQRDGPLPIRDLCGPSPEDHMELEKWNKKVPRRVSRCVHELIAERCHVQPDAPAVCAWDGDFTYGELDQLSSVLATHLIELGVGPAVFVPLCCEKSRWTTVAILGVMKAGGAFVLLDTQSRVLQFSSYGFDVSLFDSLTTLLMGGCVCVPSDAQRNHDLALAMRVLAVNFAMLTPSVLSILEPEKVPGLKAVVLGGERIPSIMVKRWSPSVSLALAYDPTECSVVSTTRTDVGPATDSCNMGYGTGCVPWIVDAQNHERLQPIGAIGELLIEGPIVGHGYLNDPDKTAAAFIDPPAWLRNFRAAHPGNPGGDRVYKTGDLVQYTADGSLRFIGRKDMQVKLRGQRIELGEVEYHTRKCFQEARDVVAEVVTPTGEGRAPMLVAFVWVNSNLDEDRVDDIFIPPTDAFRAAIPAAEVRLHDAVPVYMVPAVFLPLAAVPLTATGKTDRRRLRERAAALSRAEIESYSVSAGAKRAPATAAERTLQRLWARVLNIPPDAIGADDSFFRLGGDSLAAMQVATLSRSAGVNVSVADIFTHRKLSTITGNLPRQDSHDTPVQCDPKCPSMF
;
A
#
# COMPACT_ATOMS: atom_id res chain seq x y z
N MET A 1 -46.87 22.17 20.28
CA MET A 1 -46.19 22.71 21.48
C MET A 1 -45.27 21.63 22.04
N ARG A 2 -43.97 21.65 21.70
CA ARG A 2 -42.97 20.77 22.34
C ARG A 2 -42.22 21.60 23.38
N SER A 3 -42.30 21.21 24.64
CA SER A 3 -41.64 21.90 25.76
C SER A 3 -40.12 21.79 25.64
N LYS A 4 -39.41 22.86 26.04
CA LYS A 4 -37.96 22.89 26.23
C LYS A 4 -37.50 21.60 26.93
N SER A 5 -36.57 20.85 26.34
CA SER A 5 -35.99 19.64 26.94
C SER A 5 -35.21 20.00 28.20
N ASP A 6 -35.50 19.34 29.33
CA ASP A 6 -34.72 19.46 30.57
C ASP A 6 -33.25 19.10 30.26
N PRO A 7 -32.26 19.97 30.56
CA PRO A 7 -30.84 19.71 30.30
C PRO A 7 -30.28 18.47 31.02
N ARG A 8 -31.04 17.86 31.93
CA ARG A 8 -30.70 16.59 32.60
C ARG A 8 -31.30 15.35 31.91
N SER A 9 -32.01 15.52 30.80
CA SER A 9 -32.49 14.38 30.00
C SER A 9 -31.32 13.66 29.34
N ILE A 10 -31.18 12.37 29.62
CA ILE A 10 -30.15 11.47 29.06
C ILE A 10 -30.67 10.70 27.85
N GLY A 11 -31.87 11.01 27.34
CA GLY A 11 -32.43 10.41 26.14
C GLY A 11 -33.02 9.01 26.35
N GLN A 12 -33.18 8.26 25.25
CA GLN A 12 -33.73 6.90 25.25
C GLN A 12 -32.61 5.86 25.20
N MET A 13 -32.85 4.67 25.76
CA MET A 13 -31.89 3.56 25.77
C MET A 13 -31.68 3.01 24.34
N THR A 14 -30.42 2.79 23.95
CA THR A 14 -30.03 2.25 22.64
C THR A 14 -29.35 0.89 22.80
N GLY A 15 -29.86 -0.13 22.09
CA GLY A 15 -29.32 -1.50 22.14
C GLY A 15 -29.53 -2.27 23.46
N CYS A 16 -30.18 -1.67 24.45
CA CYS A 16 -30.53 -2.26 25.76
C CYS A 16 -31.89 -1.75 26.23
N VAL A 17 -32.45 -2.40 27.25
CA VAL A 17 -33.70 -2.03 27.92
C VAL A 17 -33.38 -1.54 29.33
N GLY A 18 -33.90 -0.36 29.68
CA GLY A 18 -33.79 0.22 31.01
C GLY A 18 -35.04 -0.05 31.85
N TRP A 19 -34.86 -0.40 33.11
CA TRP A 19 -35.93 -0.60 34.08
C TRP A 19 -35.65 0.27 35.30
N VAL A 20 -36.63 1.00 35.79
CA VAL A 20 -36.46 1.84 36.98
C VAL A 20 -37.11 1.13 38.16
N VAL A 21 -36.32 0.85 39.19
CA VAL A 21 -36.73 0.11 40.39
C VAL A 21 -36.59 0.95 41.65
N GLU A 22 -37.22 0.53 42.75
CA GLU A 22 -37.02 1.20 44.03
C GLU A 22 -35.53 1.18 44.41
N PRO A 23 -34.94 2.33 44.81
CA PRO A 23 -33.51 2.40 45.10
C PRO A 23 -33.05 1.35 46.11
N ASP A 24 -33.82 1.08 47.16
CA ASP A 24 -33.41 0.14 48.20
C ASP A 24 -33.90 -1.30 47.97
N ASP A 25 -34.81 -1.51 47.00
CA ASP A 25 -35.36 -2.83 46.66
C ASP A 25 -35.57 -3.00 45.15
N HIS A 26 -34.57 -3.60 44.49
CA HIS A 26 -34.61 -3.93 43.07
C HIS A 26 -35.67 -4.99 42.69
N GLN A 27 -36.36 -5.59 43.67
CA GLN A 27 -37.50 -6.48 43.46
C GLN A 27 -38.82 -5.74 43.23
N ARG A 28 -38.82 -4.40 43.16
CA ARG A 28 -40.00 -3.58 42.92
C ARG A 28 -39.76 -2.54 41.83
N LEU A 29 -40.63 -2.49 40.82
CA LEU A 29 -40.63 -1.42 39.81
C LEU A 29 -41.25 -0.16 40.40
N VAL A 30 -40.70 1.01 40.04
CA VAL A 30 -41.34 2.29 40.35
C VAL A 30 -42.32 2.69 39.26
N SER A 31 -43.34 3.45 39.63
CA SER A 31 -44.30 4.04 38.69
C SER A 31 -43.61 5.02 37.73
N LEU A 32 -44.13 5.13 36.50
CA LEU A 32 -43.63 6.09 35.50
C LEU A 32 -43.64 7.52 36.06
N GLY A 33 -42.54 8.26 35.85
CA GLY A 33 -42.34 9.61 36.38
C GLY A 33 -41.66 9.67 37.77
N MET A 34 -41.61 8.56 38.51
CA MET A 34 -40.94 8.49 39.81
C MET A 34 -39.44 8.24 39.68
N VAL A 35 -38.67 8.75 40.63
CA VAL A 35 -37.22 8.54 40.71
C VAL A 35 -36.94 7.16 41.29
N GLY A 36 -36.07 6.40 40.63
CA GLY A 36 -35.59 5.10 41.12
C GLY A 36 -34.24 4.73 40.53
N GLU A 37 -33.70 3.59 40.96
CA GLU A 37 -32.41 3.09 40.44
C GLU A 37 -32.61 2.46 39.05
N LEU A 38 -31.69 2.75 38.12
CA LEU A 38 -31.72 2.18 36.77
C LEU A 38 -31.08 0.78 36.75
N LEU A 39 -31.85 -0.21 36.31
CA LEU A 39 -31.39 -1.54 35.92
C LEU A 39 -31.33 -1.66 34.40
N VAL A 40 -30.24 -2.21 33.89
CA VAL A 40 -30.05 -2.42 32.45
C VAL A 40 -30.11 -3.91 32.10
N GLU A 41 -30.86 -4.24 31.06
CA GLU A 41 -31.04 -5.58 30.50
C GLU A 41 -30.74 -5.55 28.99
N GLY A 42 -30.04 -6.55 28.45
CA GLY A 42 -29.75 -6.61 27.01
C GLY A 42 -28.42 -7.29 26.64
N PRO A 43 -28.13 -7.40 25.35
CA PRO A 43 -26.92 -8.05 24.85
C PRO A 43 -25.63 -7.29 25.20
N ASN A 44 -25.70 -5.99 25.51
CA ASN A 44 -24.51 -5.18 25.80
C ASN A 44 -24.03 -5.31 27.26
N LEU A 45 -24.63 -6.19 28.08
CA LEU A 45 -24.13 -6.41 29.44
C LEU A 45 -22.77 -7.11 29.41
N ALA A 46 -21.75 -6.46 29.99
CA ALA A 46 -20.42 -7.03 30.14
C ALA A 46 -20.41 -8.33 30.97
N ARG A 47 -19.37 -9.16 30.80
CA ARG A 47 -19.22 -10.43 31.52
C ARG A 47 -19.16 -10.24 33.05
N GLY A 48 -18.52 -9.17 33.53
CA GLY A 48 -18.34 -8.87 34.95
C GLY A 48 -17.06 -8.10 35.21
N TYR A 49 -16.71 -7.91 36.48
CA TYR A 49 -15.44 -7.36 36.90
C TYR A 49 -14.34 -8.42 36.84
N LEU A 50 -13.18 -8.06 36.30
CA LEU A 50 -12.04 -8.96 36.14
C LEU A 50 -11.52 -9.41 37.52
N ARG A 51 -11.50 -10.73 37.78
CA ARG A 51 -11.04 -11.35 39.04
C ARG A 51 -11.80 -10.95 40.31
N ASP A 52 -12.92 -10.24 40.19
CA ASP A 52 -13.80 -9.89 41.32
C ASP A 52 -15.19 -10.50 41.12
N THR A 53 -15.28 -11.80 41.40
CA THR A 53 -16.51 -12.59 41.25
C THR A 53 -17.59 -12.15 42.23
N LYS A 54 -17.20 -11.67 43.42
CA LYS A 54 -18.11 -11.20 44.46
C LYS A 54 -18.81 -9.91 44.03
N ARG A 55 -18.05 -8.90 43.61
CA ARG A 55 -18.62 -7.63 43.11
C ARG A 55 -19.40 -7.82 41.82
N THR A 56 -18.96 -8.75 40.97
CA THR A 56 -19.73 -9.14 39.78
C THR A 56 -21.10 -9.67 40.15
N ALA A 57 -21.21 -10.55 41.14
CA ALA A 57 -22.50 -11.09 41.59
C ALA A 57 -23.39 -10.04 42.28
N GLU A 58 -22.80 -9.05 42.97
CA GLU A 58 -23.53 -7.97 43.66
C GLU A 58 -24.17 -6.98 42.69
N VAL A 59 -23.48 -6.65 41.59
CA VAL A 59 -23.91 -5.62 40.62
C VAL A 59 -24.60 -6.22 39.38
N PHE A 60 -24.15 -7.39 38.90
CA PHE A 60 -24.79 -8.14 37.81
C PHE A 60 -25.71 -9.21 38.38
N ILE A 61 -26.94 -8.80 38.67
CA ILE A 61 -27.93 -9.63 39.33
C ILE A 61 -28.66 -10.56 38.35
N LYS A 62 -29.26 -11.62 38.91
CA LYS A 62 -30.29 -12.39 38.21
C LYS A 62 -31.60 -11.60 38.18
N ALA A 63 -32.45 -11.92 37.21
CA ALA A 63 -33.73 -11.27 36.97
C ALA A 63 -34.57 -11.18 38.26
N PRO A 64 -35.06 -9.98 38.61
CA PRO A 64 -35.98 -9.80 39.73
C PRO A 64 -37.31 -10.53 39.53
N ILE A 65 -38.08 -10.72 40.61
CA ILE A 65 -39.34 -11.47 40.64
C ILE A 65 -40.35 -10.90 39.62
N TRP A 66 -40.51 -9.57 39.57
CA TRP A 66 -41.43 -8.90 38.66
C TRP A 66 -41.11 -9.17 37.18
N PHE A 67 -39.83 -9.42 36.85
CA PHE A 67 -39.41 -9.67 35.46
C PHE A 67 -39.92 -11.02 34.96
N GLY A 68 -40.00 -12.03 35.84
CA GLY A 68 -40.57 -13.33 35.52
C GLY A 68 -42.08 -13.29 35.27
N GLU A 69 -42.82 -12.47 36.01
CA GLU A 69 -44.24 -12.21 35.75
C GLU A 69 -44.46 -11.42 34.47
N TYR A 70 -43.64 -10.38 34.25
CA TYR A 70 -43.66 -9.59 33.02
C TYR A 70 -43.42 -10.46 31.78
N CYS A 71 -42.41 -11.33 31.80
CA CYS A 71 -42.13 -12.25 30.70
C CYS A 71 -43.27 -13.24 30.46
N ARG A 72 -43.90 -13.80 31.51
CA ARG A 72 -45.05 -14.70 31.36
C ARG A 72 -46.27 -14.02 30.73
N ARG A 73 -46.48 -12.73 31.02
CA ARG A 73 -47.67 -11.98 30.60
C ARG A 73 -47.54 -11.37 29.20
N PHE A 74 -46.32 -11.04 28.75
CA PHE A 74 -46.11 -10.24 27.54
C PHE A 74 -45.11 -10.81 26.51
N ASN A 75 -44.55 -12.00 26.71
CA ASN A 75 -43.49 -12.52 25.82
C ASN A 75 -43.96 -13.64 24.88
N ARG A 76 -44.03 -13.39 23.57
CA ARG A 76 -44.27 -14.42 22.54
C ARG A 76 -43.15 -14.58 21.51
N THR A 77 -42.03 -13.86 21.59
CA THR A 77 -41.05 -13.90 20.47
C THR A 77 -39.59 -13.57 20.79
N ILE A 78 -39.21 -13.20 22.03
CA ILE A 78 -37.80 -12.85 22.34
C ILE A 78 -37.30 -13.62 23.58
N LYS A 79 -36.28 -14.48 23.40
CA LYS A 79 -35.57 -15.16 24.51
C LYS A 79 -34.74 -14.14 25.32
N ARG A 80 -35.39 -13.43 26.26
CA ARG A 80 -34.71 -12.50 27.16
C ARG A 80 -33.87 -13.27 28.18
N VAL A 81 -32.60 -12.86 28.32
CA VAL A 81 -31.63 -13.45 29.24
C VAL A 81 -31.85 -12.79 30.59
N GLY A 82 -32.26 -13.56 31.61
CA GLY A 82 -32.62 -13.05 32.93
C GLY A 82 -31.44 -12.54 33.77
N ARG A 83 -30.56 -11.73 33.20
CA ARG A 83 -29.40 -11.10 33.85
C ARG A 83 -29.48 -9.58 33.64
N MET A 84 -29.31 -8.83 34.71
CA MET A 84 -29.44 -7.37 34.73
C MET A 84 -28.26 -6.72 35.45
N TYR A 85 -27.96 -5.47 35.09
CA TYR A 85 -26.89 -4.68 35.70
C TYR A 85 -27.47 -3.53 36.52
N LYS A 86 -27.07 -3.42 37.79
CA LYS A 86 -27.34 -2.28 38.66
C LYS A 86 -26.38 -1.14 38.34
N THR A 87 -26.93 -0.01 37.87
CA THR A 87 -26.09 1.14 37.50
C THR A 87 -25.66 1.97 38.70
N GLY A 88 -26.43 1.96 39.80
CA GLY A 88 -26.30 2.94 40.88
C GLY A 88 -26.78 4.35 40.49
N ASP A 89 -27.30 4.55 39.27
CA ASP A 89 -27.83 5.82 38.81
C ASP A 89 -29.30 5.94 39.20
N LEU A 90 -29.66 7.08 39.79
CA LEU A 90 -31.03 7.47 40.08
C LEU A 90 -31.58 8.25 38.88
N VAL A 91 -32.62 7.71 38.26
CA VAL A 91 -33.25 8.26 37.06
C VAL A 91 -34.76 8.28 37.20
N ARG A 92 -35.46 9.02 36.33
CA ARG A 92 -36.92 8.91 36.16
C ARG A 92 -37.29 8.85 34.68
N TYR A 93 -38.38 8.17 34.36
CA TYR A 93 -38.97 8.22 33.02
C TYR A 93 -39.72 9.53 32.78
N ASN A 94 -39.45 10.16 31.65
CA ASN A 94 -40.22 11.27 31.11
C ASN A 94 -41.45 10.74 30.35
N PRO A 95 -42.50 11.57 30.13
CA PRO A 95 -43.70 11.16 29.39
C PRO A 95 -43.44 10.74 27.94
N ASP A 96 -42.35 11.22 27.33
CA ASP A 96 -41.92 10.87 25.96
C ASP A 96 -41.05 9.59 25.90
N GLY A 97 -40.90 8.89 27.02
CA GLY A 97 -40.09 7.67 27.15
C GLY A 97 -38.59 7.90 27.30
N SER A 98 -38.10 9.14 27.26
CA SER A 98 -36.71 9.45 27.60
C SER A 98 -36.47 9.36 29.12
N LEU A 99 -35.23 9.19 29.55
CA LEU A 99 -34.83 9.17 30.95
C LEU A 99 -34.23 10.52 31.35
N THR A 100 -34.56 11.00 32.54
CA THR A 100 -33.87 12.15 33.16
C THR A 100 -32.99 11.65 34.29
N PHE A 101 -31.71 12.02 34.26
CA PHE A 101 -30.76 11.70 35.33
C PHE A 101 -30.98 12.62 36.54
N VAL A 102 -31.05 12.03 37.73
CA VAL A 102 -31.33 12.74 38.99
C VAL A 102 -30.11 12.77 39.90
N GLY A 103 -29.33 11.69 39.96
CA GLY A 103 -28.15 11.60 40.81
C GLY A 103 -27.60 10.19 40.91
N ARG A 104 -26.68 9.94 41.84
CA ARG A 104 -26.07 8.63 42.08
C ARG A 104 -26.35 8.14 43.50
N LYS A 105 -26.46 6.82 43.62
CA LYS A 105 -26.64 6.09 44.87
C LYS A 105 -25.30 5.74 45.54
N ASP A 106 -24.19 5.72 44.80
CA ASP A 106 -22.86 5.32 45.28
C ASP A 106 -21.82 6.46 45.33
N THR A 107 -20.66 6.21 45.96
CA THR A 107 -19.60 7.21 46.26
C THR A 107 -18.66 7.54 45.10
N GLN A 108 -19.03 7.21 43.85
CA GLN A 108 -18.16 7.44 42.70
C GLN A 108 -18.23 8.90 42.23
N ILE A 109 -17.09 9.60 42.26
CA ILE A 109 -16.98 11.06 42.08
C ILE A 109 -16.48 11.41 40.67
N LYS A 110 -16.96 12.53 40.11
CA LYS A 110 -16.47 13.12 38.85
C LYS A 110 -15.73 14.44 39.14
N LEU A 111 -14.53 14.60 38.60
CA LEU A 111 -13.75 15.83 38.61
C LEU A 111 -13.67 16.36 37.17
N HIS A 112 -14.13 17.59 36.92
CA HIS A 112 -14.16 18.19 35.58
C HIS A 112 -14.80 17.32 34.47
N GLY A 113 -15.87 16.58 34.82
CA GLY A 113 -16.57 15.68 33.89
C GLY A 113 -15.95 14.28 33.74
N GLN A 114 -14.76 14.05 34.32
CA GLN A 114 -14.02 12.80 34.26
C GLN A 114 -14.21 11.99 35.55
N ARG A 115 -14.33 10.67 35.45
CA ARG A 115 -14.57 9.78 36.59
C ARG A 115 -13.26 9.54 37.34
N VAL A 116 -13.25 9.75 38.66
CA VAL A 116 -12.08 9.56 39.53
C VAL A 116 -12.34 8.41 40.50
N GLU A 117 -11.49 7.39 40.49
CA GLU A 117 -11.52 6.28 41.44
C GLU A 117 -10.53 6.54 42.59
N LEU A 118 -11.02 7.14 43.68
CA LEU A 118 -10.17 7.58 44.80
C LEU A 118 -9.35 6.44 45.43
N GLY A 119 -9.90 5.21 45.45
CA GLY A 119 -9.20 4.04 45.97
C GLY A 119 -7.98 3.62 45.13
N GLU A 120 -8.00 3.90 43.82
CA GLU A 120 -6.88 3.63 42.91
C GLU A 120 -5.75 4.63 43.16
N VAL A 121 -6.10 5.91 43.30
CA VAL A 121 -5.16 6.97 43.70
C VAL A 121 -4.50 6.64 45.04
N GLU A 122 -5.29 6.24 46.04
CA GLU A 122 -4.80 5.79 47.34
C GLU A 122 -3.88 4.57 47.25
N HIS A 123 -4.22 3.58 46.43
CA HIS A 123 -3.42 2.37 46.23
C HIS A 123 -2.03 2.70 45.67
N HIS A 124 -1.98 3.52 44.63
CA HIS A 124 -0.72 3.92 43.99
C HIS A 124 0.15 4.77 44.90
N ILE A 125 -0.44 5.68 45.68
CA ILE A 125 0.33 6.43 46.70
C ILE A 125 0.92 5.47 47.73
N ARG A 126 0.14 4.51 48.27
CA ARG A 126 0.67 3.53 49.24
C ARG A 126 1.77 2.66 48.63
N ALA A 127 1.64 2.25 47.36
CA ALA A 127 2.64 1.43 46.67
C ALA A 127 3.98 2.15 46.48
N SER A 128 3.98 3.48 46.38
CA SER A 128 5.20 4.29 46.27
C SER A 128 5.97 4.44 47.59
N LEU A 129 5.29 4.28 48.72
CA LEU A 129 5.85 4.46 50.07
C LEU A 129 6.43 3.12 50.56
N THR A 130 7.57 2.68 50.02
CA THR A 130 8.19 1.40 50.43
C THR A 130 8.95 1.52 51.76
N GLY A 131 8.48 0.83 52.82
CA GLY A 131 9.14 0.71 54.14
C GLY A 131 8.20 0.14 55.23
N ASN A 132 8.75 -0.31 56.37
CA ASN A 132 7.97 -0.92 57.48
C ASN A 132 7.00 0.03 58.22
N ASP A 133 7.00 1.33 57.91
CA ASP A 133 6.09 2.35 58.45
C ASP A 133 5.32 3.07 57.32
N THR A 134 4.35 2.38 56.68
CA THR A 134 3.46 3.02 55.69
C THR A 134 2.33 3.79 56.39
N PRO A 135 2.27 5.12 56.26
CA PRO A 135 1.18 5.91 56.86
C PRO A 135 -0.17 5.64 56.17
N PRO A 136 -1.30 5.69 56.89
CA PRO A 136 -2.62 5.68 56.29
C PRO A 136 -2.81 6.85 55.32
N VAL A 137 -3.25 6.57 54.09
CA VAL A 137 -3.52 7.57 53.04
C VAL A 137 -4.96 7.46 52.54
N ILE A 138 -5.64 8.60 52.49
CA ILE A 138 -7.01 8.76 51.96
C ILE A 138 -7.04 9.89 50.92
N ALA A 139 -7.56 9.61 49.72
CA ALA A 139 -7.77 10.62 48.68
C ALA A 139 -9.23 11.10 48.72
N GLU A 140 -9.42 12.42 48.59
CA GLU A 140 -10.75 13.02 48.61
C GLU A 140 -10.82 14.28 47.74
N VAL A 141 -12.00 14.56 47.19
CA VAL A 141 -12.24 15.78 46.42
C VAL A 141 -12.73 16.88 47.35
N VAL A 142 -12.03 18.01 47.34
CA VAL A 142 -12.26 19.12 48.26
C VAL A 142 -12.37 20.43 47.48
N THR A 143 -13.30 21.29 47.88
CA THR A 143 -13.44 22.65 47.33
C THR A 143 -12.84 23.63 48.34
N PRO A 144 -11.68 24.25 48.07
CA PRO A 144 -11.01 25.16 48.99
C PRO A 144 -11.84 26.42 49.28
N CYS A 145 -11.62 27.02 50.45
CA CYS A 145 -12.26 28.27 50.82
C CYS A 145 -11.84 29.39 49.86
N GLY A 146 -12.80 30.03 49.18
CA GLY A 146 -12.55 31.08 48.20
C GLY A 146 -12.37 30.61 46.75
N SER A 147 -12.48 29.30 46.46
CA SER A 147 -12.45 28.75 45.09
C SER A 147 -13.79 28.11 44.70
N ALA A 148 -14.22 28.32 43.45
CA ALA A 148 -15.38 27.63 42.87
C ALA A 148 -15.04 26.25 42.29
N HIS A 149 -13.76 25.86 42.29
CA HIS A 149 -13.28 24.66 41.63
C HIS A 149 -12.88 23.57 42.64
N PRO A 150 -13.44 22.33 42.51
CA PRO A 150 -13.02 21.20 43.32
C PRO A 150 -11.62 20.74 42.92
N LEU A 151 -10.81 20.33 43.90
CA LEU A 151 -9.46 19.78 43.75
C LEU A 151 -9.38 18.38 44.35
N LEU A 152 -8.53 17.53 43.77
CA LEU A 152 -8.21 16.23 44.35
C LEU A 152 -7.08 16.38 45.38
N VAL A 153 -7.30 15.98 46.63
CA VAL A 153 -6.36 16.13 47.74
C VAL A 153 -6.09 14.78 48.41
N ALA A 154 -4.83 14.48 48.71
CA ALA A 154 -4.44 13.28 49.44
C ALA A 154 -4.07 13.61 50.89
N PHE A 155 -4.77 13.00 51.85
CA PHE A 155 -4.53 13.14 53.29
C PHE A 155 -3.66 12.00 53.81
N ILE A 156 -2.56 12.32 54.49
CA ILE A 156 -1.55 11.37 54.97
C ILE A 156 -1.45 11.47 56.49
N ALA A 157 -1.68 10.37 57.21
CA ALA A 157 -1.59 10.35 58.67
C ALA A 157 -0.14 10.21 59.16
N VAL A 158 0.34 11.17 59.96
CA VAL A 158 1.76 11.26 60.38
C VAL A 158 2.01 10.71 61.80
N GLY A 159 0.96 10.34 62.56
CA GLY A 159 1.08 9.69 63.86
C GLY A 159 1.23 10.65 65.04
N ASP A 160 1.22 10.09 66.26
CA ASP A 160 1.02 10.76 67.55
C ASP A 160 2.25 11.55 68.07
N THR A 161 2.98 12.24 67.19
CA THR A 161 3.87 13.33 67.60
C THR A 161 3.03 14.59 67.80
N ALA A 162 2.11 14.53 68.75
CA ALA A 162 1.24 15.63 69.15
C ALA A 162 1.63 16.06 70.57
N ASN A 163 2.32 17.19 70.67
CA ASN A 163 1.90 18.30 71.53
C ASN A 163 2.89 19.46 71.46
N GLN A 164 2.75 20.32 70.43
CA GLN A 164 2.76 21.80 70.52
C GLN A 164 2.93 22.43 69.11
N GLY A 165 1.82 22.89 68.50
CA GLY A 165 1.82 23.75 67.30
C GLY A 165 2.21 23.08 65.98
N PRO A 166 2.12 23.78 64.83
CA PRO A 166 2.53 23.27 63.51
C PRO A 166 4.05 23.07 63.51
N ASP A 167 4.48 21.86 63.89
CA ASP A 167 5.88 21.52 64.09
C ASP A 167 6.61 21.36 62.73
N PRO A 168 7.76 22.04 62.50
CA PRO A 168 8.65 21.81 61.36
C PRO A 168 8.95 20.32 61.09
N VAL A 169 8.87 19.46 62.10
CA VAL A 169 9.13 18.01 62.01
C VAL A 169 8.04 17.27 61.22
N GLN A 170 6.75 17.59 61.39
CA GLN A 170 5.66 16.97 60.62
C GLN A 170 5.73 17.35 59.14
N GLN A 171 6.04 18.62 58.84
CA GLN A 171 6.28 19.06 57.47
C GLN A 171 7.52 18.38 56.87
N ALA A 172 8.60 18.19 57.63
CA ALA A 172 9.79 17.48 57.15
C ALA A 172 9.50 16.01 56.82
N ALA A 173 8.68 15.32 57.61
CA ALA A 173 8.25 13.94 57.35
C ALA A 173 7.37 13.83 56.10
N LEU A 174 6.39 14.73 55.94
CA LEU A 174 5.56 14.81 54.73
C LEU A 174 6.40 15.10 53.48
N LYS A 175 7.36 16.05 53.58
CA LYS A 175 8.30 16.38 52.50
C LYS A 175 9.14 15.19 52.06
N ARG A 176 9.54 14.31 52.99
CA ARG A 176 10.28 13.08 52.68
C ARG A 176 9.43 12.10 51.87
N TRP A 177 8.15 11.94 52.22
CA TRP A 177 7.25 10.97 51.58
C TRP A 177 6.69 11.43 50.24
N VAL A 178 6.51 12.74 50.05
CA VAL A 178 5.91 13.31 48.82
C VAL A 178 6.98 13.60 47.74
N ARG A 179 8.27 13.51 48.08
CA ARG A 179 9.38 13.74 47.13
C ARG A 179 9.33 12.72 45.97
N GLY A 180 9.20 13.21 44.74
CA GLY A 180 9.14 12.41 43.50
C GLY A 180 7.78 11.72 43.25
N LEU A 181 6.83 11.87 44.18
CA LEU A 181 5.54 11.16 44.12
C LEU A 181 4.66 11.65 42.97
N GLY A 182 4.68 12.95 42.67
CA GLY A 182 3.88 13.54 41.58
C GLY A 182 4.25 12.98 40.21
N ASP A 183 5.54 12.90 39.90
CA ASP A 183 6.04 12.35 38.63
C ASP A 183 5.79 10.84 38.55
N TRP A 184 6.05 10.13 39.66
CA TRP A 184 5.80 8.68 39.74
C TRP A 184 4.32 8.32 39.53
N LEU A 185 3.40 9.15 40.04
CA LEU A 185 1.96 9.00 39.80
C LEU A 185 1.58 9.42 38.38
N ALA A 186 2.19 10.46 37.80
CA ALA A 186 1.90 10.89 36.43
C ALA A 186 2.34 9.87 35.36
N GLU A 187 3.31 9.01 35.67
CA GLU A 187 3.68 7.85 34.84
C GLU A 187 2.64 6.72 34.87
N ARG A 188 1.81 6.64 35.92
CA ARG A 188 0.95 5.46 36.21
C ARG A 188 -0.54 5.77 36.27
N LEU A 189 -0.91 7.04 36.44
CA LEU A 189 -2.28 7.53 36.52
C LEU A 189 -2.48 8.68 35.51
N PRO A 190 -3.67 8.81 34.90
CA PRO A 190 -4.02 9.98 34.11
C PRO A 190 -3.82 11.28 34.91
N ARG A 191 -3.40 12.37 34.25
CA ARG A 191 -3.03 13.65 34.91
C ARG A 191 -4.13 14.22 35.81
N TYR A 192 -5.41 13.96 35.53
CA TYR A 192 -6.55 14.40 36.33
C TYR A 192 -6.79 13.57 37.62
N MET A 193 -6.18 12.37 37.73
CA MET A 193 -6.21 11.51 38.93
C MET A 193 -4.98 11.72 39.84
N VAL A 194 -4.02 12.55 39.43
CA VAL A 194 -2.87 12.91 40.27
C VAL A 194 -3.33 13.97 41.28
N PRO A 195 -3.17 13.76 42.61
CA PRO A 195 -3.57 14.72 43.62
C PRO A 195 -2.92 16.09 43.40
N SER A 196 -3.72 17.14 43.51
CA SER A 196 -3.29 18.52 43.39
C SER A 196 -2.61 19.06 44.65
N ALA A 197 -2.82 18.41 45.80
CA ALA A 197 -2.18 18.74 47.08
C ALA A 197 -2.08 17.52 48.02
N TYR A 198 -1.12 17.56 48.94
CA TYR A 198 -0.90 16.55 49.99
C TYR A 198 -1.00 17.20 51.36
N VAL A 199 -1.89 16.70 52.22
CA VAL A 199 -2.16 17.30 53.54
C VAL A 199 -1.80 16.30 54.63
N ALA A 200 -0.92 16.72 55.54
CA ALA A 200 -0.64 15.94 56.75
C ALA A 200 -1.80 16.08 57.75
N VAL A 201 -2.20 14.96 58.35
CA VAL A 201 -3.15 14.91 59.47
C VAL A 201 -2.58 14.04 60.59
N ASP A 202 -2.96 14.31 61.84
CA ASP A 202 -2.43 13.53 62.98
C ASP A 202 -2.92 12.07 62.92
N THR A 203 -4.22 11.89 62.69
CA THR A 203 -4.85 10.59 62.42
C THR A 203 -5.94 10.75 61.36
N ILE A 204 -6.22 9.69 60.58
CA ILE A 204 -7.36 9.68 59.68
C ILE A 204 -8.63 9.63 60.54
N PRO A 205 -9.54 10.62 60.47
CA PRO A 205 -10.74 10.64 61.29
C PRO A 205 -11.63 9.44 60.93
N LEU A 206 -12.17 8.77 61.95
CA LEU A 206 -13.06 7.62 61.80
C LEU A 206 -14.45 7.96 62.36
N THR A 207 -15.50 7.45 61.71
CA THR A 207 -16.88 7.46 62.21
C THR A 207 -17.02 6.51 63.41
N ALA A 208 -18.14 6.62 64.16
CA ALA A 208 -18.45 5.74 65.29
C ALA A 208 -18.49 4.22 64.94
N THR A 209 -18.50 3.87 63.65
CA THR A 209 -18.45 2.49 63.14
C THR A 209 -17.04 2.01 62.76
N GLY A 210 -16.00 2.81 62.98
CA GLY A 210 -14.62 2.50 62.61
C GLY A 210 -14.27 2.72 61.14
N LYS A 211 -15.19 3.25 60.31
CA LYS A 211 -14.94 3.62 58.90
C LYS A 211 -14.41 5.05 58.78
N THR A 212 -13.57 5.33 57.78
CA THR A 212 -13.05 6.69 57.48
C THR A 212 -14.15 7.73 57.33
N ASP A 213 -14.04 8.83 58.08
CA ASP A 213 -14.92 9.99 58.02
C ASP A 213 -14.46 10.98 56.92
N ARG A 214 -14.85 10.65 55.68
CA ARG A 214 -14.60 11.48 54.48
C ARG A 214 -15.29 12.85 54.54
N ARG A 215 -16.33 13.03 55.36
CA ARG A 215 -16.99 14.33 55.54
C ARG A 215 -16.08 15.26 56.33
N ARG A 216 -15.49 14.75 57.41
CA ARG A 216 -14.53 15.52 58.21
C ARG A 216 -13.28 15.90 57.42
N LEU A 217 -12.78 15.03 56.55
CA LEU A 217 -11.65 15.35 55.66
C LEU A 217 -11.98 16.46 54.65
N ARG A 218 -13.20 16.48 54.10
CA ARG A 218 -13.67 17.60 53.24
C ARG A 218 -13.78 18.92 53.99
N GLU A 219 -14.19 18.89 55.25
CA GLU A 219 -14.20 20.09 56.11
C GLU A 219 -12.78 20.59 56.39
N ILE A 220 -11.84 19.68 56.67
CA ILE A 220 -10.42 20.01 56.91
C ILE A 220 -9.79 20.65 55.67
N GLY A 221 -9.90 20.02 54.50
CA GLY A 221 -9.33 20.60 53.28
C GLY A 221 -10.10 21.81 52.76
N GLY A 222 -11.41 21.91 53.05
CA GLY A 222 -12.25 23.03 52.63
C GLY A 222 -12.01 24.30 53.46
N ALA A 223 -11.45 24.16 54.66
CA ALA A 223 -11.02 25.29 55.49
C ALA A 223 -9.70 25.93 55.00
N LEU A 224 -8.95 25.27 54.11
CA LEU A 224 -7.69 25.77 53.56
C LEU A 224 -7.95 26.65 52.31
N THR A 225 -7.15 27.69 52.16
CA THR A 225 -7.13 28.52 50.94
C THR A 225 -6.34 27.83 49.82
N PRO A 226 -6.58 28.16 48.54
CA PRO A 226 -5.78 27.68 47.41
C PRO A 226 -4.28 27.94 47.58
N GLU A 227 -3.91 29.09 48.17
CA GLU A 227 -2.53 29.48 48.46
C GLU A 227 -1.90 28.58 49.54
N GLN A 228 -2.64 28.29 50.62
CA GLN A 228 -2.17 27.37 51.67
C GLN A 228 -2.04 25.92 51.19
N LEU A 229 -2.89 25.48 50.27
CA LEU A 229 -2.77 24.16 49.63
C LEU A 229 -1.59 24.10 48.65
N ALA A 230 -1.25 25.21 48.00
CA ALA A 230 -0.09 25.33 47.14
C ALA A 230 1.24 25.30 47.93
N ASP A 231 1.28 25.91 49.11
CA ASP A 231 2.48 25.93 49.99
C ASP A 231 2.85 24.53 50.52
N LEU A 232 1.89 23.61 50.62
CA LEU A 232 2.10 22.22 51.06
C LEU A 232 2.75 21.31 49.99
N LEU A 233 3.12 21.85 48.81
CA LEU A 233 3.70 21.11 47.66
C LEU A 233 5.24 21.13 47.54
N LEU A 234 5.99 21.80 48.42
CA LEU A 234 7.46 21.84 48.32
C LEU A 234 8.06 20.59 48.99
N PRO A 235 8.48 19.51 48.27
CA PRO A 235 9.57 19.61 47.28
C PRO A 235 9.57 18.46 46.23
N CYS A 236 8.91 18.60 45.07
CA CYS A 236 9.21 17.86 43.82
C CYS A 236 8.31 18.30 42.67
N ARG A 237 8.16 19.61 42.48
CA ARG A 237 8.13 20.14 41.12
C ARG A 237 9.54 20.66 40.91
N SER A 238 10.33 20.03 40.03
CA SER A 238 11.41 20.77 39.38
C SER A 238 10.80 22.11 39.00
N ALA A 239 11.41 23.19 39.50
CA ALA A 239 10.85 24.53 39.52
C ALA A 239 9.96 24.76 38.29
N LEU A 240 8.73 25.24 38.50
CA LEU A 240 8.21 26.21 37.54
C LEU A 240 9.29 27.29 37.54
N CYS A 241 10.24 27.21 36.61
CA CYS A 241 11.13 28.31 36.28
C CYS A 241 10.16 29.39 35.84
N SER A 242 9.75 30.19 36.81
CA SER A 242 8.81 31.27 36.56
C SER A 242 9.54 32.19 35.60
N PRO A 243 8.92 32.55 34.47
CA PRO A 243 9.50 33.45 33.48
C PRO A 243 10.32 34.58 34.13
N ALA A 244 11.64 34.49 34.04
CA ALA A 244 12.56 35.38 34.74
C ALA A 244 12.65 36.71 33.98
N THR A 245 12.70 36.65 32.65
CA THR A 245 12.80 37.83 31.80
C THR A 245 11.42 38.43 31.48
N ALA A 246 11.40 39.73 31.17
CA ALA A 246 10.18 40.39 30.70
C ALA A 246 9.66 39.77 29.39
N MET A 247 10.55 39.27 28.55
CA MET A 247 10.21 38.59 27.29
C MET A 247 9.54 37.23 27.56
N GLU A 248 10.07 36.41 28.46
CA GLU A 248 9.44 35.13 28.85
C GLU A 248 8.02 35.36 29.40
N ARG A 249 7.81 36.40 30.22
CA ARG A 249 6.47 36.71 30.74
C ARG A 249 5.49 37.11 29.63
N LYS A 250 5.97 37.86 28.65
CA LYS A 250 5.18 38.29 27.48
C LYS A 250 4.84 37.09 26.59
N LEU A 251 5.82 36.25 26.26
CA LEU A 251 5.63 35.01 25.51
C LEU A 251 4.71 34.03 26.21
N ARG A 252 4.79 33.90 27.54
CA ARG A 252 3.87 33.06 28.32
C ARG A 252 2.42 33.51 28.18
N GLY A 253 2.16 34.82 28.18
CA GLY A 253 0.83 35.36 27.94
C GLY A 253 0.31 35.02 26.53
N LEU A 254 1.20 35.08 25.53
CA LEU A 254 0.88 34.70 24.16
C LEU A 254 0.59 33.20 24.03
N TRP A 255 1.44 32.34 24.61
CA TRP A 255 1.23 30.89 24.66
C TRP A 255 -0.09 30.53 25.34
N ALA A 256 -0.38 31.14 26.49
CA ALA A 256 -1.64 30.96 27.21
C ALA A 256 -2.87 31.27 26.33
N SER A 257 -2.80 32.38 25.57
CA SER A 257 -3.90 32.78 24.68
C SER A 257 -4.11 31.83 23.49
N VAL A 258 -3.02 31.30 22.93
CA VAL A 258 -3.06 30.44 21.74
C VAL A 258 -3.44 29.01 22.12
N LEU A 259 -2.85 28.48 23.19
CA LEU A 259 -3.07 27.11 23.68
C LEU A 259 -4.35 26.97 24.51
N ASP A 260 -5.01 28.08 24.85
CA ASP A 260 -6.17 28.12 25.76
C ASP A 260 -5.87 27.47 27.12
N LEU A 261 -4.69 27.80 27.65
CA LEU A 261 -4.20 27.32 28.94
C LEU A 261 -4.03 28.50 29.90
N PRO A 262 -4.34 28.34 31.20
CA PRO A 262 -4.05 29.35 32.21
C PRO A 262 -2.54 29.68 32.25
N PRO A 263 -2.12 30.96 32.32
CA PRO A 263 -0.71 31.35 32.34
C PRO A 263 0.09 30.73 33.50
N ASP A 264 -0.56 30.40 34.61
CA ASP A 264 0.01 29.73 35.78
C ASP A 264 0.36 28.25 35.53
N ARG A 265 -0.12 27.66 34.42
CA ARG A 265 0.19 26.29 34.00
C ARG A 265 1.34 26.19 33.00
N ILE A 266 1.97 27.31 32.63
CA ILE A 266 3.04 27.37 31.63
C ILE A 266 4.35 27.84 32.30
N SER A 267 5.36 26.97 32.30
CA SER A 267 6.73 27.16 32.80
C SER A 267 7.66 27.76 31.73
N ALA A 268 8.78 28.35 32.14
CA ALA A 268 9.83 28.76 31.20
C ALA A 268 10.49 27.57 30.49
N ASP A 269 10.54 26.40 31.11
CA ASP A 269 11.12 25.19 30.51
C ASP A 269 10.11 24.37 29.68
N ASP A 270 8.85 24.81 29.61
CA ASP A 270 7.83 24.11 28.83
C ASP A 270 8.12 24.21 27.33
N ASN A 271 7.89 23.10 26.65
CA ASN A 271 8.01 22.97 25.21
C ASN A 271 6.64 23.14 24.55
N PHE A 272 6.53 24.08 23.61
CA PHE A 272 5.29 24.46 22.95
C PHE A 272 4.55 23.26 22.34
N LEU A 273 5.29 22.36 21.68
CA LEU A 273 4.73 21.20 20.99
C LEU A 273 4.23 20.13 21.98
N ARG A 274 4.87 20.00 23.14
CA ARG A 274 4.52 18.99 24.15
C ARG A 274 3.29 19.34 24.98
N ILE A 275 2.93 20.62 25.03
CA ILE A 275 1.77 21.10 25.80
C ILE A 275 0.54 21.36 24.93
N GLY A 276 0.52 20.84 23.70
CA GLY A 276 -0.62 20.90 22.80
C GLY A 276 -0.46 21.88 21.62
N GLY A 277 0.71 22.46 21.43
CA GLY A 277 1.03 23.27 20.25
C GLY A 277 1.20 22.42 19.00
N ASP A 278 0.64 22.87 17.88
CA ASP A 278 0.84 22.30 16.54
C ASP A 278 1.35 23.37 15.56
N SER A 279 1.48 23.02 14.28
CA SER A 279 1.94 23.95 13.24
C SER A 279 1.02 25.15 13.03
N ILE A 280 -0.26 25.05 13.35
CA ILE A 280 -1.24 26.14 13.19
C ILE A 280 -1.20 27.05 14.42
N LEU A 281 -1.14 26.48 15.61
CA LEU A 281 -0.96 27.22 16.84
C LEU A 281 0.41 27.93 16.85
N ALA A 282 1.45 27.35 16.25
CA ALA A 282 2.72 28.03 16.05
C ALA A 282 2.59 29.27 15.15
N VAL A 283 1.82 29.19 14.06
CA VAL A 283 1.52 30.35 13.20
C VAL A 283 0.70 31.40 13.94
N GLN A 284 -0.33 30.98 14.66
CA GLN A 284 -1.14 31.89 15.48
C GLN A 284 -0.27 32.59 16.53
N LEU A 285 0.63 31.86 17.18
CA LEU A 285 1.60 32.42 18.11
C LEU A 285 2.48 33.47 17.45
N VAL A 286 3.04 33.19 16.26
CA VAL A 286 3.81 34.19 15.49
C VAL A 286 2.95 35.41 15.14
N GLY A 287 1.68 35.20 14.76
CA GLY A 287 0.74 36.26 14.44
C GLY A 287 0.43 37.16 15.63
N VAL A 288 0.05 36.59 16.77
CA VAL A 288 -0.25 37.35 18.00
C VAL A 288 1.03 37.97 18.59
N ALA A 289 2.18 37.32 18.43
CA ALA A 289 3.48 37.90 18.79
C ALA A 289 3.80 39.14 17.94
N ARG A 290 3.54 39.08 16.63
CA ARG A 290 3.70 40.20 15.70
C ARG A 290 2.80 41.38 16.06
N ASP A 291 1.54 41.11 16.38
CA ASP A 291 0.58 42.13 16.84
C ASP A 291 1.04 42.85 18.12
N GLN A 292 1.94 42.22 18.89
CA GLN A 292 2.57 42.75 20.10
C GLN A 292 3.98 43.34 19.87
N GLY A 293 4.38 43.53 18.60
CA GLY A 293 5.68 44.09 18.22
C GLY A 293 6.87 43.15 18.45
N LEU A 294 6.65 41.83 18.41
CA LEU A 294 7.69 40.82 18.53
C LEU A 294 7.94 40.17 17.16
N SER A 295 9.22 40.06 16.77
CA SER A 295 9.63 39.39 15.54
C SER A 295 10.13 37.98 15.82
N MET A 296 9.45 36.99 15.23
CA MET A 296 9.80 35.57 15.23
C MET A 296 9.20 34.90 14.00
N THR A 297 9.75 33.76 13.59
CA THR A 297 9.25 32.93 12.50
C THR A 297 8.64 31.63 13.02
N VAL A 298 7.89 30.91 12.18
CA VAL A 298 7.40 29.56 12.53
C VAL A 298 8.59 28.62 12.73
N THR A 299 9.62 28.75 11.89
CA THR A 299 10.88 28.01 12.00
C THR A 299 11.53 28.18 13.37
N ASP A 300 11.51 29.39 13.92
CA ASP A 300 12.02 29.69 15.26
C ASP A 300 11.25 28.92 16.35
N VAL A 301 9.93 28.82 16.23
CA VAL A 301 9.07 28.07 17.17
C VAL A 301 9.40 26.58 17.17
N PHE A 302 9.71 26.00 16.01
CA PHE A 302 10.07 24.58 15.91
C PHE A 302 11.53 24.28 16.29
N ASN A 303 12.46 25.19 15.97
CA ASN A 303 13.88 25.02 16.28
C ASN A 303 14.20 25.30 17.76
N THR A 304 13.46 26.21 18.39
CA THR A 304 13.61 26.58 19.81
C THR A 304 12.25 26.53 20.52
N PRO A 305 11.67 25.32 20.69
CA PRO A 305 10.29 25.17 21.16
C PRO A 305 10.12 25.43 22.66
N ARG A 306 11.22 25.61 23.41
CA ARG A 306 11.17 25.93 24.85
C ARG A 306 10.93 27.41 25.06
N LEU A 307 10.05 27.77 25.99
CA LEU A 307 9.68 29.17 26.23
C LEU A 307 10.89 30.06 26.60
N CYS A 308 11.81 29.55 27.41
CA CYS A 308 13.04 30.23 27.82
C CYS A 308 14.02 30.47 26.67
N GLU A 309 14.20 29.50 25.78
CA GLU A 309 15.07 29.59 24.60
C GLU A 309 14.45 30.48 23.53
N MET A 310 13.14 30.34 23.30
CA MET A 310 12.37 31.19 22.39
C MET A 310 12.48 32.66 22.80
N ALA A 311 12.43 32.96 24.10
CA ALA A 311 12.59 34.32 24.61
C ALA A 311 13.95 34.95 24.31
N GLN A 312 14.99 34.16 24.05
CA GLN A 312 16.34 34.64 23.74
C GLN A 312 16.50 35.06 22.28
N ILE A 313 15.75 34.43 21.38
CA ILE A 313 15.87 34.68 19.92
C ILE A 313 14.87 35.73 19.42
N VAL A 314 13.78 35.96 20.15
CA VAL A 314 12.71 36.90 19.76
C VAL A 314 13.22 38.33 19.84
N LYS A 315 13.17 39.03 18.70
CA LYS A 315 13.60 40.43 18.60
C LYS A 315 12.45 41.40 18.87
N THR A 316 12.74 42.51 19.54
CA THR A 316 11.82 43.64 19.75
C THR A 316 11.97 44.70 18.64
N GLU A 317 12.11 44.25 17.40
CA GLU A 317 12.14 45.13 16.24
C GLU A 317 10.72 45.19 15.66
N GLY A 318 10.15 46.39 15.60
CA GLY A 318 8.82 46.61 15.05
C GLY A 318 8.81 46.22 13.57
N TYR A 319 7.97 45.26 13.20
CA TYR A 319 7.58 45.06 11.81
C TYR A 319 6.83 46.32 11.37
N ALA A 320 7.49 47.19 10.60
CA ALA A 320 6.77 48.22 9.86
C ALA A 320 5.95 47.50 8.78
N GLU A 321 4.62 47.56 8.85
CA GLU A 321 3.77 47.17 7.73
C GLU A 321 4.08 48.09 6.54
N GLU A 322 4.93 47.64 5.63
CA GLU A 322 5.09 48.27 4.33
C GLU A 322 3.77 48.17 3.57
N THR A 323 3.00 49.25 3.61
CA THR A 323 1.75 49.37 2.87
C THR A 323 2.04 49.18 1.38
N ILE A 324 1.40 48.20 0.74
CA ILE A 324 1.57 47.93 -0.69
C ILE A 324 0.82 48.99 -1.46
N ALA A 325 1.53 49.90 -2.13
CA ALA A 325 0.90 50.89 -2.98
C ALA A 325 0.22 50.19 -4.17
N PRO A 326 -0.97 50.64 -4.63
CA PRO A 326 -1.61 50.13 -5.83
C PRO A 326 -0.65 50.18 -7.03
N PHE A 327 -0.72 49.17 -7.89
CA PHE A 327 0.08 48.97 -9.10
C PHE A 327 1.59 48.75 -8.85
N SER A 328 2.06 48.75 -7.60
CA SER A 328 3.49 48.60 -7.27
C SER A 328 4.07 47.20 -7.49
N LEU A 329 3.21 46.19 -7.67
CA LEU A 329 3.62 44.81 -7.93
C LEU A 329 3.72 44.48 -9.43
N LEU A 330 3.48 45.46 -10.30
CA LEU A 330 3.72 45.31 -11.74
C LEU A 330 5.22 45.38 -12.06
N PRO A 331 5.66 44.76 -13.18
CA PRO A 331 7.05 44.83 -13.60
C PRO A 331 7.56 46.28 -13.73
N PRO A 332 8.77 46.59 -13.26
CA PRO A 332 9.33 47.93 -13.37
C PRO A 332 9.44 48.38 -14.85
N GLY A 333 8.96 49.59 -15.14
CA GLY A 333 8.86 50.11 -16.52
C GLY A 333 7.49 49.92 -17.20
N THR A 334 6.49 49.38 -16.49
CA THR A 334 5.12 49.27 -16.99
C THR A 334 4.44 50.63 -17.15
N ASP A 335 3.91 50.93 -18.34
CA ASP A 335 3.02 52.07 -18.57
C ASP A 335 1.65 51.82 -17.91
N LEU A 336 1.35 52.58 -16.86
CA LEU A 336 0.13 52.45 -16.07
C LEU A 336 -1.13 52.85 -16.85
N ASP A 337 -1.03 53.84 -17.75
CA ASP A 337 -2.16 54.30 -18.56
C ASP A 337 -2.60 53.20 -19.51
N VAL A 338 -1.64 52.58 -20.21
CA VAL A 338 -1.89 51.44 -21.10
C VAL A 338 -2.38 50.23 -20.31
N ALA A 339 -1.78 49.96 -19.15
CA ALA A 339 -2.13 48.78 -18.37
C ALA A 339 -3.55 48.82 -17.83
N GLN A 340 -3.98 49.97 -17.29
CA GLN A 340 -5.35 50.18 -16.83
C GLN A 340 -6.37 50.17 -17.96
N ALA A 341 -6.06 50.78 -19.11
CA ALA A 341 -6.97 50.79 -20.26
C ALA A 341 -7.22 49.37 -20.80
N GLN A 342 -6.16 48.55 -20.88
CA GLN A 342 -6.28 47.15 -21.27
C GLN A 342 -7.06 46.33 -20.24
N ALA A 343 -6.75 46.46 -18.95
CA ALA A 343 -7.45 45.75 -17.88
C ALA A 343 -8.95 46.09 -17.86
N ALA A 344 -9.29 47.37 -17.99
CA ALA A 344 -10.67 47.85 -18.05
C ALA A 344 -11.43 47.25 -19.26
N SER A 345 -10.79 47.24 -20.43
CA SER A 345 -11.37 46.62 -21.64
C SER A 345 -11.57 45.11 -21.50
N LEU A 346 -10.59 44.40 -20.93
CA LEU A 346 -10.65 42.93 -20.75
C LEU A 346 -11.66 42.52 -19.68
N CYS A 347 -11.86 43.35 -18.66
CA CYS A 347 -12.90 43.14 -17.65
C CYS A 347 -14.29 43.65 -18.07
N GLY A 348 -14.41 44.39 -19.17
CA GLY A 348 -15.68 45.00 -19.58
C GLY A 348 -16.21 46.02 -18.55
N VAL A 349 -15.32 46.83 -17.97
CA VAL A 349 -15.67 47.86 -16.98
C VAL A 349 -15.06 49.21 -17.34
N ASP A 350 -15.60 50.29 -16.78
CA ASP A 350 -15.00 51.62 -16.93
C ASP A 350 -13.62 51.68 -16.27
N ARG A 351 -12.70 52.41 -16.91
CA ARG A 351 -11.31 52.58 -16.43
C ARG A 351 -11.22 53.05 -14.98
N ASN A 352 -12.15 53.92 -14.56
CA ASN A 352 -12.18 54.49 -13.20
C ASN A 352 -12.55 53.47 -12.13
N LEU A 353 -13.03 52.28 -12.51
CA LEU A 353 -13.39 51.21 -11.60
C LEU A 353 -12.22 50.23 -11.35
N VAL A 354 -11.08 50.39 -12.03
CA VAL A 354 -9.89 49.57 -11.78
C VAL A 354 -9.11 50.15 -10.59
N GLU A 355 -9.18 49.47 -9.45
CA GLU A 355 -8.53 49.90 -8.20
C GLU A 355 -7.05 49.50 -8.14
N ASP A 356 -6.70 48.32 -8.67
CA ASP A 356 -5.35 47.75 -8.61
C ASP A 356 -5.15 46.67 -9.70
N ILE A 357 -3.90 46.43 -10.10
CA ILE A 357 -3.50 45.33 -10.99
C ILE A 357 -2.22 44.68 -10.45
N PHE A 358 -2.24 43.36 -10.28
CA PHE A 358 -1.10 42.60 -9.79
C PHE A 358 -1.05 41.16 -10.37
N PRO A 359 0.11 40.50 -10.42
CA PRO A 359 0.23 39.15 -11.00
C PRO A 359 -0.66 38.10 -10.32
N CYS A 360 -1.09 37.08 -11.06
CA CYS A 360 -1.71 35.89 -10.48
C CYS A 360 -0.70 35.07 -9.66
N THR A 361 -1.17 34.36 -8.64
CA THR A 361 -0.36 33.31 -8.00
C THR A 361 -0.32 32.06 -8.89
N PRO A 362 0.73 31.23 -8.80
CA PRO A 362 0.79 29.97 -9.57
C PRO A 362 -0.43 29.07 -9.37
N LEU A 363 -1.05 29.11 -8.19
CA LEU A 363 -2.28 28.37 -7.90
C LEU A 363 -3.48 28.92 -8.69
N GLN A 364 -3.63 30.24 -8.80
CA GLN A 364 -4.69 30.87 -9.58
C GLN A 364 -4.55 30.58 -11.08
N GLU A 365 -3.32 30.62 -11.61
CA GLU A 365 -3.04 30.23 -13.00
C GLU A 365 -3.39 28.76 -13.25
N GLY A 366 -3.03 27.88 -12.32
CA GLY A 366 -3.36 26.45 -12.36
C GLY A 366 -4.86 26.17 -12.36
N MET A 367 -5.61 26.84 -11.47
CA MET A 367 -7.08 26.69 -11.41
C MET A 367 -7.74 27.13 -12.71
N ILE A 368 -7.39 28.32 -13.25
CA ILE A 368 -7.96 28.81 -14.51
C ILE A 368 -7.63 27.89 -15.69
N ALA A 369 -6.40 27.38 -15.77
CA ALA A 369 -5.99 26.46 -16.82
C ALA A 369 -6.80 25.15 -16.78
N MET A 370 -7.20 24.70 -15.58
CA MET A 370 -8.03 23.49 -15.41
C MET A 370 -9.50 23.75 -15.74
N THR A 371 -10.10 24.82 -15.23
CA THR A 371 -11.49 25.19 -15.54
C THR A 371 -11.70 25.49 -17.04
N SER A 372 -10.64 25.94 -17.73
CA SER A 372 -10.65 26.11 -19.20
C SER A 372 -10.68 24.78 -19.96
N LYS A 373 -10.15 23.68 -19.39
CA LYS A 373 -10.16 22.35 -20.01
C LYS A 373 -11.47 21.61 -19.74
N ARG A 374 -12.06 21.79 -18.56
CA ARG A 374 -13.31 21.16 -18.13
C ARG A 374 -14.19 22.21 -17.42
N PRO A 375 -15.24 22.73 -18.07
CA PRO A 375 -16.16 23.69 -17.45
C PRO A 375 -16.77 23.11 -16.16
N GLY A 376 -16.77 23.91 -15.09
CA GLY A 376 -17.25 23.51 -13.75
C GLY A 376 -16.16 23.04 -12.78
N ASP A 377 -14.95 22.71 -13.25
CA ASP A 377 -13.83 22.37 -12.37
C ASP A 377 -13.46 23.55 -11.45
N TYR A 378 -13.29 23.28 -10.15
CA TYR A 378 -12.97 24.25 -9.09
C TYR A 378 -14.08 25.27 -8.75
N VAL A 379 -15.35 25.02 -9.11
CA VAL A 379 -16.51 25.91 -8.80
C VAL A 379 -17.38 25.34 -7.66
N ARG A 380 -17.40 25.99 -6.48
CA ARG A 380 -18.15 25.51 -5.29
C ARG A 380 -19.51 26.17 -5.15
N GLN A 381 -20.56 25.35 -5.16
CA GLN A 381 -21.91 25.75 -4.79
C GLN A 381 -22.17 25.43 -3.31
N THR A 382 -22.76 26.37 -2.56
CA THR A 382 -23.17 26.17 -1.15
C THR A 382 -24.62 26.60 -0.99
N VAL A 383 -25.46 25.67 -0.54
CA VAL A 383 -26.89 25.93 -0.33
C VAL A 383 -27.14 26.24 1.15
N LEU A 384 -27.75 27.40 1.42
CA LEU A 384 -28.13 27.83 2.77
C LEU A 384 -29.65 27.85 2.87
N GLN A 385 -30.21 27.07 3.81
CA GLN A 385 -31.64 27.11 4.09
C GLN A 385 -31.96 28.23 5.08
N LEU A 386 -32.82 29.17 4.69
CA LEU A 386 -33.25 30.31 5.50
C LEU A 386 -34.63 30.04 6.13
N SER A 387 -34.89 30.64 7.30
CA SER A 387 -36.06 30.36 8.15
C SER A 387 -37.27 31.26 7.87
N GLY A 388 -37.13 32.32 7.05
CA GLY A 388 -38.24 33.21 6.67
C GLY A 388 -37.88 34.31 5.66
N ASP A 389 -38.91 34.95 5.09
CA ASP A 389 -38.80 35.90 3.96
C ASP A 389 -37.93 37.16 4.24
N GLY A 390 -37.82 37.57 5.50
CA GLY A 390 -37.00 38.72 5.90
C GLY A 390 -35.49 38.43 6.05
N GLU A 391 -35.09 37.15 6.09
CA GLU A 391 -33.68 36.76 6.28
C GLU A 391 -32.87 36.84 4.98
N ALA A 392 -33.52 36.62 3.83
CA ALA A 392 -32.87 36.71 2.52
C ALA A 392 -32.34 38.12 2.23
N VAL A 393 -33.15 39.15 2.50
CA VAL A 393 -32.75 40.57 2.31
C VAL A 393 -31.60 40.96 3.26
N ARG A 394 -31.62 40.43 4.49
CA ARG A 394 -30.55 40.67 5.47
C ARG A 394 -29.24 39.97 5.06
N LEU A 395 -29.33 38.75 4.53
CA LEU A 395 -28.18 38.02 4.01
C LEU A 395 -27.59 38.71 2.77
N GLU A 396 -28.42 39.16 1.83
CA GLU A 396 -27.98 39.92 0.65
C GLU A 396 -27.21 41.18 1.06
N ARG A 397 -27.73 41.93 2.02
CA ARG A 397 -27.05 43.12 2.56
C ARG A 397 -25.71 42.78 3.21
N ALA A 398 -25.69 41.77 4.09
CA ALA A 398 -24.46 41.33 4.75
C ALA A 398 -23.40 40.86 3.73
N TRP A 399 -23.84 40.20 2.65
CA TRP A 399 -22.95 39.76 1.58
C TRP A 399 -22.37 40.93 0.79
N ARG A 400 -23.16 41.96 0.49
CA ARG A 400 -22.66 43.19 -0.16
C ARG A 400 -21.62 43.90 0.70
N GLU A 401 -21.86 44.00 2.00
CA GLU A 401 -20.92 44.60 2.96
C GLU A 401 -19.62 43.79 3.04
N ALA A 402 -19.70 42.45 3.04
CA ALA A 402 -18.53 41.57 3.01
C ALA A 402 -17.75 41.66 1.68
N ALA A 403 -18.43 41.65 0.53
CA ALA A 403 -17.81 41.77 -0.79
C ALA A 403 -17.11 43.13 -1.00
N ALA A 404 -17.66 44.21 -0.43
CA ALA A 404 -17.01 45.51 -0.43
C ALA A 404 -15.74 45.53 0.43
N ALA A 405 -15.78 44.91 1.62
CA ALA A 405 -14.69 44.90 2.59
C ALA A 405 -13.54 43.95 2.22
N ILE A 406 -13.78 42.93 1.38
CA ILE A 406 -12.81 41.87 1.08
C ILE A 406 -12.40 41.94 -0.41
N PRO A 407 -11.22 42.50 -0.75
CA PRO A 407 -10.80 42.75 -2.14
C PRO A 407 -10.82 41.52 -3.06
N ILE A 408 -10.47 40.33 -2.56
CA ILE A 408 -10.40 39.11 -3.41
C ILE A 408 -11.77 38.77 -4.03
N LEU A 409 -12.88 39.14 -3.38
CA LEU A 409 -14.24 38.86 -3.86
C LEU A 409 -14.63 39.72 -5.07
N ARG A 410 -13.86 40.77 -5.36
CA ARG A 410 -14.07 41.70 -6.48
C ARG A 410 -12.95 41.64 -7.51
N THR A 411 -12.08 40.63 -7.40
CA THR A 411 -10.92 40.46 -8.29
C THR A 411 -11.32 39.66 -9.52
N ARG A 412 -10.95 40.13 -10.71
CA ARG A 412 -11.13 39.42 -11.99
C ARG A 412 -9.77 39.05 -12.55
N ILE A 413 -9.68 37.93 -13.24
CA ILE A 413 -8.41 37.49 -13.85
C ILE A 413 -8.47 37.70 -15.35
N VAL A 414 -7.45 38.33 -15.93
CA VAL A 414 -7.35 38.60 -17.37
C VAL A 414 -5.96 38.25 -17.87
N ASP A 415 -5.85 37.88 -19.15
CA ASP A 415 -4.56 37.72 -19.82
C ASP A 415 -4.17 39.05 -20.47
N GLN A 416 -3.10 39.65 -19.97
CA GLN A 416 -2.60 40.92 -20.47
C GLN A 416 -1.34 40.69 -21.31
N ALA A 417 -1.42 41.07 -22.59
CA ALA A 417 -0.33 40.85 -23.56
C ALA A 417 1.03 41.36 -23.04
N GLY A 418 2.02 40.46 -23.00
CA GLY A 418 3.37 40.74 -22.50
C GLY A 418 3.54 40.71 -20.98
N LYS A 419 2.47 40.50 -20.20
CA LYS A 419 2.49 40.39 -18.74
C LYS A 419 1.92 39.08 -18.20
N GLY A 420 1.17 38.32 -19.03
CA GLY A 420 0.54 37.07 -18.64
C GLY A 420 -0.76 37.27 -17.85
N LEU A 421 -1.13 36.28 -17.04
CA LEU A 421 -2.33 36.33 -16.22
C LEU A 421 -2.15 37.31 -15.05
N VAL A 422 -3.03 38.32 -15.00
CA VAL A 422 -3.05 39.33 -13.95
C VAL A 422 -4.42 39.38 -13.28
N GLN A 423 -4.39 39.70 -11.99
CA GLN A 423 -5.54 40.00 -11.16
C GLN A 423 -5.84 41.49 -11.25
N VAL A 424 -7.10 41.81 -11.57
CA VAL A 424 -7.62 43.17 -11.68
C VAL A 424 -8.66 43.35 -10.60
N LEU A 425 -8.39 44.26 -9.66
CA LEU A 425 -9.35 44.61 -8.61
C LEU A 425 -10.34 45.64 -9.15
N VAL A 426 -11.63 45.30 -9.11
CA VAL A 426 -12.69 46.14 -9.70
C VAL A 426 -13.64 46.69 -8.63
N ALA A 427 -13.89 47.99 -8.64
CA ALA A 427 -14.91 48.64 -7.82
C ALA A 427 -16.32 48.32 -8.33
N GLY A 428 -17.18 47.72 -7.50
CA GLY A 428 -18.60 47.50 -7.82
C GLY A 428 -19.29 46.41 -7.01
N PRO A 429 -20.62 46.47 -6.82
CA PRO A 429 -21.39 45.44 -6.13
C PRO A 429 -21.56 44.19 -7.02
N GLY A 430 -21.43 43.00 -6.42
CA GLY A 430 -21.72 41.73 -7.10
C GLY A 430 -23.18 41.62 -7.54
N THR A 431 -23.43 40.84 -8.60
CA THR A 431 -24.77 40.58 -9.16
C THR A 431 -25.49 39.49 -8.38
N PHE A 432 -26.76 39.72 -8.04
CA PHE A 432 -27.64 38.72 -7.43
C PHE A 432 -28.70 38.29 -8.43
N THR A 433 -28.90 36.98 -8.56
CA THR A 433 -29.91 36.37 -9.42
C THR A 433 -30.95 35.63 -8.58
N ALA A 434 -32.22 35.80 -8.90
CA ALA A 434 -33.32 35.07 -8.27
C ALA A 434 -33.80 33.92 -9.18
N SER A 435 -34.00 32.74 -8.62
CA SER A 435 -34.60 31.58 -9.29
C SER A 435 -35.75 31.01 -8.45
N GLN A 436 -36.71 30.36 -9.10
CA GLN A 436 -37.82 29.65 -8.45
C GLN A 436 -37.58 28.14 -8.33
N ASP A 437 -36.56 27.62 -9.02
CA ASP A 437 -36.15 26.22 -9.00
C ASP A 437 -34.66 26.15 -8.65
N LEU A 438 -34.36 25.49 -7.53
CA LEU A 438 -33.00 25.34 -7.02
C LEU A 438 -32.18 24.39 -7.90
N GLU A 439 -32.76 23.27 -8.33
CA GLU A 439 -32.03 22.24 -9.07
C GLU A 439 -31.67 22.73 -10.48
N ALA A 440 -32.63 23.37 -11.15
CA ALA A 440 -32.39 23.99 -12.45
C ALA A 440 -31.38 25.16 -12.36
N TYR A 441 -31.38 25.90 -11.26
CA TYR A 441 -30.38 26.95 -11.02
C TYR A 441 -28.98 26.36 -10.83
N LEU A 442 -28.82 25.34 -9.98
CA LEU A 442 -27.54 24.70 -9.71
C LEU A 442 -26.94 24.08 -10.99
N GLN A 443 -27.75 23.40 -11.81
CA GLN A 443 -27.30 22.86 -13.10
C GLN A 443 -26.87 23.96 -14.08
N LYS A 444 -27.63 25.06 -14.15
CA LYS A 444 -27.31 26.17 -15.06
C LYS A 444 -26.02 26.89 -14.62
N ASP A 445 -25.88 27.18 -13.33
CA ASP A 445 -24.70 27.84 -12.75
C ASP A 445 -23.43 26.97 -12.94
N MET A 446 -23.54 25.65 -12.82
CA MET A 446 -22.42 24.73 -13.06
C MET A 446 -22.00 24.64 -14.55
N GLN A 447 -22.91 24.98 -15.48
CA GLN A 447 -22.64 25.00 -16.92
C GLN A 447 -22.11 26.36 -17.42
N GLU A 448 -22.20 27.42 -16.62
CA GLU A 448 -21.65 28.73 -16.99
C GLU A 448 -20.12 28.73 -16.78
N PRO A 449 -19.32 28.91 -17.85
CA PRO A 449 -17.86 28.82 -17.73
C PRO A 449 -17.29 30.05 -16.99
N MET A 450 -16.49 29.81 -15.96
CA MET A 450 -15.63 30.84 -15.37
C MET A 450 -14.50 31.14 -16.37
N GLY A 451 -14.51 32.35 -16.96
CA GLY A 451 -13.58 32.77 -17.99
C GLY A 451 -12.69 33.94 -17.57
N LEU A 452 -11.78 34.34 -18.47
CA LEU A 452 -11.02 35.57 -18.28
C LEU A 452 -11.95 36.79 -18.36
N GLY A 453 -11.79 37.74 -17.44
CA GLY A 453 -12.55 38.99 -17.38
C GLY A 453 -13.93 38.90 -16.74
N THR A 454 -14.41 37.69 -16.40
CA THR A 454 -15.71 37.51 -15.72
C THR A 454 -15.60 37.73 -14.21
N PRO A 455 -16.68 38.21 -13.53
CA PRO A 455 -16.72 38.26 -12.07
C PRO A 455 -16.55 36.86 -11.47
N PRO A 456 -15.83 36.69 -10.35
CA PRO A 456 -15.81 35.42 -9.63
C PRO A 456 -17.14 35.26 -8.86
N CYS A 457 -18.22 34.96 -9.57
CA CYS A 457 -19.36 34.32 -8.94
C CYS A 457 -18.99 32.84 -8.75
N SER A 458 -19.27 32.28 -7.55
CA SER A 458 -19.27 30.82 -7.30
C SER A 458 -17.96 30.13 -6.89
N VAL A 459 -16.93 30.84 -6.43
CA VAL A 459 -15.78 30.23 -5.72
C VAL A 459 -15.61 30.89 -4.35
N TRP A 460 -14.81 30.29 -3.47
CA TRP A 460 -14.22 30.83 -2.23
C TRP A 460 -14.84 30.34 -0.89
N ASN A 461 -14.24 29.25 -0.39
CA ASN A 461 -14.53 28.52 0.87
C ASN A 461 -14.55 29.33 2.17
N HIS A 462 -15.25 28.75 3.18
CA HIS A 462 -15.24 28.90 4.66
C HIS A 462 -15.11 30.31 5.29
N LEU A 463 -14.18 31.14 4.82
CA LEU A 463 -14.05 32.53 5.26
C LEU A 463 -15.27 33.35 4.84
N GLN A 464 -15.88 33.10 3.68
CA GLN A 464 -17.13 33.75 3.26
C GLN A 464 -18.30 33.47 4.21
N SER A 465 -18.46 32.22 4.68
CA SER A 465 -19.53 31.88 5.62
C SER A 465 -19.28 32.47 7.01
N SER A 466 -18.02 32.55 7.45
CA SER A 466 -17.66 33.21 8.72
C SER A 466 -17.77 34.74 8.67
N ALA A 467 -17.37 35.39 7.57
CA ALA A 467 -17.40 36.84 7.40
C ALA A 467 -18.81 37.35 7.13
N GLY A 468 -19.54 36.67 6.24
CA GLY A 468 -20.96 36.89 5.98
C GLY A 468 -21.82 36.60 7.22
N GLY A 469 -21.52 35.53 7.97
CA GLY A 469 -22.16 35.22 9.24
C GLY A 469 -21.88 36.26 10.34
N ARG A 470 -20.62 36.71 10.49
CA ARG A 470 -20.26 37.77 11.46
C ARG A 470 -20.90 39.12 11.12
N ALA A 471 -20.93 39.49 9.83
CA ALA A 471 -21.66 40.67 9.36
C ALA A 471 -23.17 40.52 9.59
N TYR A 472 -23.74 39.34 9.32
CA TYR A 472 -25.14 39.03 9.60
C TYR A 472 -25.50 39.19 11.09
N TYR A 473 -24.61 38.81 12.02
CA TYR A 473 -24.79 38.98 13.48
C TYR A 473 -24.26 40.31 14.04
N GLY A 474 -23.77 41.24 13.22
CA GLY A 474 -23.30 42.57 13.67
C GLY A 474 -22.01 42.57 14.49
N HIS A 475 -21.13 41.59 14.33
CA HIS A 475 -19.81 41.57 15.01
C HIS A 475 -18.78 42.39 14.20
N SER A 476 -17.91 43.14 14.90
CA SER A 476 -16.84 43.93 14.29
C SER A 476 -15.87 43.05 13.49
N GLN A 477 -15.59 43.43 12.23
CA GLN A 477 -14.61 42.75 11.40
C GLN A 477 -13.19 42.97 11.96
N ASN A 478 -12.47 41.89 12.29
CA ASN A 478 -11.02 41.96 12.41
C ASN A 478 -10.44 42.28 11.04
N THR A 479 -9.48 43.21 10.98
CA THR A 479 -8.81 43.64 9.74
C THR A 479 -8.15 42.42 9.07
N LEU A 480 -8.71 41.98 7.94
CA LEU A 480 -8.11 40.94 7.10
C LEU A 480 -6.85 41.50 6.44
N VAL A 481 -5.81 40.67 6.32
CA VAL A 481 -4.55 41.09 5.69
C VAL A 481 -4.74 41.09 4.17
N PRO A 482 -4.28 42.13 3.44
CA PRO A 482 -4.44 42.20 1.99
C PRO A 482 -3.70 41.06 1.26
N PHE A 483 -4.35 40.47 0.24
CA PHE A 483 -3.80 39.35 -0.56
C PHE A 483 -2.48 39.71 -1.26
N GLN A 484 -2.24 40.99 -1.55
CA GLN A 484 -1.01 41.47 -2.17
C GLN A 484 0.26 41.12 -1.38
N GLY A 485 0.17 40.97 -0.06
CA GLY A 485 1.31 40.57 0.78
C GLY A 485 1.88 39.21 0.41
N LEU A 486 1.00 38.25 0.08
CA LEU A 486 1.38 36.92 -0.38
C LEU A 486 2.07 36.97 -1.74
N ILE A 487 1.54 37.76 -2.68
CA ILE A 487 2.09 37.90 -4.03
C ILE A 487 3.50 38.48 -3.97
N ARG A 488 3.70 39.53 -3.17
CA ARG A 488 5.04 40.10 -2.97
C ARG A 488 6.01 39.09 -2.37
N HIS A 489 5.55 38.24 -1.45
CA HIS A 489 6.38 37.19 -0.87
C HIS A 489 6.83 36.18 -1.94
N ILE A 490 5.91 35.69 -2.78
CA ILE A 490 6.20 34.76 -3.88
C ILE A 490 7.21 35.35 -4.88
N LEU A 491 7.06 36.64 -5.23
CA LEU A 491 7.96 37.34 -6.15
C LEU A 491 9.37 37.52 -5.57
N ARG A 492 9.54 37.57 -4.24
CA ARG A 492 10.85 37.74 -3.59
C ARG A 492 11.62 36.42 -3.43
N THR A 493 10.94 35.28 -3.41
CA THR A 493 11.55 33.96 -3.13
C THR A 493 11.90 33.14 -4.38
N THR A 494 11.54 33.62 -5.58
CA THR A 494 11.57 32.84 -6.83
C THR A 494 12.97 32.38 -7.26
N GLU A 495 14.02 33.19 -7.05
CA GLU A 495 15.39 32.81 -7.42
C GLU A 495 15.94 31.70 -6.51
N SER A 496 15.85 31.86 -5.18
CA SER A 496 16.29 30.86 -4.20
C SER A 496 15.47 29.56 -4.20
N ALA A 497 14.23 29.61 -4.71
CA ALA A 497 13.36 28.43 -4.79
C ALA A 497 13.89 27.38 -5.77
N SER A 498 14.49 27.81 -6.89
CA SER A 498 14.99 26.89 -7.92
C SER A 498 16.09 25.96 -7.39
N GLU A 499 17.05 26.51 -6.65
CA GLU A 499 18.14 25.76 -6.02
C GLU A 499 17.63 24.79 -4.95
N TYR A 500 16.67 25.23 -4.12
CA TYR A 500 16.05 24.39 -3.10
C TYR A 500 15.37 23.15 -3.70
N TRP A 501 14.49 23.34 -4.69
CA TRP A 501 13.73 22.24 -5.31
C TRP A 501 14.64 21.30 -6.10
N GLN A 502 15.67 21.82 -6.77
CA GLN A 502 16.67 21.00 -7.44
C GLN A 502 17.37 20.08 -6.44
N ASN A 503 17.89 20.62 -5.33
CA ASN A 503 18.58 19.82 -4.31
C ASN A 503 17.66 18.78 -3.65
N GLN A 504 16.38 19.12 -3.48
CA GLN A 504 15.42 18.23 -2.84
C GLN A 504 15.02 17.02 -3.71
N LEU A 505 14.88 17.24 -5.02
CA LEU A 505 14.23 16.28 -5.92
C LEU A 505 15.21 15.57 -6.87
N CYS A 506 16.39 16.12 -7.14
CA CYS A 506 17.37 15.54 -8.09
C CYS A 506 17.78 14.09 -7.77
N GLY A 507 18.05 13.28 -8.80
CA GLY A 507 18.50 11.89 -8.61
C GLY A 507 17.46 10.97 -7.95
N SER A 508 16.17 11.20 -8.19
CA SER A 508 15.09 10.32 -7.74
C SER A 508 14.90 9.14 -8.71
N GLU A 509 14.81 7.94 -8.16
CA GLU A 509 14.49 6.70 -8.90
C GLU A 509 13.06 6.22 -8.62
N ALA A 510 12.24 7.04 -7.95
CA ALA A 510 10.88 6.68 -7.59
C ALA A 510 10.01 6.51 -8.84
N VAL A 511 9.25 5.41 -8.89
CA VAL A 511 8.30 5.14 -9.96
C VAL A 511 6.93 5.68 -9.53
N PRO A 512 6.20 6.40 -10.41
CA PRO A 512 4.85 6.86 -10.10
C PRO A 512 3.92 5.72 -9.69
N PHE A 513 3.23 5.91 -8.58
CA PHE A 513 2.27 4.97 -8.05
C PHE A 513 0.89 5.66 -7.85
N PRO A 514 -0.22 5.00 -8.19
CA PRO A 514 -0.32 3.73 -8.92
C PRO A 514 0.11 3.89 -10.38
N SER A 515 0.48 2.77 -11.02
CA SER A 515 0.72 2.76 -12.46
C SER A 515 -0.60 2.90 -13.19
N LEU A 516 -0.67 3.83 -14.14
CA LEU A 516 -1.89 4.06 -14.92
C LEU A 516 -2.06 3.02 -16.04
N PRO A 517 -3.30 2.71 -16.47
CA PRO A 517 -3.56 1.74 -17.54
C PRO A 517 -2.88 2.08 -18.87
N SER A 518 -2.70 3.37 -19.16
CA SER A 518 -1.98 3.85 -20.34
C SER A 518 -1.32 5.22 -20.09
N PRO A 519 -0.29 5.60 -20.85
CA PRO A 519 0.40 6.89 -20.68
C PRO A 519 -0.46 8.14 -20.87
N GLY A 520 -1.62 8.01 -21.54
CA GLY A 520 -2.57 9.11 -21.78
C GLY A 520 -3.81 9.07 -20.88
N TYR A 521 -3.90 8.10 -19.96
CA TYR A 521 -5.05 7.95 -19.07
C TYR A 521 -5.12 9.11 -18.07
N GLN A 522 -6.32 9.69 -17.88
CA GLN A 522 -6.55 10.73 -16.89
C GLN A 522 -7.30 10.13 -15.70
N PRO A 523 -6.69 10.09 -14.50
CA PRO A 523 -7.34 9.54 -13.33
C PRO A 523 -8.63 10.28 -12.97
N GLN A 524 -9.62 9.53 -12.51
CA GLN A 524 -10.87 10.06 -11.98
C GLN A 524 -11.28 9.25 -10.75
N ALA A 525 -11.29 9.87 -9.58
CA ALA A 525 -11.73 9.17 -8.37
C ALA A 525 -13.25 8.99 -8.37
N ASP A 526 -13.70 7.75 -8.40
CA ASP A 526 -15.09 7.34 -8.49
C ASP A 526 -15.57 6.51 -7.27
N ASP A 527 -14.64 6.00 -6.45
CA ASP A 527 -14.95 5.27 -5.21
C ASP A 527 -14.14 5.78 -4.00
N VAL A 528 -14.62 5.45 -2.79
CA VAL A 528 -14.07 5.90 -1.50
C VAL A 528 -14.08 4.79 -0.45
N VAL A 529 -12.98 4.72 0.30
CA VAL A 529 -12.88 3.96 1.55
C VAL A 529 -12.69 4.93 2.73
N GLN A 530 -13.49 4.75 3.78
CA GLN A 530 -13.35 5.51 5.04
C GLN A 530 -12.87 4.59 6.16
N CYS A 531 -11.90 5.05 6.94
CA CYS A 531 -11.42 4.34 8.13
C CYS A 531 -11.18 5.31 9.29
N ARG A 532 -11.45 4.85 10.50
CA ARG A 532 -11.16 5.60 11.73
C ARG A 532 -10.18 4.81 12.58
N ILE A 533 -9.05 5.42 12.90
CA ILE A 533 -8.03 4.84 13.75
C ILE A 533 -8.10 5.55 15.10
N SER A 534 -8.44 4.81 16.15
CA SER A 534 -8.56 5.35 17.53
C SER A 534 -7.56 4.70 18.48
N GLY A 535 -7.34 5.32 19.65
CA GLY A 535 -6.39 4.83 20.65
C GLY A 535 -4.91 4.94 20.24
N LEU A 536 -4.57 5.87 19.36
CA LEU A 536 -3.18 6.23 19.06
C LEU A 536 -2.62 7.10 20.18
N GLN A 537 -1.36 6.87 20.54
CA GLN A 537 -0.60 7.78 21.39
C GLN A 537 0.41 8.51 20.51
N TRP A 538 0.15 9.78 20.21
CA TRP A 538 1.06 10.57 19.38
C TRP A 538 2.48 10.62 20.01
N PRO A 539 3.54 10.60 19.19
CA PRO A 539 4.92 10.64 19.69
C PRO A 539 5.16 11.84 20.61
N ARG A 540 5.83 11.63 21.75
CA ARG A 540 6.11 12.68 22.77
C ARG A 540 7.45 13.39 22.57
N ASN A 541 8.22 13.01 21.55
CA ASN A 541 9.61 13.41 21.31
C ASN A 541 9.73 14.57 20.30
N ASP A 542 8.96 15.64 20.48
CA ASP A 542 8.98 16.84 19.62
C ASP A 542 8.58 16.60 18.14
N ILE A 543 8.02 15.42 17.84
CA ILE A 543 7.51 15.04 16.52
C ILE A 543 6.01 15.32 16.42
N THR A 544 5.57 15.96 15.32
CA THR A 544 4.14 16.25 15.11
C THR A 544 3.35 15.00 14.66
N ALA A 545 2.05 14.95 14.98
CA ALA A 545 1.14 13.92 14.47
C ALA A 545 1.13 13.86 12.93
N SER A 546 1.24 15.01 12.26
CA SER A 546 1.33 15.11 10.81
C SER A 546 2.60 14.45 10.25
N THR A 547 3.75 14.62 10.93
CA THR A 547 5.00 13.93 10.60
C THR A 547 4.83 12.40 10.69
N ALA A 548 4.17 11.91 11.75
CA ALA A 548 3.94 10.48 11.94
C ALA A 548 3.07 9.88 10.82
N VAL A 549 1.98 10.58 10.43
CA VAL A 549 1.12 10.15 9.31
C VAL A 549 1.89 10.12 7.99
N ARG A 550 2.72 11.14 7.71
CA ARG A 550 3.56 11.19 6.50
C ARG A 550 4.59 10.08 6.47
N ALA A 551 5.22 9.78 7.60
CA ALA A 551 6.16 8.68 7.72
C ALA A 551 5.46 7.34 7.46
N ALA A 552 4.29 7.11 8.06
CA ALA A 552 3.52 5.88 7.85
C ALA A 552 3.12 5.71 6.38
N TRP A 553 2.62 6.77 5.73
CA TRP A 553 2.29 6.73 4.29
C TRP A 553 3.53 6.50 3.41
N ALA A 554 4.66 7.17 3.73
CA ALA A 554 5.92 7.00 3.01
C ALA A 554 6.49 5.58 3.15
N ILE A 555 6.43 4.97 4.32
CA ILE A 555 6.87 3.58 4.55
C ILE A 555 6.00 2.62 3.75
N LEU A 556 4.70 2.90 3.67
CA LEU A 556 3.72 2.06 3.02
C LEU A 556 3.81 2.13 1.48
N TRP A 557 4.16 3.30 0.88
CA TRP A 557 4.07 3.52 -0.60
C TRP A 557 5.27 4.23 -1.24
N GLY A 558 6.11 4.92 -0.48
CA GLY A 558 7.30 5.58 -1.01
C GLY A 558 7.06 6.73 -1.99
N SER A 559 6.12 7.66 -1.71
CA SER A 559 6.19 9.12 -2.02
C SER A 559 4.84 9.84 -1.73
N THR A 560 4.87 11.20 -1.62
CA THR A 560 3.75 12.20 -1.64
C THR A 560 3.40 12.88 -0.28
N PRO A 561 2.68 14.04 -0.25
CA PRO A 561 3.28 15.32 0.13
C PRO A 561 2.58 16.07 1.30
N MET A 562 3.01 17.30 1.61
CA MET A 562 2.63 18.05 2.82
C MET A 562 1.78 19.31 2.55
N PRO A 563 0.91 19.75 3.49
CA PRO A 563 0.28 21.06 3.49
C PRO A 563 1.07 22.13 4.26
N VAL A 564 0.70 23.38 3.99
CA VAL A 564 1.35 24.66 4.29
C VAL A 564 0.61 25.47 5.39
N PRO A 565 1.29 26.04 6.41
CA PRO A 565 0.71 26.94 7.44
C PRO A 565 0.72 28.45 7.06
N GLY A 566 -0.26 29.26 7.51
CA GLY A 566 -0.29 30.74 7.33
C GLY A 566 -1.42 31.30 6.48
N VAL A 567 -2.34 30.45 6.06
CA VAL A 567 -3.44 30.73 5.13
C VAL A 567 -4.64 31.39 5.80
N GLU A 568 -4.87 31.10 7.07
CA GLU A 568 -6.16 31.27 7.73
C GLU A 568 -6.61 32.73 7.90
N ARG A 569 -5.69 33.69 7.71
CA ARG A 569 -5.97 35.14 7.76
C ARG A 569 -6.03 35.82 6.40
N ILE A 570 -5.82 35.07 5.32
CA ILE A 570 -5.84 35.56 3.94
C ILE A 570 -7.14 35.07 3.28
N ALA A 571 -7.97 36.00 2.83
CA ALA A 571 -9.07 35.66 1.94
C ALA A 571 -8.49 35.44 0.53
N GLY A 572 -8.27 34.18 0.14
CA GLY A 572 -7.75 33.80 -1.19
C GLY A 572 -7.29 32.32 -1.27
N PRO A 573 -6.88 31.82 -2.44
CA PRO A 573 -6.46 30.44 -2.62
C PRO A 573 -4.99 30.35 -2.24
N THR A 574 -4.67 29.47 -1.32
CA THR A 574 -3.33 29.41 -0.72
C THR A 574 -2.88 27.97 -0.48
N ILE A 575 -3.73 26.99 -0.84
CA ILE A 575 -3.40 25.57 -0.79
C ILE A 575 -2.43 25.27 -1.93
N ALA A 576 -1.15 25.13 -1.61
CA ALA A 576 -0.13 24.74 -2.56
C ALA A 576 0.07 23.22 -2.55
N THR A 577 0.06 22.61 -3.74
CA THR A 577 0.51 21.22 -3.90
C THR A 577 2.00 21.21 -4.23
N VAL A 578 2.79 20.49 -3.43
CA VAL A 578 4.24 20.38 -3.58
C VAL A 578 4.67 18.92 -3.73
N PRO A 579 5.70 18.60 -4.52
CA PRO A 579 6.30 17.27 -4.52
C PRO A 579 7.12 17.03 -3.23
N VAL A 580 6.98 15.86 -2.62
CA VAL A 580 7.79 15.48 -1.44
C VAL A 580 8.47 14.15 -1.71
N ARG A 581 9.80 14.17 -1.60
CA ARG A 581 10.66 13.01 -1.71
C ARG A 581 11.14 12.58 -0.34
N VAL A 582 10.77 11.36 0.07
CA VAL A 582 11.26 10.72 1.30
C VAL A 582 12.27 9.65 0.91
N ARG A 583 13.47 9.69 1.51
CA ARG A 583 14.53 8.69 1.26
C ARG A 583 14.49 7.64 2.37
N LEU A 584 13.95 6.46 2.07
CA LEU A 584 13.89 5.37 3.03
C LEU A 584 15.23 4.63 3.08
N GLN A 585 15.98 4.83 4.16
CA GLN A 585 17.15 4.01 4.47
C GLN A 585 16.70 2.83 5.34
N TRP A 586 16.39 1.69 4.73
CA TRP A 586 15.77 0.55 5.43
C TRP A 586 16.50 0.07 6.70
N GLY A 587 17.80 0.34 6.87
CA GLY A 587 18.55 0.03 8.10
C GLY A 587 18.56 1.11 9.18
N ALA A 588 18.09 2.33 8.87
CA ALA A 588 18.06 3.45 9.81
C ALA A 588 16.89 3.32 10.80
N ASP A 589 17.01 4.04 11.92
CA ASP A 589 15.98 4.10 12.94
C ASP A 589 14.77 4.89 12.44
N VAL A 590 13.58 4.50 12.87
CA VAL A 590 12.31 5.20 12.58
C VAL A 590 12.33 6.61 13.14
N GLN A 591 12.98 6.84 14.28
CA GLN A 591 13.14 8.18 14.85
C GLN A 591 13.95 9.10 13.93
N ASP A 592 15.02 8.60 13.31
CA ASP A 592 15.82 9.38 12.35
C ASP A 592 14.97 9.77 11.13
N LEU A 593 14.12 8.86 10.64
CA LEU A 593 13.18 9.14 9.55
C LEU A 593 12.18 10.23 9.95
N LEU A 594 11.60 10.15 11.15
CA LEU A 594 10.65 11.16 11.65
C LEU A 594 11.30 12.54 11.74
N HIS A 595 12.52 12.62 12.30
CA HIS A 595 13.29 13.86 12.34
C HIS A 595 13.64 14.39 10.95
N GLN A 596 14.01 13.51 10.01
CA GLN A 596 14.30 13.89 8.63
C GLN A 596 13.05 14.48 7.95
N ILE A 597 11.90 13.83 8.05
CA ILE A 597 10.63 14.30 7.45
C ILE A 597 10.21 15.63 8.09
N GLN A 598 10.35 15.77 9.40
CA GLN A 598 10.02 17.03 10.08
C GLN A 598 10.94 18.18 9.66
N THR A 599 12.25 17.94 9.61
CA THR A 599 13.24 18.93 9.17
C THR A 599 13.01 19.33 7.72
N GLN A 600 12.75 18.36 6.85
CA GLN A 600 12.33 18.59 5.47
C GLN A 600 11.09 19.47 5.41
N GLY A 601 10.05 19.15 6.19
CA GLY A 601 8.83 19.94 6.28
C GLY A 601 9.06 21.39 6.70
N ILE A 602 9.87 21.61 7.74
CA ILE A 602 10.21 22.96 8.23
C ILE A 602 10.94 23.76 7.15
N SER A 603 11.96 23.17 6.51
CA SER A 603 12.74 23.82 5.45
C SER A 603 11.91 24.19 4.22
N MET A 604 10.86 23.42 3.93
CA MET A 604 10.01 23.60 2.75
C MET A 604 9.05 24.78 2.90
N THR A 605 8.72 25.19 4.13
CA THR A 605 7.78 26.28 4.43
C THR A 605 8.10 27.57 3.67
N THR A 606 9.39 27.89 3.47
CA THR A 606 9.79 29.11 2.75
C THR A 606 9.50 29.06 1.24
N TYR A 607 9.39 27.86 0.64
CA TYR A 607 9.37 27.66 -0.81
C TYR A 607 8.08 26.99 -1.32
N GLU A 608 7.18 26.59 -0.43
CA GLU A 608 5.97 25.83 -0.76
C GLU A 608 5.03 26.52 -1.77
N GLN A 609 5.02 27.87 -1.80
CA GLN A 609 4.20 28.66 -2.71
C GLN A 609 4.81 28.85 -4.11
N THR A 610 5.92 28.16 -4.43
CA THR A 610 6.59 28.20 -5.75
C THR A 610 5.66 27.73 -6.87
N GLY A 611 4.76 26.79 -6.58
CA GLY A 611 3.80 26.24 -7.54
C GLY A 611 4.35 25.07 -8.37
N LEU A 612 3.54 24.02 -8.53
CA LEU A 612 3.97 22.75 -9.15
C LEU A 612 4.42 22.90 -10.62
N GLN A 613 3.81 23.80 -11.39
CA GLN A 613 4.17 24.03 -12.79
C GLN A 613 5.57 24.62 -12.94
N TYR A 614 5.94 25.57 -12.08
CA TYR A 614 7.28 26.12 -12.06
C TYR A 614 8.29 25.08 -11.60
N ILE A 615 7.98 24.32 -10.53
CA ILE A 615 8.86 23.25 -10.05
C ILE A 615 9.17 22.24 -11.16
N ARG A 616 8.16 21.82 -11.93
CA ARG A 616 8.32 20.91 -13.09
C ARG A 616 9.32 21.40 -14.15
N GLN A 617 9.47 22.71 -14.32
CA GLN A 617 10.31 23.30 -15.37
C GLN A 617 11.78 23.43 -14.97
N ILE A 618 12.14 23.15 -13.71
CA ILE A 618 13.51 23.33 -13.20
C ILE A 618 14.51 22.37 -13.87
N SER A 619 14.18 21.07 -13.95
CA SER A 619 15.00 20.06 -14.63
C SER A 619 14.20 18.80 -14.95
N LEU A 620 14.72 17.95 -15.85
CA LEU A 620 14.10 16.66 -16.23
C LEU A 620 13.90 15.71 -15.03
N ASP A 621 14.84 15.69 -14.08
CA ASP A 621 14.74 14.87 -12.86
C ASP A 621 13.61 15.37 -11.95
N VAL A 622 13.48 16.68 -11.83
CA VAL A 622 12.42 17.33 -11.05
C VAL A 622 11.06 17.11 -11.72
N GLU A 623 10.99 17.23 -13.04
CA GLU A 623 9.77 16.97 -13.82
C GLU A 623 9.22 15.57 -13.54
N ARG A 624 10.09 14.54 -13.57
CA ARG A 624 9.74 13.16 -13.24
C ARG A 624 9.20 13.04 -11.80
N CYS A 625 9.82 13.71 -10.84
CA CYS A 625 9.36 13.71 -9.46
C CYS A 625 7.96 14.32 -9.29
N CYS A 626 7.56 15.21 -10.19
CA CYS A 626 6.26 15.86 -10.17
C CYS A 626 5.16 15.08 -10.90
N GLN A 627 5.46 13.89 -11.44
CA GLN A 627 4.49 12.98 -12.08
C GLN A 627 3.93 11.95 -11.07
N PHE A 628 3.64 12.37 -9.84
CA PHE A 628 3.05 11.51 -8.82
C PHE A 628 1.53 11.36 -9.03
N HIS A 629 0.99 10.15 -8.76
CA HIS A 629 -0.44 9.85 -8.89
C HIS A 629 -1.14 9.65 -7.53
N SER A 630 -0.42 9.89 -6.42
CA SER A 630 -0.95 9.84 -5.05
C SER A 630 -0.89 11.22 -4.40
N LEU A 631 -1.91 11.58 -3.62
CA LEU A 631 -1.95 12.82 -2.85
C LEU A 631 -2.28 12.54 -1.37
N LEU A 632 -1.55 13.16 -0.45
CA LEU A 632 -1.80 13.13 0.99
C LEU A 632 -2.23 14.52 1.47
N VAL A 633 -3.35 14.58 2.19
CA VAL A 633 -3.87 15.80 2.81
C VAL A 633 -4.04 15.52 4.30
N VAL A 634 -3.35 16.27 5.16
CA VAL A 634 -3.48 16.16 6.62
C VAL A 634 -4.11 17.44 7.15
N GLN A 635 -5.32 17.32 7.70
CA GLN A 635 -6.08 18.42 8.30
C GLN A 635 -5.96 18.39 9.82
N PRO A 636 -5.80 19.55 10.47
CA PRO A 636 -5.79 19.68 11.93
C PRO A 636 -7.15 19.32 12.54
N SER A 637 -7.16 19.10 13.86
CA SER A 637 -8.38 18.91 14.63
C SER A 637 -9.24 20.17 14.57
N ALA A 638 -10.38 20.12 13.88
CA ALA A 638 -11.26 21.29 13.76
C ALA A 638 -11.82 21.69 15.14
N ARG A 639 -11.49 22.89 15.61
CA ARG A 639 -12.25 23.57 16.67
C ARG A 639 -13.66 23.83 16.13
N ARG A 640 -14.65 23.04 16.58
CA ARG A 640 -16.07 23.31 16.33
C ARG A 640 -16.46 24.62 17.01
N ASP A 641 -16.36 25.73 16.30
CA ASP A 641 -16.93 26.99 16.76
C ASP A 641 -18.46 26.85 16.81
N ARG A 642 -19.01 26.90 18.03
CA ARG A 642 -20.44 26.74 18.34
C ARG A 642 -21.24 28.01 18.01
N THR A 643 -21.15 28.56 16.80
CA THR A 643 -22.09 29.60 16.36
C THR A 643 -23.40 28.97 15.91
N GLN A 644 -24.25 28.66 16.90
CA GLN A 644 -25.65 28.32 16.75
C GLN A 644 -26.37 29.45 15.98
N PHE A 645 -26.97 29.16 14.82
CA PHE A 645 -28.25 29.71 14.30
C PHE A 645 -28.46 29.56 12.77
N MET A 646 -27.46 29.18 11.97
CA MET A 646 -27.68 28.73 10.59
C MET A 646 -27.51 27.21 10.52
N VAL A 647 -28.61 26.47 10.34
CA VAL A 647 -28.51 25.08 9.89
C VAL A 647 -28.24 25.15 8.40
N ALA A 648 -26.97 25.12 8.02
CA ALA A 648 -26.63 24.67 6.67
C ALA A 648 -27.25 23.28 6.55
N ARG A 649 -28.33 23.16 5.79
CA ARG A 649 -28.80 21.86 5.36
C ARG A 649 -27.80 21.48 4.27
N GLU A 650 -26.71 20.88 4.71
CA GLU A 650 -25.71 20.22 3.87
C GLU A 650 -26.40 18.99 3.26
N GLU A 651 -27.37 19.22 2.38
CA GLU A 651 -27.97 18.19 1.53
C GLU A 651 -26.99 17.93 0.40
N GLY A 652 -26.02 17.06 0.71
CA GLY A 652 -24.92 16.65 -0.14
C GLY A 652 -23.82 16.15 0.78
N ASP A 653 -23.56 14.85 0.75
CA ASP A 653 -22.45 14.22 1.46
C ASP A 653 -21.17 15.00 1.08
N ASP A 654 -20.55 15.75 2.00
CA ASP A 654 -19.31 16.53 1.79
C ASP A 654 -18.23 15.68 1.07
N ALA A 655 -18.33 14.35 1.22
CA ALA A 655 -17.54 13.31 0.58
C ALA A 655 -17.60 13.27 -0.96
N THR A 656 -18.67 13.73 -1.62
CA THR A 656 -18.82 13.65 -3.10
C THR A 656 -18.17 14.82 -3.84
N TRP A 657 -18.00 15.98 -3.19
CA TRP A 657 -17.48 17.17 -3.85
C TRP A 657 -15.97 17.04 -4.11
N LEU A 658 -15.16 16.63 -3.13
CA LEU A 658 -13.71 16.39 -3.34
C LEU A 658 -13.42 15.30 -4.38
N ASN A 659 -14.32 14.33 -4.56
CA ASN A 659 -14.11 13.25 -5.54
C ASN A 659 -14.19 13.75 -6.98
N HIS A 660 -15.12 14.67 -7.29
CA HIS A 660 -15.29 15.20 -8.65
C HIS A 660 -14.07 16.00 -9.14
N PHE A 661 -13.25 16.54 -8.24
CA PHE A 661 -12.04 17.32 -8.58
C PHE A 661 -10.73 16.56 -8.32
N ASN A 662 -10.80 15.31 -7.88
CA ASN A 662 -9.60 14.52 -7.61
C ASN A 662 -8.99 14.03 -8.94
N THR A 663 -7.95 14.73 -9.37
CA THR A 663 -7.15 14.41 -10.57
C THR A 663 -6.06 13.37 -10.30
N TYR A 664 -5.96 12.87 -9.06
CA TYR A 664 -5.01 11.84 -8.65
C TYR A 664 -5.72 10.48 -8.61
N ALA A 665 -4.99 9.43 -8.99
CA ALA A 665 -5.53 8.06 -8.94
C ALA A 665 -5.82 7.59 -7.52
N ILE A 666 -5.15 8.15 -6.52
CA ILE A 666 -5.46 7.94 -5.11
C ILE A 666 -5.18 9.20 -4.28
N MET A 667 -6.11 9.56 -3.40
CA MET A 667 -5.98 10.66 -2.45
C MET A 667 -6.32 10.15 -1.04
N LEU A 668 -5.40 10.32 -0.10
CA LEU A 668 -5.62 10.08 1.33
C LEU A 668 -5.81 11.43 2.04
N GLU A 669 -6.99 11.63 2.59
CA GLU A 669 -7.35 12.75 3.45
C GLU A 669 -7.42 12.28 4.90
N CYS A 670 -6.67 12.91 5.80
CA CYS A 670 -6.62 12.57 7.22
C CYS A 670 -7.03 13.77 8.07
N HIS A 671 -8.06 13.62 8.88
CA HIS A 671 -8.40 14.57 9.94
C HIS A 671 -7.82 14.08 11.26
N LEU A 672 -6.98 14.89 11.88
CA LEU A 672 -6.36 14.57 13.17
C LEU A 672 -7.40 14.65 14.30
N GLU A 673 -7.39 13.66 15.20
CA GLU A 673 -8.15 13.61 16.45
C GLU A 673 -7.16 13.56 17.65
N GLU A 674 -7.65 13.80 18.88
CA GLU A 674 -6.81 13.76 20.09
C GLU A 674 -6.13 12.40 20.29
N ASP A 675 -6.83 11.31 19.99
CA ASP A 675 -6.38 9.93 20.17
C ASP A 675 -6.36 9.13 18.86
N GLY A 676 -6.27 9.79 17.70
CA GLY A 676 -6.53 9.08 16.46
C GLY A 676 -6.54 9.92 15.18
N ILE A 677 -6.95 9.26 14.09
CA ILE A 677 -7.27 9.94 12.83
C ILE A 677 -8.59 9.42 12.26
N GLN A 678 -9.31 10.31 11.59
CA GLN A 678 -10.35 9.94 10.63
C GLN A 678 -9.77 10.07 9.22
N ALA A 679 -9.61 8.94 8.52
CA ALA A 679 -9.01 8.89 7.19
C ALA A 679 -10.06 8.55 6.12
N ARG A 680 -9.94 9.22 4.97
CA ARG A 680 -10.76 9.02 3.78
C ARG A 680 -9.84 8.84 2.58
N ILE A 681 -9.99 7.71 1.88
CA ILE A 681 -9.18 7.36 0.73
C ILE A 681 -10.09 7.36 -0.50
N SER A 682 -9.93 8.35 -1.36
CA SER A 682 -10.63 8.44 -2.65
C SER A 682 -9.72 7.89 -3.75
N PHE A 683 -10.25 7.06 -4.65
CA PHE A 683 -9.44 6.40 -5.67
C PHE A 683 -10.22 6.14 -6.96
N ASP A 684 -9.48 5.91 -8.03
CA ASP A 684 -9.99 5.52 -9.35
C ASP A 684 -10.11 3.98 -9.43
N SER A 685 -11.34 3.49 -9.58
CA SER A 685 -11.66 2.05 -9.54
C SER A 685 -11.14 1.27 -10.76
N ASP A 686 -10.87 1.94 -11.88
CA ASP A 686 -10.21 1.35 -13.06
C ASP A 686 -8.69 1.20 -12.86
N VAL A 687 -8.12 1.95 -11.91
CA VAL A 687 -6.69 1.88 -11.55
C VAL A 687 -6.44 0.98 -10.35
N MET A 688 -7.31 1.02 -9.34
CA MET A 688 -7.20 0.25 -8.11
C MET A 688 -8.54 -0.30 -7.66
N ASP A 689 -8.59 -1.60 -7.37
CA ASP A 689 -9.80 -2.20 -6.81
C ASP A 689 -10.01 -1.79 -5.33
N ARG A 690 -11.28 -1.74 -4.92
CA ARG A 690 -11.69 -1.37 -3.55
C ARG A 690 -11.08 -2.27 -2.47
N ALA A 691 -10.92 -3.56 -2.73
CA ALA A 691 -10.40 -4.50 -1.74
C ALA A 691 -8.92 -4.23 -1.44
N ARG A 692 -8.15 -3.87 -2.48
CA ARG A 692 -6.76 -3.41 -2.36
C ARG A 692 -6.69 -2.13 -1.54
N VAL A 693 -7.52 -1.13 -1.84
CA VAL A 693 -7.55 0.14 -1.08
C VAL A 693 -7.97 -0.07 0.38
N GLN A 694 -8.95 -0.92 0.64
CA GLN A 694 -9.34 -1.28 2.01
C GLN A 694 -8.19 -1.93 2.79
N ARG A 695 -7.43 -2.81 2.14
CA ARG A 695 -6.26 -3.43 2.75
C ARG A 695 -5.16 -2.43 3.07
N MET A 696 -4.94 -1.47 2.18
CA MET A 696 -4.01 -0.37 2.44
C MET A 696 -4.38 0.43 3.68
N ALA A 697 -5.67 0.64 3.93
CA ALA A 697 -6.13 1.33 5.13
C ALA A 697 -5.74 0.56 6.40
N TRP A 698 -5.87 -0.78 6.41
CA TRP A 698 -5.46 -1.63 7.53
C TRP A 698 -3.94 -1.64 7.72
N GLN A 699 -3.18 -1.70 6.63
CA GLN A 699 -1.73 -1.65 6.69
C GLN A 699 -1.23 -0.26 7.13
N LEU A 700 -1.87 0.83 6.68
CA LEU A 700 -1.62 2.19 7.16
C LEU A 700 -1.86 2.28 8.67
N GLU A 701 -2.95 1.72 9.16
CA GLU A 701 -3.24 1.66 10.60
C GLU A 701 -2.14 0.93 11.36
N HIS A 702 -1.73 -0.24 10.87
CA HIS A 702 -0.67 -1.02 11.50
C HIS A 702 0.65 -0.24 11.57
N VAL A 703 1.12 0.30 10.44
CA VAL A 703 2.37 1.08 10.38
C VAL A 703 2.28 2.32 11.26
N LEU A 704 1.15 3.05 11.24
CA LEU A 704 0.96 4.24 12.05
C LEU A 704 1.00 3.93 13.56
N ARG A 705 0.37 2.82 13.98
CA ARG A 705 0.43 2.36 15.38
C ARG A 705 1.85 2.04 15.80
N GLU A 706 2.61 1.37 14.95
CA GLU A 706 4.00 0.99 15.23
C GLU A 706 4.94 2.20 15.27
N VAL A 707 4.76 3.18 14.37
CA VAL A 707 5.48 4.46 14.38
C VAL A 707 5.18 5.27 15.65
N CYS A 708 3.95 5.18 16.16
CA CYS A 708 3.52 5.86 17.38
C CYS A 708 3.86 5.10 18.67
N ALA A 709 4.26 3.83 18.60
CA ALA A 709 4.53 3.02 19.78
C ALA A 709 5.78 3.52 20.53
N GLN A 710 5.67 3.67 21.85
CA GLN A 710 6.83 3.98 22.70
C GLN A 710 7.65 2.70 22.92
N ARG A 711 8.91 2.71 22.50
CA ARG A 711 9.83 1.57 22.61
C ARG A 711 11.17 2.02 23.18
N ASP A 712 11.76 1.16 24.00
CA ASP A 712 13.12 1.32 24.51
C ASP A 712 14.11 0.69 23.51
N GLY A 713 14.60 1.48 22.56
CA GLY A 713 15.65 1.08 21.61
C GLY A 713 15.36 1.43 20.15
N PRO A 714 16.39 1.38 19.28
CA PRO A 714 16.26 1.70 17.86
C PRO A 714 15.39 0.67 17.15
N LEU A 715 14.45 1.13 16.32
CA LEU A 715 13.60 0.28 15.48
C LEU A 715 13.96 0.53 14.02
N PRO A 716 14.59 -0.42 13.32
CA PRO A 716 14.87 -0.29 11.90
C PRO A 716 13.57 -0.11 11.08
N ILE A 717 13.56 0.82 10.13
CA ILE A 717 12.38 1.09 9.28
C ILE A 717 11.85 -0.19 8.60
N ARG A 718 12.77 -1.08 8.19
CA ARG A 718 12.45 -2.38 7.60
C ARG A 718 11.61 -3.32 8.48
N ASP A 719 11.54 -3.09 9.79
CA ASP A 719 10.79 -3.91 10.73
C ASP A 719 9.32 -3.48 10.84
N LEU A 720 8.96 -2.31 10.28
CA LEU A 720 7.59 -1.81 10.23
C LEU A 720 6.77 -2.34 9.06
N CYS A 721 7.42 -2.92 8.04
CA CYS A 721 6.79 -3.34 6.80
C CYS A 721 6.20 -4.76 6.86
N GLY A 722 5.85 -5.24 8.06
CA GLY A 722 5.24 -6.56 8.23
C GLY A 722 3.75 -6.60 7.83
N PRO A 723 3.16 -7.80 7.74
CA PRO A 723 1.73 -7.94 7.46
C PRO A 723 0.89 -7.40 8.63
N SER A 724 -0.20 -6.70 8.33
CA SER A 724 -1.15 -6.23 9.36
C SER A 724 -1.83 -7.41 10.08
N PRO A 725 -2.55 -7.18 11.20
CA PRO A 725 -3.37 -8.20 11.83
C PRO A 725 -4.39 -8.85 10.87
N GLU A 726 -5.02 -8.05 10.00
CA GLU A 726 -5.95 -8.50 8.98
C GLU A 726 -5.25 -9.30 7.88
N ASP A 727 -4.02 -8.91 7.50
CA ASP A 727 -3.20 -9.73 6.61
C ASP A 727 -2.88 -11.09 7.24
N HIS A 728 -2.51 -11.12 8.53
CA HIS A 728 -2.27 -12.38 9.24
C HIS A 728 -3.51 -13.29 9.25
N MET A 729 -4.70 -12.72 9.44
CA MET A 729 -5.95 -13.48 9.42
C MET A 729 -6.25 -14.10 8.05
N GLU A 730 -6.07 -13.34 6.96
CA GLU A 730 -6.27 -13.87 5.60
C GLU A 730 -5.19 -14.89 5.22
N LEU A 731 -3.92 -14.62 5.54
CA LEU A 731 -2.82 -15.59 5.35
C LEU A 731 -3.09 -16.86 6.15
N GLU A 732 -3.62 -16.76 7.38
CA GLU A 732 -4.00 -17.93 8.15
C GLU A 732 -5.09 -18.74 7.44
N LYS A 733 -6.13 -18.08 6.96
CA LYS A 733 -7.22 -18.71 6.22
C LYS A 733 -6.74 -19.43 4.96
N TRP A 734 -5.81 -18.84 4.20
CA TRP A 734 -5.29 -19.44 2.97
C TRP A 734 -4.28 -20.57 3.25
N ASN A 735 -3.35 -20.34 4.18
CA ASN A 735 -2.12 -21.13 4.30
C ASN A 735 -2.07 -22.07 5.52
N LYS A 736 -3.15 -22.14 6.32
CA LYS A 736 -3.25 -23.06 7.46
C LYS A 736 -3.12 -24.53 7.08
N LYS A 737 -3.60 -24.93 5.89
CA LYS A 737 -3.62 -26.34 5.46
C LYS A 737 -2.50 -26.68 4.48
N VAL A 738 -1.36 -27.15 4.99
CA VAL A 738 -0.37 -27.87 4.18
C VAL A 738 -0.92 -29.21 3.69
N PRO A 739 -0.78 -29.54 2.39
CA PRO A 739 -1.09 -30.87 1.87
C PRO A 739 -0.27 -31.96 2.58
N ARG A 740 -0.93 -33.07 2.94
CA ARG A 740 -0.26 -34.16 3.68
C ARG A 740 0.68 -34.94 2.78
N ARG A 741 1.93 -35.10 3.22
CA ARG A 741 2.84 -36.11 2.67
C ARG A 741 2.34 -37.49 3.07
N VAL A 742 2.00 -38.34 2.11
CA VAL A 742 1.68 -39.75 2.35
C VAL A 742 2.90 -40.56 1.96
N SER A 743 3.66 -41.04 2.93
CA SER A 743 4.84 -41.90 2.71
C SER A 743 4.42 -43.35 2.52
N ARG A 744 3.61 -43.62 1.51
CA ARG A 744 3.08 -44.95 1.19
C ARG A 744 3.01 -45.16 -0.30
N CYS A 745 3.19 -46.40 -0.73
CA CYS A 745 2.98 -46.76 -2.12
C CYS A 745 1.49 -46.97 -2.38
N VAL A 746 1.02 -46.57 -3.57
CA VAL A 746 -0.39 -46.69 -3.96
C VAL A 746 -0.89 -48.15 -3.91
N HIS A 747 -0.05 -49.11 -4.29
CA HIS A 747 -0.42 -50.54 -4.26
C HIS A 747 -0.58 -51.09 -2.83
N GLU A 748 0.11 -50.53 -1.83
CA GLU A 748 -0.04 -50.90 -0.42
C GLU A 748 -1.41 -50.46 0.13
N LEU A 749 -1.87 -49.26 -0.27
CA LEU A 749 -3.18 -48.73 0.12
C LEU A 749 -4.33 -49.58 -0.43
N ILE A 750 -4.16 -50.12 -1.64
CA ILE A 750 -5.14 -51.00 -2.29
C ILE A 750 -5.17 -52.36 -1.59
N ALA A 751 -3.99 -52.95 -1.29
CA ALA A 751 -3.90 -54.23 -0.59
C ALA A 751 -4.59 -54.22 0.79
N GLU A 752 -4.49 -53.12 1.55
CA GLU A 752 -5.22 -52.95 2.81
C GLU A 752 -6.74 -52.99 2.63
N ARG A 753 -7.25 -52.34 1.57
CA ARG A 753 -8.69 -52.38 1.25
C ARG A 753 -9.13 -53.77 0.81
N CYS A 754 -8.28 -54.50 0.09
CA CYS A 754 -8.53 -55.88 -0.27
C CYS A 754 -8.70 -56.79 0.95
N HIS A 755 -7.93 -56.55 2.01
CA HIS A 755 -8.04 -57.30 3.26
C HIS A 755 -9.28 -56.93 4.08
N VAL A 756 -9.69 -55.66 4.08
CA VAL A 756 -10.83 -55.17 4.88
C VAL A 756 -12.19 -55.60 4.29
N GLN A 757 -12.31 -55.70 2.97
CA GLN A 757 -13.59 -56.00 2.30
C GLN A 757 -13.42 -56.99 1.14
N PRO A 758 -12.94 -58.22 1.41
CA PRO A 758 -12.53 -59.17 0.36
C PRO A 758 -13.67 -59.55 -0.58
N ASP A 759 -14.90 -59.69 -0.07
CA ASP A 759 -16.05 -60.15 -0.85
C ASP A 759 -16.78 -59.02 -1.61
N ALA A 760 -16.36 -57.76 -1.43
CA ALA A 760 -16.97 -56.62 -2.10
C ALA A 760 -16.49 -56.51 -3.55
N PRO A 761 -17.32 -56.02 -4.49
CA PRO A 761 -16.90 -55.81 -5.88
C PRO A 761 -15.82 -54.71 -5.97
N ALA A 762 -14.70 -55.02 -6.63
CA ALA A 762 -13.54 -54.13 -6.80
C ALA A 762 -13.38 -53.64 -8.24
N VAL A 763 -13.64 -54.52 -9.21
CA VAL A 763 -13.57 -54.21 -10.64
C VAL A 763 -14.87 -54.69 -11.27
N CYS A 764 -15.54 -53.81 -12.01
CA CYS A 764 -16.68 -54.16 -12.84
C CYS A 764 -16.36 -53.74 -14.27
N ALA A 765 -16.19 -54.73 -15.15
CA ALA A 765 -15.81 -54.52 -16.53
C ALA A 765 -16.71 -55.33 -17.48
N TRP A 766 -16.67 -55.00 -18.76
CA TRP A 766 -17.49 -55.68 -19.77
C TRP A 766 -17.15 -57.17 -19.91
N ASP A 767 -15.92 -57.56 -19.60
CA ASP A 767 -15.43 -58.95 -19.65
C ASP A 767 -15.49 -59.65 -18.29
N GLY A 768 -16.17 -59.05 -17.31
CA GLY A 768 -16.52 -59.63 -16.01
C GLY A 768 -16.13 -58.75 -14.83
N ASP A 769 -16.44 -59.26 -13.65
CA ASP A 769 -16.18 -58.58 -12.39
C ASP A 769 -15.06 -59.28 -11.60
N PHE A 770 -14.46 -58.56 -10.66
CA PHE A 770 -13.62 -59.12 -9.59
C PHE A 770 -14.04 -58.54 -8.25
N THR A 771 -14.01 -59.39 -7.22
CA THR A 771 -14.02 -58.92 -5.84
C THR A 771 -12.65 -58.36 -5.43
N TYR A 772 -12.60 -57.63 -4.33
CA TYR A 772 -11.38 -57.09 -3.75
C TYR A 772 -10.38 -58.20 -3.38
N GLY A 773 -10.86 -59.35 -2.90
CA GLY A 773 -10.03 -60.53 -2.61
C GLY A 773 -9.47 -61.18 -3.88
N GLU A 774 -10.30 -61.33 -4.92
CA GLU A 774 -9.87 -61.89 -6.21
C GLU A 774 -8.83 -61.00 -6.91
N LEU A 775 -9.04 -59.67 -6.91
CA LEU A 775 -8.10 -58.71 -7.49
C LEU A 775 -6.73 -58.77 -6.79
N ASP A 776 -6.71 -58.86 -5.46
CA ASP A 776 -5.48 -58.92 -4.68
C ASP A 776 -4.70 -60.20 -4.91
N GLN A 777 -5.40 -61.34 -4.93
CA GLN A 777 -4.80 -62.65 -5.19
C GLN A 777 -4.18 -62.68 -6.59
N LEU A 778 -4.94 -62.32 -7.62
CA LEU A 778 -4.49 -62.39 -9.01
C LEU A 778 -3.33 -61.42 -9.29
N SER A 779 -3.40 -60.20 -8.76
CA SER A 779 -2.31 -59.23 -8.89
C SER A 779 -1.04 -59.65 -8.14
N SER A 780 -1.16 -60.32 -7.00
CA SER A 780 0.01 -60.80 -6.23
C SER A 780 0.69 -62.00 -6.89
N VAL A 781 -0.10 -62.91 -7.50
CA VAL A 781 0.43 -64.01 -8.32
C VAL A 781 1.21 -63.43 -9.50
N LEU A 782 0.63 -62.46 -10.21
CA LEU A 782 1.31 -61.80 -11.31
C LEU A 782 2.57 -61.06 -10.86
N ALA A 783 2.52 -60.34 -9.72
CA ALA A 783 3.68 -59.65 -9.16
C ALA A 783 4.84 -60.60 -8.87
N THR A 784 4.54 -61.76 -8.26
CA THR A 784 5.56 -62.79 -7.96
C THR A 784 6.23 -63.27 -9.24
N HIS A 785 5.43 -63.55 -10.27
CA HIS A 785 5.95 -63.98 -11.56
C HIS A 785 6.80 -62.89 -12.25
N LEU A 786 6.39 -61.62 -12.16
CA LEU A 786 7.16 -60.50 -12.70
C LEU A 786 8.49 -60.32 -11.96
N ILE A 787 8.52 -60.51 -10.63
CA ILE A 787 9.77 -60.49 -9.84
C ILE A 787 10.73 -61.59 -10.33
N GLU A 788 10.23 -62.80 -10.58
CA GLU A 788 11.04 -63.89 -11.15
C GLU A 788 11.62 -63.55 -12.53
N LEU A 789 10.89 -62.77 -13.33
CA LEU A 789 11.33 -62.26 -14.63
C LEU A 789 12.27 -61.05 -14.53
N GLY A 790 12.67 -60.65 -13.31
CA GLY A 790 13.62 -59.57 -13.05
C GLY A 790 12.99 -58.18 -12.96
N VAL A 791 11.66 -58.08 -12.82
CA VAL A 791 10.99 -56.81 -12.54
C VAL A 791 11.23 -56.40 -11.09
N GLY A 792 11.74 -55.19 -10.90
CA GLY A 792 12.03 -54.59 -9.61
C GLY A 792 12.10 -53.06 -9.71
N PRO A 793 12.59 -52.37 -8.66
CA PRO A 793 12.77 -50.93 -8.68
C PRO A 793 13.48 -50.44 -9.95
N ALA A 794 12.93 -49.40 -10.57
CA ALA A 794 13.40 -48.79 -11.82
C ALA A 794 13.27 -49.65 -13.10
N VAL A 795 12.57 -50.79 -13.07
CA VAL A 795 12.22 -51.57 -14.26
C VAL A 795 10.87 -51.13 -14.81
N PHE A 796 10.81 -50.73 -16.08
CA PHE A 796 9.58 -50.32 -16.75
C PHE A 796 8.94 -51.49 -17.50
N VAL A 797 7.68 -51.82 -17.18
CA VAL A 797 6.91 -52.88 -17.83
C VAL A 797 5.81 -52.27 -18.69
N PRO A 798 5.90 -52.33 -20.02
CA PRO A 798 4.82 -51.88 -20.90
C PRO A 798 3.64 -52.85 -20.84
N LEU A 799 2.44 -52.30 -20.67
CA LEU A 799 1.16 -53.00 -20.58
C LEU A 799 0.32 -52.65 -21.80
N CYS A 800 0.29 -53.57 -22.77
CA CYS A 800 -0.44 -53.45 -24.03
C CYS A 800 -1.66 -54.37 -24.03
N CYS A 801 -2.70 -54.01 -23.27
CA CYS A 801 -3.91 -54.79 -23.16
C CYS A 801 -5.15 -53.92 -23.36
N GLU A 802 -6.17 -54.45 -24.03
CA GLU A 802 -7.48 -53.79 -24.16
C GLU A 802 -8.06 -53.49 -22.78
N LYS A 803 -8.82 -52.40 -22.63
CA LYS A 803 -9.44 -52.03 -21.35
C LYS A 803 -10.40 -53.13 -20.90
N SER A 804 -9.94 -53.94 -19.95
CA SER A 804 -10.61 -55.13 -19.44
C SER A 804 -10.37 -55.24 -17.93
N ARG A 805 -11.06 -56.15 -17.24
CA ARG A 805 -10.79 -56.40 -15.82
C ARG A 805 -9.34 -56.83 -15.54
N TRP A 806 -8.67 -57.41 -16.54
CA TRP A 806 -7.28 -57.89 -16.45
C TRP A 806 -6.25 -56.75 -16.51
N THR A 807 -6.57 -55.62 -17.12
CA THR A 807 -5.68 -54.45 -17.15
C THR A 807 -5.39 -53.93 -15.73
N THR A 808 -6.40 -53.92 -14.87
CA THR A 808 -6.26 -53.55 -13.44
C THR A 808 -5.36 -54.53 -12.69
N VAL A 809 -5.47 -55.84 -12.98
CA VAL A 809 -4.59 -56.88 -12.42
C VAL A 809 -3.14 -56.65 -12.86
N ALA A 810 -2.92 -56.32 -14.14
CA ALA A 810 -1.60 -56.09 -14.71
C ALA A 810 -0.90 -54.86 -14.11
N ILE A 811 -1.61 -53.74 -13.99
CA ILE A 811 -1.11 -52.51 -13.34
C ILE A 811 -0.67 -52.82 -11.90
N LEU A 812 -1.56 -53.43 -11.12
CA LEU A 812 -1.32 -53.68 -9.71
C LEU A 812 -0.21 -54.72 -9.50
N GLY A 813 -0.10 -55.72 -10.38
CA GLY A 813 0.97 -56.71 -10.38
C GLY A 813 2.35 -56.10 -10.62
N VAL A 814 2.49 -55.20 -11.61
CA VAL A 814 3.75 -54.49 -11.87
C VAL A 814 4.15 -53.60 -10.69
N MET A 815 3.19 -52.88 -10.11
CA MET A 815 3.44 -52.01 -8.96
C MET A 815 3.89 -52.80 -7.72
N LYS A 816 3.26 -53.95 -7.44
CA LYS A 816 3.63 -54.85 -6.33
C LYS A 816 4.99 -55.51 -6.55
N ALA A 817 5.38 -55.74 -7.81
CA ALA A 817 6.73 -56.22 -8.15
C ALA A 817 7.82 -55.15 -7.95
N GLY A 818 7.45 -53.89 -7.66
CA GLY A 818 8.37 -52.77 -7.52
C GLY A 818 8.75 -52.09 -8.83
N GLY A 819 8.19 -52.53 -9.97
CA GLY A 819 8.40 -51.92 -11.28
C GLY A 819 7.48 -50.72 -11.55
N ALA A 820 7.85 -49.92 -12.54
CA ALA A 820 6.98 -48.90 -13.12
C ALA A 820 6.21 -49.51 -14.30
N PHE A 821 4.92 -49.24 -14.45
CA PHE A 821 4.16 -49.72 -15.61
C PHE A 821 3.98 -48.60 -16.64
N VAL A 822 3.84 -48.97 -17.91
CA VAL A 822 3.47 -48.05 -18.99
C VAL A 822 2.20 -48.58 -19.64
N LEU A 823 1.06 -47.94 -19.39
CA LEU A 823 -0.21 -48.31 -20.04
C LEU A 823 -0.28 -47.80 -21.46
N LEU A 824 -0.83 -48.62 -22.35
CA LEU A 824 -1.16 -48.23 -23.70
C LEU A 824 -2.71 -48.08 -23.84
N ASP A 825 -3.17 -46.81 -23.82
CA ASP A 825 -4.52 -46.16 -23.99
C ASP A 825 -5.55 -46.05 -22.82
N THR A 826 -6.03 -44.82 -22.52
CA THR A 826 -7.47 -44.46 -22.31
C THR A 826 -7.84 -42.97 -22.64
N GLN A 827 -8.53 -42.72 -23.78
CA GLN A 827 -9.27 -41.51 -24.28
C GLN A 827 -8.70 -40.07 -24.15
N SER A 828 -8.04 -39.67 -23.06
CA SER A 828 -7.24 -38.45 -23.02
C SER A 828 -5.95 -38.70 -23.80
N ARG A 829 -5.60 -37.81 -24.70
CA ARG A 829 -4.50 -37.97 -25.66
C ARG A 829 -3.57 -36.77 -25.47
N VAL A 830 -2.61 -36.93 -24.56
CA VAL A 830 -1.70 -35.87 -24.10
C VAL A 830 -0.49 -35.84 -25.03
N LEU A 831 -0.19 -34.67 -25.60
CA LEU A 831 1.01 -34.50 -26.41
C LEU A 831 2.27 -34.56 -25.53
N GLN A 832 3.17 -35.50 -25.82
CA GLN A 832 4.54 -35.44 -25.34
C GLN A 832 5.30 -34.51 -26.29
N PHE A 833 5.57 -33.28 -25.84
CA PHE A 833 6.35 -32.31 -26.60
C PHE A 833 7.66 -31.97 -25.89
N SER A 834 7.62 -31.93 -24.56
CA SER A 834 8.72 -31.47 -23.72
C SER A 834 9.95 -32.36 -23.89
N SER A 835 11.15 -31.77 -23.89
CA SER A 835 12.38 -32.58 -23.87
C SER A 835 12.47 -33.37 -22.56
N TYR A 836 12.96 -34.61 -22.62
CA TYR A 836 13.16 -35.47 -21.45
C TYR A 836 14.16 -34.90 -20.42
N GLY A 837 14.93 -33.89 -20.80
CA GLY A 837 15.77 -33.13 -19.87
C GLY A 837 15.01 -32.10 -19.01
N PHE A 838 13.71 -31.92 -19.24
CA PHE A 838 12.85 -31.00 -18.49
C PHE A 838 11.81 -31.77 -17.67
N ASP A 839 11.56 -31.27 -16.46
CA ASP A 839 10.53 -31.73 -15.52
C ASP A 839 9.13 -31.89 -16.14
N VAL A 840 8.72 -31.00 -17.04
CA VAL A 840 7.42 -31.07 -17.73
C VAL A 840 7.24 -32.39 -18.51
N SER A 841 8.32 -33.03 -18.98
CA SER A 841 8.22 -34.34 -19.63
C SER A 841 7.67 -35.44 -18.71
N LEU A 842 7.88 -35.29 -17.39
CA LEU A 842 7.30 -36.17 -16.37
C LEU A 842 5.79 -35.94 -16.27
N PHE A 843 5.32 -34.70 -16.43
CA PHE A 843 3.89 -34.42 -16.49
C PHE A 843 3.26 -34.99 -17.77
N ASP A 844 3.87 -34.73 -18.94
CA ASP A 844 3.40 -35.25 -20.23
C ASP A 844 3.27 -36.78 -20.22
N SER A 845 4.20 -37.46 -19.55
CA SER A 845 4.31 -38.91 -19.56
C SER A 845 3.66 -39.56 -18.33
N LEU A 846 4.21 -39.34 -17.13
CA LEU A 846 3.81 -40.04 -15.91
C LEU A 846 2.42 -39.63 -15.45
N THR A 847 2.09 -38.33 -15.40
CA THR A 847 0.74 -37.89 -15.00
C THR A 847 -0.32 -38.46 -15.93
N THR A 848 -0.06 -38.43 -17.24
CA THR A 848 -0.94 -39.02 -18.24
C THR A 848 -1.19 -40.49 -17.96
N LEU A 849 -0.13 -41.28 -17.77
CA LEU A 849 -0.23 -42.72 -17.53
C LEU A 849 -0.90 -43.04 -16.17
N LEU A 850 -0.63 -42.25 -15.13
CA LEU A 850 -1.27 -42.37 -13.82
C LEU A 850 -2.79 -42.16 -13.88
N MET A 851 -3.24 -41.26 -14.76
CA MET A 851 -4.66 -40.97 -14.98
C MET A 851 -5.29 -41.89 -16.04
N GLY A 852 -4.54 -42.88 -16.55
CA GLY A 852 -4.96 -43.80 -17.59
C GLY A 852 -4.95 -43.21 -19.00
N GLY A 853 -4.47 -41.99 -19.23
CA GLY A 853 -4.42 -41.37 -20.56
C GLY A 853 -3.45 -42.03 -21.54
N CYS A 854 -3.51 -41.60 -22.80
CA CYS A 854 -2.59 -41.95 -23.87
C CYS A 854 -1.55 -40.82 -24.07
N VAL A 855 -0.27 -41.19 -24.00
CA VAL A 855 0.85 -40.29 -24.32
C VAL A 855 1.08 -40.32 -25.84
N CYS A 856 0.91 -39.18 -26.49
CA CYS A 856 1.07 -39.01 -27.93
C CYS A 856 2.47 -38.46 -28.23
N VAL A 857 3.37 -39.32 -28.69
CA VAL A 857 4.76 -38.97 -29.00
C VAL A 857 4.91 -38.73 -30.52
N PRO A 858 5.09 -37.48 -30.99
CA PRO A 858 5.45 -37.23 -32.38
C PRO A 858 6.90 -37.65 -32.64
N SER A 859 7.19 -38.17 -33.84
CA SER A 859 8.58 -38.33 -34.28
C SER A 859 9.31 -36.98 -34.33
N ASP A 860 10.63 -36.97 -34.23
CA ASP A 860 11.43 -35.74 -34.34
C ASP A 860 11.15 -34.96 -35.63
N ALA A 861 10.93 -35.68 -36.74
CA ALA A 861 10.53 -35.07 -38.00
C ALA A 861 9.14 -34.41 -37.88
N GLN A 862 8.13 -35.11 -37.35
CA GLN A 862 6.78 -34.56 -37.16
C GLN A 862 6.77 -33.36 -36.21
N ARG A 863 7.51 -33.44 -35.10
CA ARG A 863 7.65 -32.37 -34.10
C ARG A 863 8.21 -31.09 -34.73
N ASN A 864 9.23 -31.22 -35.58
CA ASN A 864 9.95 -30.09 -36.16
C ASN A 864 9.32 -29.56 -37.47
N HIS A 865 8.48 -30.35 -38.14
CA HIS A 865 7.98 -30.03 -39.48
C HIS A 865 6.57 -29.45 -39.48
N ASP A 866 5.62 -30.15 -38.87
CA ASP A 866 4.21 -29.75 -38.86
C ASP A 866 3.55 -30.34 -37.61
N LEU A 867 3.79 -29.64 -36.49
CA LEU A 867 3.26 -30.03 -35.19
C LEU A 867 1.73 -30.08 -35.19
N ALA A 868 1.06 -29.17 -35.91
CA ALA A 868 -0.39 -29.15 -36.00
C ALA A 868 -0.93 -30.39 -36.72
N LEU A 869 -0.30 -30.80 -37.82
CA LEU A 869 -0.62 -32.07 -38.49
C LEU A 869 -0.36 -33.26 -37.58
N ALA A 870 0.77 -33.29 -36.89
CA ALA A 870 1.10 -34.36 -35.94
C ALA A 870 0.03 -34.48 -34.84
N MET A 871 -0.39 -33.35 -34.25
CA MET A 871 -1.46 -33.31 -33.24
C MET A 871 -2.79 -33.81 -33.78
N ARG A 872 -3.16 -33.49 -35.03
CA ARG A 872 -4.37 -34.02 -35.68
C ARG A 872 -4.29 -35.52 -35.93
N VAL A 873 -3.17 -36.00 -36.49
CA VAL A 873 -2.95 -37.43 -36.79
C VAL A 873 -2.95 -38.26 -35.51
N LEU A 874 -2.31 -37.75 -34.46
CA LEU A 874 -2.28 -38.38 -33.15
C LEU A 874 -3.54 -38.10 -32.32
N ALA A 875 -4.52 -37.37 -32.85
CA ALA A 875 -5.76 -36.98 -32.17
C ALA A 875 -5.54 -36.41 -30.75
N VAL A 876 -4.51 -35.56 -30.58
CA VAL A 876 -4.18 -34.90 -29.32
C VAL A 876 -5.36 -34.05 -28.85
N ASN A 877 -5.75 -34.21 -27.58
CA ASN A 877 -6.82 -33.44 -26.95
C ASN A 877 -6.39 -32.66 -25.69
N PHE A 878 -5.16 -32.87 -25.23
CA PHE A 878 -4.56 -32.15 -24.11
C PHE A 878 -3.08 -31.87 -24.39
N ALA A 879 -2.56 -30.69 -24.03
CA ALA A 879 -1.13 -30.40 -24.11
C ALA A 879 -0.67 -29.42 -23.02
N MET A 880 0.52 -29.63 -22.46
CA MET A 880 1.24 -28.61 -21.69
C MET A 880 2.32 -28.00 -22.56
N LEU A 881 2.26 -26.69 -22.80
CA LEU A 881 3.10 -26.00 -23.78
C LEU A 881 3.64 -24.69 -23.23
N THR A 882 4.82 -24.29 -23.72
CA THR A 882 5.32 -22.93 -23.50
C THR A 882 4.59 -21.94 -24.42
N PRO A 883 4.47 -20.66 -24.02
CA PRO A 883 3.96 -19.62 -24.89
C PRO A 883 4.61 -19.60 -26.29
N SER A 884 5.92 -19.73 -26.33
CA SER A 884 6.72 -19.85 -27.55
C SER A 884 6.18 -20.91 -28.51
N VAL A 885 5.89 -22.12 -28.03
CA VAL A 885 5.42 -23.23 -28.87
C VAL A 885 3.94 -23.06 -29.23
N LEU A 886 3.12 -22.57 -28.32
CA LEU A 886 1.71 -22.32 -28.64
C LEU A 886 1.53 -21.21 -29.70
N SER A 887 2.48 -20.27 -29.79
CA SER A 887 2.44 -19.15 -30.75
C SER A 887 2.49 -19.59 -32.22
N ILE A 888 3.11 -20.74 -32.52
CA ILE A 888 3.21 -21.29 -33.87
C ILE A 888 1.99 -22.15 -34.25
N LEU A 889 1.08 -22.40 -33.30
CA LEU A 889 -0.17 -23.12 -33.51
C LEU A 889 -1.34 -22.14 -33.65
N GLU A 890 -2.41 -22.60 -34.29
CA GLU A 890 -3.66 -21.86 -34.45
C GLU A 890 -4.81 -22.76 -34.02
N PRO A 891 -5.77 -22.28 -33.19
CA PRO A 891 -6.89 -23.10 -32.73
C PRO A 891 -7.63 -23.82 -33.86
N GLU A 892 -7.80 -23.14 -34.99
CA GLU A 892 -8.50 -23.65 -36.18
C GLU A 892 -7.75 -24.83 -36.84
N LYS A 893 -6.43 -24.91 -36.65
CA LYS A 893 -5.58 -25.98 -37.21
C LYS A 893 -5.48 -27.19 -36.28
N VAL A 894 -5.91 -27.11 -35.02
CA VAL A 894 -5.88 -28.21 -34.05
C VAL A 894 -7.24 -28.39 -33.34
N PRO A 895 -8.33 -28.61 -34.09
CA PRO A 895 -9.70 -28.64 -33.53
C PRO A 895 -9.96 -29.78 -32.54
N GLY A 896 -9.08 -30.79 -32.48
CA GLY A 896 -9.15 -31.89 -31.51
C GLY A 896 -8.65 -31.53 -30.11
N LEU A 897 -7.89 -30.43 -29.98
CA LEU A 897 -7.33 -29.95 -28.72
C LEU A 897 -8.43 -29.34 -27.86
N LYS A 898 -8.63 -29.87 -26.65
CA LYS A 898 -9.70 -29.45 -25.73
C LYS A 898 -9.18 -28.67 -24.52
N ALA A 899 -7.97 -28.99 -24.06
CA ALA A 899 -7.35 -28.36 -22.91
C ALA A 899 -5.88 -28.06 -23.15
N VAL A 900 -5.42 -26.91 -22.66
CA VAL A 900 -4.02 -26.49 -22.74
C VAL A 900 -3.56 -25.96 -21.39
N VAL A 901 -2.43 -26.44 -20.90
CA VAL A 901 -1.72 -25.85 -19.78
C VAL A 901 -0.57 -25.03 -20.31
N LEU A 902 -0.52 -23.75 -19.97
CA LEU A 902 0.51 -22.82 -20.42
C LEU A 902 1.46 -22.49 -19.27
N GLY A 903 2.75 -22.72 -19.46
CA GLY A 903 3.73 -22.49 -18.40
C GLY A 903 5.17 -22.45 -18.90
N GLY A 904 6.12 -22.27 -17.99
CA GLY A 904 7.55 -22.29 -18.30
C GLY A 904 8.14 -20.96 -18.80
N GLU A 905 7.33 -20.01 -19.28
CA GLU A 905 7.76 -18.65 -19.69
C GLU A 905 6.77 -17.57 -19.24
N ARG A 906 7.14 -16.30 -19.42
CA ARG A 906 6.18 -15.19 -19.30
C ARG A 906 5.11 -15.32 -20.38
N ILE A 907 3.86 -15.28 -19.96
CA ILE A 907 2.71 -15.52 -20.83
C ILE A 907 2.22 -14.19 -21.43
N PRO A 908 2.21 -14.03 -22.77
CA PRO A 908 1.65 -12.85 -23.42
C PRO A 908 0.12 -12.81 -23.30
N SER A 909 -0.45 -11.65 -22.98
CA SER A 909 -1.91 -11.47 -22.86
C SER A 909 -2.67 -11.79 -24.15
N ILE A 910 -2.06 -11.54 -25.31
CA ILE A 910 -2.62 -11.88 -26.62
C ILE A 910 -2.89 -13.39 -26.76
N MET A 911 -2.09 -14.23 -26.11
CA MET A 911 -2.21 -15.67 -26.17
C MET A 911 -3.42 -16.18 -25.38
N VAL A 912 -3.62 -15.62 -24.18
CA VAL A 912 -4.79 -15.89 -23.35
C VAL A 912 -6.07 -15.50 -24.10
N LYS A 913 -6.10 -14.32 -24.73
CA LYS A 913 -7.24 -13.86 -25.54
C LYS A 913 -7.52 -14.76 -26.74
N ARG A 914 -6.49 -15.26 -27.40
CA ARG A 914 -6.62 -16.12 -28.59
C ARG A 914 -7.14 -17.52 -28.25
N TRP A 915 -6.62 -18.14 -27.18
CA TRP A 915 -6.85 -19.56 -26.92
C TRP A 915 -7.98 -19.85 -25.91
N SER A 916 -8.19 -18.99 -24.90
CA SER A 916 -9.24 -19.22 -23.89
C SER A 916 -10.67 -19.40 -24.44
N PRO A 917 -11.08 -18.81 -25.59
CA PRO A 917 -12.41 -19.08 -26.16
C PRO A 917 -12.53 -20.47 -26.82
N SER A 918 -11.41 -21.09 -27.21
CA SER A 918 -11.39 -22.33 -28.01
C SER A 918 -11.05 -23.58 -27.20
N VAL A 919 -10.32 -23.43 -26.09
CA VAL A 919 -9.87 -24.54 -25.23
C VAL A 919 -10.05 -24.19 -23.75
N SER A 920 -10.15 -25.20 -22.89
CA SER A 920 -9.96 -25.01 -21.45
C SER A 920 -8.48 -24.68 -21.20
N LEU A 921 -8.19 -23.40 -20.98
CA LEU A 921 -6.85 -22.90 -20.77
C LEU A 921 -6.55 -22.86 -19.26
N ALA A 922 -5.38 -23.33 -18.87
CA ALA A 922 -4.85 -23.15 -17.52
C ALA A 922 -3.46 -22.52 -17.59
N LEU A 923 -3.13 -21.65 -16.63
CA LEU A 923 -1.79 -21.09 -16.48
C LEU A 923 -1.08 -21.83 -15.35
N ALA A 924 0.16 -22.25 -15.56
CA ALA A 924 0.95 -22.97 -14.57
C ALA A 924 2.32 -22.32 -14.39
N TYR A 925 2.79 -22.32 -13.15
CA TYR A 925 4.14 -21.91 -12.79
C TYR A 925 4.82 -22.99 -11.98
N ASP A 926 6.09 -23.19 -12.28
CA ASP A 926 6.92 -24.16 -11.56
C ASP A 926 8.42 -23.85 -11.66
N PRO A 927 9.14 -24.00 -10.53
CA PRO A 927 10.55 -24.33 -10.51
C PRO A 927 10.76 -25.86 -10.40
N THR A 928 11.75 -26.39 -11.15
CA THR A 928 12.13 -27.81 -11.17
C THR A 928 12.33 -28.43 -9.79
N GLU A 929 12.75 -27.62 -8.84
CA GLU A 929 12.98 -27.94 -7.44
C GLU A 929 11.68 -28.27 -6.66
N CYS A 930 10.51 -28.09 -7.26
CA CYS A 930 9.18 -28.27 -6.65
C CYS A 930 8.25 -29.23 -7.43
N SER A 931 8.79 -30.23 -8.12
CA SER A 931 8.01 -31.33 -8.71
C SER A 931 6.95 -30.90 -9.75
N VAL A 932 7.39 -30.20 -10.79
CA VAL A 932 6.72 -29.95 -12.08
C VAL A 932 5.62 -28.89 -12.10
N VAL A 933 4.75 -28.82 -11.09
CA VAL A 933 3.74 -27.75 -11.00
C VAL A 933 3.51 -27.31 -9.55
N SER A 934 3.85 -26.05 -9.28
CA SER A 934 3.74 -25.45 -7.95
C SER A 934 2.52 -24.53 -7.81
N THR A 935 2.14 -23.82 -8.86
CA THR A 935 0.92 -22.99 -8.85
C THR A 935 0.15 -23.14 -10.15
N THR A 936 -1.18 -23.08 -10.05
CA THR A 936 -2.05 -23.12 -11.23
C THR A 936 -3.23 -22.16 -11.13
N ARG A 937 -3.58 -21.57 -12.27
CA ARG A 937 -4.83 -20.86 -12.50
C ARG A 937 -5.65 -21.60 -13.54
N THR A 938 -6.86 -22.03 -13.19
CA THR A 938 -7.75 -22.82 -14.06
C THR A 938 -8.95 -22.02 -14.57
N ASP A 939 -9.28 -20.90 -13.93
CA ASP A 939 -10.34 -19.96 -14.30
C ASP A 939 -9.81 -18.90 -15.30
N VAL A 940 -9.36 -19.37 -16.47
CA VAL A 940 -8.74 -18.50 -17.48
C VAL A 940 -9.76 -18.11 -18.56
N GLY A 941 -10.00 -16.81 -18.71
CA GLY A 941 -10.81 -16.20 -19.76
C GLY A 941 -10.07 -15.06 -20.48
N PRO A 942 -10.70 -14.41 -21.48
CA PRO A 942 -10.03 -13.38 -22.30
C PRO A 942 -9.56 -12.14 -21.53
N ALA A 943 -10.16 -11.87 -20.36
CA ALA A 943 -9.80 -10.76 -19.48
C ALA A 943 -8.82 -11.15 -18.36
N THR A 944 -8.44 -12.42 -18.25
CA THR A 944 -7.52 -12.89 -17.21
C THR A 944 -6.15 -12.25 -17.37
N ASP A 945 -5.61 -11.72 -16.27
CA ASP A 945 -4.24 -11.23 -16.21
C ASP A 945 -3.25 -12.38 -16.44
N SER A 946 -2.48 -12.30 -17.52
CA SER A 946 -1.52 -13.34 -17.89
C SER A 946 -0.31 -13.44 -16.96
N CYS A 947 -0.10 -12.45 -16.08
CA CYS A 947 0.92 -12.51 -15.03
C CYS A 947 0.41 -13.19 -13.75
N ASN A 948 -0.89 -13.48 -13.64
CA ASN A 948 -1.46 -14.15 -12.48
C ASN A 948 -1.33 -15.68 -12.62
N MET A 949 -0.46 -16.27 -11.80
CA MET A 949 -0.10 -17.68 -11.80
C MET A 949 -1.05 -18.55 -10.96
N GLY A 950 -2.11 -17.96 -10.40
CA GLY A 950 -3.13 -18.65 -9.63
C GLY A 950 -2.69 -18.99 -8.21
N TYR A 951 -3.10 -20.16 -7.73
CA TYR A 951 -2.95 -20.58 -6.34
C TYR A 951 -1.95 -21.73 -6.21
N GLY A 952 -1.44 -21.95 -4.99
CA GLY A 952 -0.55 -23.09 -4.70
C GLY A 952 -1.23 -24.45 -4.96
N THR A 953 -0.52 -25.32 -5.67
CA THR A 953 -0.98 -26.67 -6.06
C THR A 953 -0.04 -27.70 -5.44
N GLY A 954 -0.54 -28.47 -4.48
CA GLY A 954 0.30 -29.42 -3.73
C GLY A 954 1.29 -28.76 -2.75
N CYS A 955 1.31 -27.43 -2.66
CA CYS A 955 2.13 -26.65 -1.74
C CYS A 955 1.37 -25.47 -1.13
N VAL A 956 2.05 -24.81 -0.19
CA VAL A 956 1.69 -23.53 0.38
C VAL A 956 2.75 -22.51 -0.04
N PRO A 957 2.39 -21.51 -0.86
CA PRO A 957 3.30 -20.44 -1.23
C PRO A 957 3.34 -19.37 -0.14
N TRP A 958 4.53 -18.84 0.13
CA TRP A 958 4.78 -17.72 1.04
C TRP A 958 5.58 -16.63 0.33
N ILE A 959 5.27 -15.36 0.59
CA ILE A 959 6.02 -14.23 0.03
C ILE A 959 6.81 -13.56 1.15
N VAL A 960 8.13 -13.51 0.99
CA VAL A 960 9.05 -12.94 1.99
C VAL A 960 9.83 -11.77 1.43
N ASP A 961 10.49 -11.01 2.30
CA ASP A 961 11.38 -9.95 1.85
C ASP A 961 12.47 -10.50 0.93
N ALA A 962 12.68 -9.80 -0.19
CA ALA A 962 13.59 -10.24 -1.24
C ALA A 962 15.03 -10.34 -0.75
N GLN A 963 15.43 -9.68 0.34
CA GLN A 963 16.79 -9.75 0.89
C GLN A 963 16.85 -10.59 2.16
N ASN A 964 15.72 -10.85 2.83
CA ASN A 964 15.67 -11.57 4.09
C ASN A 964 14.41 -12.45 4.24
N HIS A 965 14.58 -13.78 4.11
CA HIS A 965 13.48 -14.74 4.25
C HIS A 965 12.88 -14.88 5.66
N GLU A 966 13.51 -14.30 6.70
CA GLU A 966 12.96 -14.28 8.06
C GLU A 966 11.82 -13.25 8.20
N ARG A 967 11.42 -12.60 7.12
CA ARG A 967 10.42 -11.53 7.12
C ARG A 967 9.34 -11.83 6.10
N LEU A 968 8.13 -12.05 6.59
CA LEU A 968 6.95 -12.23 5.77
C LEU A 968 6.49 -10.87 5.22
N GLN A 969 6.11 -10.83 3.95
CA GLN A 969 5.62 -9.60 3.31
C GLN A 969 4.10 -9.45 3.47
N PRO A 970 3.58 -8.22 3.61
CA PRO A 970 2.15 -7.94 3.59
C PRO A 970 1.50 -8.37 2.27
N ILE A 971 0.19 -8.63 2.30
CA ILE A 971 -0.55 -8.93 1.08
C ILE A 971 -0.52 -7.68 0.18
N GLY A 972 -0.16 -7.86 -1.09
CA GLY A 972 0.05 -6.77 -2.03
C GLY A 972 1.47 -6.20 -2.07
N ALA A 973 2.38 -6.62 -1.18
CA ALA A 973 3.81 -6.29 -1.32
C ALA A 973 4.52 -7.25 -2.27
N ILE A 974 5.58 -6.76 -2.92
CA ILE A 974 6.43 -7.56 -3.81
C ILE A 974 7.54 -8.20 -2.98
N GLY A 975 7.71 -9.51 -3.10
CA GLY A 975 8.73 -10.25 -2.36
C GLY A 975 9.18 -11.53 -3.05
N GLU A 976 10.16 -12.21 -2.48
CA GLU A 976 10.66 -13.50 -2.95
C GLU A 976 9.65 -14.62 -2.61
N LEU A 977 9.35 -15.48 -3.58
CA LEU A 977 8.47 -16.63 -3.37
C LEU A 977 9.22 -17.77 -2.66
N LEU A 978 8.65 -18.23 -1.56
CA LEU A 978 9.00 -19.45 -0.87
C LEU A 978 7.92 -20.52 -1.08
N ILE A 979 8.33 -21.77 -1.28
CA ILE A 979 7.42 -22.89 -1.47
C ILE A 979 7.59 -23.87 -0.31
N GLU A 980 6.51 -24.11 0.43
CA GLU A 980 6.44 -25.11 1.49
C GLU A 980 5.50 -26.25 1.06
N GLY A 981 5.91 -27.50 1.23
CA GLY A 981 5.01 -28.63 1.06
C GLY A 981 5.70 -29.89 0.56
N PRO A 982 4.95 -30.97 0.35
CA PRO A 982 5.49 -32.26 -0.07
C PRO A 982 6.13 -32.25 -1.46
N ILE A 983 5.86 -31.24 -2.28
CA ILE A 983 6.42 -31.13 -3.64
C ILE A 983 7.87 -30.62 -3.66
N VAL A 984 8.34 -30.05 -2.53
CA VAL A 984 9.72 -29.54 -2.40
C VAL A 984 10.72 -30.69 -2.50
N GLY A 985 11.66 -30.55 -3.43
CA GLY A 985 12.68 -31.54 -3.75
C GLY A 985 13.71 -31.76 -2.64
N HIS A 986 14.57 -32.77 -2.85
CA HIS A 986 15.55 -33.16 -1.84
C HIS A 986 16.75 -32.21 -1.74
N GLY A 987 17.11 -31.53 -2.83
CA GLY A 987 18.30 -30.71 -2.94
C GLY A 987 18.95 -30.84 -4.31
N TYR A 988 20.08 -30.14 -4.49
CA TYR A 988 20.92 -30.29 -5.67
C TYR A 988 21.88 -31.47 -5.50
N LEU A 989 22.03 -32.27 -6.56
CA LEU A 989 22.86 -33.47 -6.53
C LEU A 989 24.34 -33.12 -6.30
N ASN A 990 24.95 -33.71 -5.27
CA ASN A 990 26.36 -33.52 -4.88
C ASN A 990 26.78 -32.06 -4.62
N ASP A 991 25.83 -31.18 -4.32
CA ASP A 991 26.08 -29.75 -4.04
C ASP A 991 25.37 -29.35 -2.74
N PRO A 992 25.92 -29.73 -1.57
CA PRO A 992 25.30 -29.47 -0.27
C PRO A 992 25.22 -27.98 0.05
N ASP A 993 26.19 -27.18 -0.42
CA ASP A 993 26.24 -25.74 -0.16
C ASP A 993 25.11 -25.01 -0.90
N LYS A 994 24.92 -25.27 -2.20
CA LYS A 994 23.76 -24.72 -2.93
C LYS A 994 22.45 -25.28 -2.40
N THR A 995 22.44 -26.54 -1.96
CA THR A 995 21.25 -27.15 -1.36
C THR A 995 20.85 -26.39 -0.10
N ALA A 996 21.77 -26.14 0.82
CA ALA A 996 21.49 -25.39 2.04
C ALA A 996 21.09 -23.92 1.76
N ALA A 997 21.64 -23.32 0.69
CA ALA A 997 21.31 -21.95 0.31
C ALA A 997 19.88 -21.78 -0.26
N ALA A 998 19.37 -22.79 -0.98
CA ALA A 998 18.05 -22.73 -1.64
C ALA A 998 16.96 -23.51 -0.90
N PHE A 999 17.29 -24.63 -0.25
CA PHE A 999 16.37 -25.47 0.53
C PHE A 999 16.62 -25.21 2.02
N ILE A 1000 16.01 -24.15 2.51
CA ILE A 1000 16.23 -23.64 3.86
C ILE A 1000 15.36 -24.35 4.89
N ASP A 1001 15.80 -24.31 6.14
CA ASP A 1001 14.92 -24.62 7.27
C ASP A 1001 13.77 -23.60 7.34
N PRO A 1002 12.57 -24.01 7.81
CA PRO A 1002 11.45 -23.10 7.99
C PRO A 1002 11.85 -21.89 8.86
N PRO A 1003 11.63 -20.64 8.37
CA PRO A 1003 11.90 -19.43 9.13
C PRO A 1003 11.20 -19.39 10.50
N ALA A 1004 11.67 -18.55 11.41
CA ALA A 1004 11.11 -18.48 12.77
C ALA A 1004 9.61 -18.16 12.78
N TRP A 1005 9.15 -17.23 11.92
CA TRP A 1005 7.74 -16.89 11.80
C TRP A 1005 6.90 -18.08 11.30
N LEU A 1006 7.42 -18.90 10.38
CA LEU A 1006 6.72 -20.05 9.84
C LEU A 1006 6.64 -21.18 10.88
N ARG A 1007 7.73 -21.42 11.63
CA ARG A 1007 7.73 -22.37 12.75
C ARG A 1007 6.71 -21.97 13.82
N ASN A 1008 6.64 -20.69 14.17
CA ASN A 1008 5.64 -20.18 15.10
C ASN A 1008 4.22 -20.33 14.56
N PHE A 1009 4.01 -20.03 13.27
CA PHE A 1009 2.73 -20.21 12.59
C PHE A 1009 2.26 -21.67 12.62
N ARG A 1010 3.17 -22.63 12.36
CA ARG A 1010 2.87 -24.08 12.42
C ARG A 1010 2.71 -24.59 13.85
N ALA A 1011 3.46 -24.06 14.82
CA ALA A 1011 3.32 -24.39 16.24
C ALA A 1011 1.94 -23.99 16.80
N ALA A 1012 1.37 -22.88 16.32
CA ALA A 1012 -0.03 -22.51 16.62
C ALA A 1012 -1.06 -23.47 15.98
N HIS A 1013 -0.62 -24.38 15.10
CA HIS A 1013 -1.43 -25.31 14.33
C HIS A 1013 -0.90 -26.76 14.44
N PRO A 1014 -0.87 -27.37 15.64
CA PRO A 1014 -0.18 -28.65 15.89
C PRO A 1014 -0.73 -29.85 15.09
N GLY A 1015 -1.95 -29.76 14.55
CA GLY A 1015 -2.51 -30.76 13.63
C GLY A 1015 -1.96 -30.69 12.20
N ASN A 1016 -1.05 -29.74 11.93
CA ASN A 1016 -0.46 -29.50 10.64
C ASN A 1016 0.99 -29.00 10.75
N PRO A 1017 1.97 -29.91 10.96
CA PRO A 1017 3.34 -29.55 11.30
C PRO A 1017 4.10 -28.81 10.19
N GLY A 1018 3.55 -28.73 8.97
CA GLY A 1018 4.22 -28.13 7.83
C GLY A 1018 5.20 -29.08 7.15
N GLY A 1019 6.00 -28.54 6.22
CA GLY A 1019 7.12 -29.26 5.60
C GLY A 1019 8.41 -29.13 6.41
N ASP A 1020 9.29 -30.14 6.32
CA ASP A 1020 10.59 -30.12 7.01
C ASP A 1020 11.54 -29.04 6.45
N ARG A 1021 11.34 -28.62 5.20
CA ARG A 1021 12.13 -27.59 4.50
C ARG A 1021 11.25 -26.75 3.59
N VAL A 1022 11.75 -25.58 3.24
CA VAL A 1022 11.12 -24.61 2.35
C VAL A 1022 12.09 -24.27 1.21
N TYR A 1023 11.58 -24.19 -0.01
CA TYR A 1023 12.40 -23.84 -1.17
C TYR A 1023 12.33 -22.33 -1.48
N LYS A 1024 13.49 -21.71 -1.68
CA LYS A 1024 13.65 -20.33 -2.15
C LYS A 1024 13.75 -20.30 -3.67
N THR A 1025 12.78 -19.67 -4.32
CA THR A 1025 12.70 -19.67 -5.79
C THR A 1025 13.60 -18.63 -6.47
N GLY A 1026 13.94 -17.53 -5.79
CA GLY A 1026 14.54 -16.36 -6.43
C GLY A 1026 13.57 -15.54 -7.30
N ASP A 1027 12.30 -15.94 -7.38
CA ASP A 1027 11.25 -15.26 -8.13
C ASP A 1027 10.55 -14.21 -7.29
N LEU A 1028 10.40 -13.01 -7.85
CA LEU A 1028 9.66 -11.89 -7.25
C LEU A 1028 8.19 -11.97 -7.66
N VAL A 1029 7.33 -12.03 -6.65
CA VAL A 1029 5.89 -12.20 -6.79
C VAL A 1029 5.14 -11.26 -5.84
N GLN A 1030 3.83 -11.18 -6.03
CA GLN A 1030 2.93 -10.38 -5.21
C GLN A 1030 1.62 -11.15 -4.97
N TYR A 1031 1.11 -11.15 -3.74
CA TYR A 1031 -0.25 -11.63 -3.46
C TYR A 1031 -1.27 -10.64 -4.01
N THR A 1032 -2.28 -11.15 -4.70
CA THR A 1032 -3.50 -10.40 -5.00
C THR A 1032 -4.51 -10.51 -3.86
N ALA A 1033 -5.57 -9.71 -3.89
CA ALA A 1033 -6.55 -9.64 -2.80
C ALA A 1033 -7.29 -10.96 -2.53
N ASP A 1034 -7.38 -11.84 -3.52
CA ASP A 1034 -8.02 -13.16 -3.45
C ASP A 1034 -7.04 -14.29 -3.04
N GLY A 1035 -5.76 -13.97 -2.81
CA GLY A 1035 -4.72 -14.94 -2.44
C GLY A 1035 -4.04 -15.63 -3.62
N SER A 1036 -4.39 -15.28 -4.86
CA SER A 1036 -3.61 -15.72 -6.02
C SER A 1036 -2.28 -14.96 -6.13
N LEU A 1037 -1.35 -15.50 -6.92
CA LEU A 1037 0.01 -15.01 -7.04
C LEU A 1037 0.21 -14.34 -8.39
N ARG A 1038 0.68 -13.10 -8.38
CA ARG A 1038 1.12 -12.39 -9.58
C ARG A 1038 2.64 -12.45 -9.70
N PHE A 1039 3.12 -12.86 -10.86
CA PHE A 1039 4.55 -12.83 -11.21
C PHE A 1039 5.01 -11.41 -11.52
N ILE A 1040 6.13 -10.99 -10.94
CA ILE A 1040 6.74 -9.67 -11.20
C ILE A 1040 8.03 -9.83 -12.00
N GLY A 1041 8.92 -10.73 -11.58
CA GLY A 1041 10.22 -10.91 -12.20
C GLY A 1041 11.15 -11.79 -11.38
N ARG A 1042 12.46 -11.67 -11.62
CA ARG A 1042 13.49 -12.44 -10.93
C ARG A 1042 14.44 -11.54 -10.17
N LYS A 1043 14.91 -12.03 -9.03
CA LYS A 1043 15.90 -11.34 -8.20
C LYS A 1043 17.33 -11.55 -8.70
N ASP A 1044 17.59 -12.68 -9.35
CA ASP A 1044 18.92 -13.11 -9.80
C ASP A 1044 19.16 -12.85 -11.30
N MET A 1045 20.36 -13.23 -11.76
CA MET A 1045 20.81 -13.09 -13.15
C MET A 1045 20.27 -14.19 -14.07
N GLN A 1046 19.37 -15.02 -13.57
CA GLN A 1046 18.90 -16.15 -14.30
C GLN A 1046 17.73 -15.70 -15.18
N VAL A 1047 17.75 -16.06 -16.45
CA VAL A 1047 16.76 -15.63 -17.45
C VAL A 1047 16.11 -16.82 -18.12
N LYS A 1048 14.91 -16.63 -18.67
CA LYS A 1048 14.25 -17.62 -19.50
C LYS A 1048 14.20 -17.09 -20.92
N LEU A 1049 14.86 -17.78 -21.84
CA LEU A 1049 14.85 -17.47 -23.26
C LEU A 1049 14.27 -18.67 -24.01
N ARG A 1050 13.10 -18.51 -24.63
CA ARG A 1050 12.42 -19.58 -25.41
C ARG A 1050 12.16 -20.85 -24.57
N GLY A 1051 11.75 -20.68 -23.31
CA GLY A 1051 11.43 -21.77 -22.37
C GLY A 1051 12.66 -22.41 -21.74
N GLN A 1052 13.87 -22.03 -22.16
CA GLN A 1052 15.12 -22.53 -21.62
C GLN A 1052 15.57 -21.63 -20.46
N ARG A 1053 15.86 -22.24 -19.32
CA ARG A 1053 16.47 -21.59 -18.15
C ARG A 1053 17.95 -21.37 -18.47
N ILE A 1054 18.39 -20.11 -18.51
CA ILE A 1054 19.77 -19.71 -18.82
C ILE A 1054 20.33 -18.94 -17.63
N GLU A 1055 21.48 -19.38 -17.13
CA GLU A 1055 22.31 -18.62 -16.20
C GLU A 1055 23.21 -17.67 -16.98
N LEU A 1056 22.93 -16.36 -16.93
CA LEU A 1056 23.77 -15.39 -17.65
C LEU A 1056 25.22 -15.43 -17.18
N GLY A 1057 25.47 -15.73 -15.90
CA GLY A 1057 26.84 -15.90 -15.37
C GLY A 1057 27.60 -17.09 -15.98
N GLU A 1058 26.91 -18.17 -16.36
CA GLU A 1058 27.52 -19.30 -17.06
C GLU A 1058 27.91 -18.91 -18.50
N VAL A 1059 27.01 -18.22 -19.19
CA VAL A 1059 27.28 -17.65 -20.52
C VAL A 1059 28.48 -16.70 -20.47
N GLU A 1060 28.54 -15.82 -19.46
CA GLU A 1060 29.66 -14.90 -19.23
C GLU A 1060 30.98 -15.66 -19.03
N TYR A 1061 30.98 -16.69 -18.18
CA TYR A 1061 32.16 -17.50 -17.89
C TYR A 1061 32.71 -18.21 -19.14
N HIS A 1062 31.84 -18.89 -19.89
CA HIS A 1062 32.25 -19.61 -21.11
C HIS A 1062 32.65 -18.64 -22.23
N THR A 1063 31.94 -17.52 -22.39
CA THR A 1063 32.27 -16.51 -23.40
C THR A 1063 33.61 -15.84 -23.10
N ARG A 1064 33.90 -15.52 -21.83
CA ARG A 1064 35.19 -14.96 -21.40
C ARG A 1064 36.35 -15.89 -21.77
N LYS A 1065 36.21 -17.21 -21.61
CA LYS A 1065 37.23 -18.19 -22.02
C LYS A 1065 37.44 -18.25 -23.54
N CYS A 1066 36.43 -17.86 -24.32
CA CYS A 1066 36.47 -17.92 -25.77
C CYS A 1066 37.09 -16.67 -26.41
N PHE A 1067 37.21 -15.56 -25.68
CA PHE A 1067 37.89 -14.34 -26.14
C PHE A 1067 39.15 -14.08 -25.31
N GLN A 1068 40.33 -14.42 -25.84
CA GLN A 1068 41.61 -14.29 -25.11
C GLN A 1068 41.97 -12.84 -24.74
N GLU A 1069 41.46 -11.85 -25.49
CA GLU A 1069 41.69 -10.41 -25.28
C GLU A 1069 40.60 -9.74 -24.43
N ALA A 1070 39.58 -10.49 -23.97
CA ALA A 1070 38.49 -9.95 -23.17
C ALA A 1070 38.89 -9.81 -21.71
N ARG A 1071 38.83 -8.58 -21.18
CA ARG A 1071 39.03 -8.30 -19.75
C ARG A 1071 37.83 -8.74 -18.92
N ASP A 1072 36.63 -8.50 -19.46
CA ASP A 1072 35.39 -8.96 -18.86
C ASP A 1072 34.32 -9.21 -19.93
N VAL A 1073 33.29 -9.97 -19.57
CA VAL A 1073 32.13 -10.23 -20.43
C VAL A 1073 30.87 -10.09 -19.60
N VAL A 1074 29.88 -9.39 -20.14
CA VAL A 1074 28.53 -9.29 -19.58
C VAL A 1074 27.57 -9.91 -20.60
N ALA A 1075 26.74 -10.86 -20.17
CA ALA A 1075 25.70 -11.45 -21.01
C ALA A 1075 24.34 -10.88 -20.61
N GLU A 1076 23.47 -10.64 -21.59
CA GLU A 1076 22.12 -10.15 -21.34
C GLU A 1076 21.15 -10.60 -22.43
N VAL A 1077 19.87 -10.74 -22.06
CA VAL A 1077 18.80 -10.94 -23.06
C VAL A 1077 18.26 -9.57 -23.48
N VAL A 1078 18.41 -9.27 -24.75
CA VAL A 1078 18.02 -8.00 -25.36
C VAL A 1078 16.85 -8.23 -26.30
N THR A 1079 15.79 -7.43 -26.14
CA THR A 1079 14.67 -7.35 -27.08
C THR A 1079 14.80 -6.06 -27.87
N PRO A 1080 15.17 -6.10 -29.16
CA PRO A 1080 15.34 -4.89 -29.97
C PRO A 1080 14.02 -4.10 -30.12
N THR A 1081 14.12 -2.78 -30.20
CA THR A 1081 12.98 -1.88 -30.42
C THR A 1081 12.37 -2.07 -31.83
N GLY A 1082 11.03 -2.15 -31.91
CA GLY A 1082 10.24 -2.37 -33.13
C GLY A 1082 9.28 -3.57 -33.06
N GLU A 1083 8.11 -3.47 -33.71
CA GLU A 1083 7.10 -4.55 -33.70
C GLU A 1083 7.62 -5.86 -34.30
N GLY A 1084 7.38 -6.98 -33.62
CA GLY A 1084 7.66 -8.33 -34.11
C GLY A 1084 9.10 -8.84 -33.97
N ARG A 1085 9.98 -8.15 -33.23
CA ARG A 1085 11.37 -8.59 -33.02
C ARG A 1085 11.50 -9.53 -31.81
N ALA A 1086 12.14 -10.68 -32.01
CA ALA A 1086 12.34 -11.69 -30.98
C ALA A 1086 13.47 -11.32 -30.00
N PRO A 1087 13.39 -11.71 -28.71
CA PRO A 1087 14.49 -11.56 -27.76
C PRO A 1087 15.70 -12.40 -28.20
N MET A 1088 16.91 -11.88 -27.97
CA MET A 1088 18.16 -12.54 -28.29
C MET A 1088 19.18 -12.44 -27.15
N LEU A 1089 20.05 -13.45 -27.03
CA LEU A 1089 21.17 -13.43 -26.10
C LEU A 1089 22.33 -12.63 -26.72
N VAL A 1090 22.77 -11.59 -26.03
CA VAL A 1090 23.87 -10.70 -26.45
C VAL A 1090 25.01 -10.80 -25.44
N ALA A 1091 26.24 -10.93 -25.92
CA ALA A 1091 27.44 -10.85 -25.10
C ALA A 1091 28.18 -9.54 -25.35
N PHE A 1092 28.30 -8.73 -24.30
CA PHE A 1092 29.10 -7.52 -24.30
C PHE A 1092 30.52 -7.85 -23.84
N VAL A 1093 31.50 -7.66 -24.73
CA VAL A 1093 32.88 -8.09 -24.53
C VAL A 1093 33.76 -6.87 -24.29
N TRP A 1094 34.29 -6.72 -23.08
CA TRP A 1094 35.19 -5.62 -22.76
C TRP A 1094 36.60 -5.92 -23.28
N VAL A 1095 37.04 -5.14 -24.27
CA VAL A 1095 38.37 -5.24 -24.90
C VAL A 1095 39.22 -4.02 -24.58
N ASN A 1096 40.54 -4.19 -24.50
CA ASN A 1096 41.48 -3.08 -24.25
C ASN A 1096 41.50 -2.14 -25.46
N SER A 1097 40.84 -0.98 -25.35
CA SER A 1097 40.98 0.11 -26.33
C SER A 1097 41.79 1.25 -25.72
N ASN A 1098 42.93 1.60 -26.33
CA ASN A 1098 43.70 2.83 -26.05
C ASN A 1098 42.96 4.07 -26.59
N LEU A 1099 41.67 4.23 -26.29
CA LEU A 1099 40.88 5.39 -26.71
C LEU A 1099 40.84 6.41 -25.56
N ASP A 1100 41.13 7.67 -25.88
CA ASP A 1100 41.17 8.81 -24.96
C ASP A 1100 39.90 8.90 -24.10
N GLU A 1101 40.07 9.25 -22.82
CA GLU A 1101 39.04 9.35 -21.77
C GLU A 1101 37.93 10.39 -22.05
N ASP A 1102 37.99 11.12 -23.17
CA ASP A 1102 37.10 12.26 -23.49
C ASP A 1102 35.90 11.90 -24.41
N ARG A 1103 35.66 10.62 -24.75
CA ARG A 1103 34.47 10.17 -25.51
C ARG A 1103 33.59 9.20 -24.72
N VAL A 1104 33.02 9.65 -23.60
CA VAL A 1104 32.30 8.83 -22.61
C VAL A 1104 30.82 8.56 -22.96
N ASP A 1105 30.27 9.15 -24.03
CA ASP A 1105 28.83 9.03 -24.35
C ASP A 1105 28.44 7.80 -25.20
N ASP A 1106 29.38 7.13 -25.86
CA ASP A 1106 29.13 5.92 -26.66
C ASP A 1106 29.71 4.65 -25.99
N ILE A 1107 28.81 3.86 -25.40
CA ILE A 1107 29.12 2.65 -24.61
C ILE A 1107 29.72 1.53 -25.49
N PHE A 1108 29.32 1.46 -26.76
CA PHE A 1108 29.79 0.46 -27.73
C PHE A 1108 30.89 1.08 -28.59
N ILE A 1109 32.02 0.38 -28.71
CA ILE A 1109 33.11 0.81 -29.61
C ILE A 1109 32.96 0.14 -30.97
N PRO A 1110 33.38 0.78 -32.08
CA PRO A 1110 33.43 0.11 -33.37
C PRO A 1110 34.28 -1.17 -33.30
N PRO A 1111 33.83 -2.29 -33.89
CA PRO A 1111 34.55 -3.56 -33.81
C PRO A 1111 35.82 -3.50 -34.66
N THR A 1112 36.97 -3.80 -34.04
CA THR A 1112 38.24 -3.92 -34.77
C THR A 1112 38.23 -5.14 -35.68
N ASP A 1113 39.06 -5.14 -36.73
CA ASP A 1113 39.19 -6.31 -37.62
C ASP A 1113 39.64 -7.56 -36.86
N ALA A 1114 40.48 -7.39 -35.83
CA ALA A 1114 40.88 -8.46 -34.92
C ALA A 1114 39.69 -9.02 -34.13
N PHE A 1115 38.83 -8.15 -33.58
CA PHE A 1115 37.61 -8.58 -32.87
C PHE A 1115 36.65 -9.33 -33.80
N ARG A 1116 36.43 -8.81 -35.02
CA ARG A 1116 35.59 -9.49 -36.04
C ARG A 1116 36.14 -10.86 -36.42
N ALA A 1117 37.46 -10.98 -36.58
CA ALA A 1117 38.12 -12.25 -36.91
C ALA A 1117 38.06 -13.26 -35.76
N ALA A 1118 37.95 -12.81 -34.51
CA ALA A 1118 37.86 -13.67 -33.33
C ALA A 1118 36.47 -14.29 -33.12
N ILE A 1119 35.39 -13.61 -33.54
CA ILE A 1119 34.00 -14.06 -33.33
C ILE A 1119 33.74 -15.49 -33.86
N PRO A 1120 34.08 -15.86 -35.11
CA PRO A 1120 33.84 -17.22 -35.60
C PRO A 1120 34.54 -18.30 -34.79
N ALA A 1121 35.78 -18.05 -34.35
CA ALA A 1121 36.52 -19.00 -33.52
C ALA A 1121 35.92 -19.12 -32.11
N ALA A 1122 35.41 -18.02 -31.55
CA ALA A 1122 34.70 -18.02 -30.27
C ALA A 1122 33.37 -18.77 -30.34
N GLU A 1123 32.58 -18.58 -31.40
CA GLU A 1123 31.33 -19.32 -31.63
C GLU A 1123 31.55 -20.84 -31.70
N VAL A 1124 32.56 -21.32 -32.43
CA VAL A 1124 32.88 -22.75 -32.50
C VAL A 1124 33.21 -23.30 -31.11
N ARG A 1125 34.08 -22.62 -30.36
CA ARG A 1125 34.43 -23.04 -28.98
C ARG A 1125 33.24 -23.02 -28.03
N LEU A 1126 32.34 -22.05 -28.17
CA LEU A 1126 31.13 -21.98 -27.36
C LEU A 1126 30.17 -23.13 -27.68
N HIS A 1127 30.02 -23.50 -28.95
CA HIS A 1127 29.22 -24.67 -29.33
C HIS A 1127 29.75 -25.99 -28.77
N ASP A 1128 31.06 -26.11 -28.55
CA ASP A 1128 31.67 -27.29 -27.92
C ASP A 1128 31.54 -27.28 -26.39
N ALA A 1129 31.32 -26.10 -25.78
CA ALA A 1129 31.38 -25.90 -24.34
C ALA A 1129 30.02 -25.72 -23.65
N VAL A 1130 29.02 -25.17 -24.34
CA VAL A 1130 27.67 -24.92 -23.80
C VAL A 1130 26.59 -25.35 -24.80
N PRO A 1131 25.38 -25.70 -24.33
CA PRO A 1131 24.26 -25.97 -25.22
C PRO A 1131 24.00 -24.84 -26.22
N VAL A 1132 23.52 -25.17 -27.42
CA VAL A 1132 23.32 -24.20 -28.53
C VAL A 1132 22.49 -22.97 -28.13
N TYR A 1133 21.52 -23.12 -27.24
CA TYR A 1133 20.67 -22.02 -26.76
C TYR A 1133 21.36 -21.06 -25.78
N MET A 1134 22.53 -21.43 -25.24
CA MET A 1134 23.37 -20.59 -24.38
C MET A 1134 24.46 -19.83 -25.17
N VAL A 1135 24.59 -20.08 -26.48
CA VAL A 1135 25.55 -19.36 -27.34
C VAL A 1135 24.97 -17.99 -27.72
N PRO A 1136 25.64 -16.86 -27.42
CA PRO A 1136 25.17 -15.53 -27.80
C PRO A 1136 25.02 -15.37 -29.31
N ALA A 1137 23.94 -14.70 -29.73
CA ALA A 1137 23.67 -14.43 -31.14
C ALA A 1137 24.46 -13.21 -31.66
N VAL A 1138 24.81 -12.28 -30.76
CA VAL A 1138 25.53 -11.04 -31.07
C VAL A 1138 26.63 -10.83 -30.03
N PHE A 1139 27.81 -10.41 -30.49
CA PHE A 1139 28.94 -10.00 -29.66
C PHE A 1139 29.22 -8.51 -29.88
N LEU A 1140 29.12 -7.70 -28.83
CA LEU A 1140 29.31 -6.25 -28.89
C LEU A 1140 30.54 -5.85 -28.07
N PRO A 1141 31.56 -5.20 -28.67
CA PRO A 1141 32.74 -4.78 -27.93
C PRO A 1141 32.45 -3.51 -27.09
N LEU A 1142 32.95 -3.50 -25.86
CA LEU A 1142 32.84 -2.38 -24.92
C LEU A 1142 34.21 -1.69 -24.72
N ALA A 1143 34.20 -0.36 -24.60
CA ALA A 1143 35.36 0.40 -24.10
C ALA A 1143 35.57 0.21 -22.59
N ALA A 1144 34.46 0.19 -21.84
CA ALA A 1144 34.41 -0.03 -20.40
C ALA A 1144 33.05 -0.61 -20.02
N VAL A 1145 33.00 -1.38 -18.94
CA VAL A 1145 31.73 -1.85 -18.38
C VAL A 1145 31.05 -0.69 -17.64
N PRO A 1146 29.85 -0.25 -18.03
CA PRO A 1146 29.17 0.85 -17.34
C PRO A 1146 28.80 0.42 -15.92
N LEU A 1147 29.02 1.32 -14.95
CA LEU A 1147 28.73 1.09 -13.54
C LEU A 1147 27.63 2.02 -13.03
N THR A 1148 26.82 1.54 -12.10
CA THR A 1148 25.87 2.35 -11.31
C THR A 1148 26.63 3.24 -10.33
N ALA A 1149 25.94 4.21 -9.71
CA ALA A 1149 26.50 5.03 -8.62
C ALA A 1149 27.00 4.21 -7.41
N THR A 1150 26.58 2.95 -7.29
CA THR A 1150 27.00 1.99 -6.26
C THR A 1150 28.16 1.10 -6.69
N GLY A 1151 28.74 1.32 -7.88
CA GLY A 1151 29.88 0.57 -8.40
C GLY A 1151 29.53 -0.81 -8.96
N LYS A 1152 28.24 -1.14 -9.14
CA LYS A 1152 27.79 -2.41 -9.76
C LYS A 1152 27.60 -2.23 -11.26
N THR A 1153 27.71 -3.30 -12.05
CA THR A 1153 27.45 -3.26 -13.50
C THR A 1153 26.04 -2.78 -13.83
N ASP A 1154 25.93 -1.72 -14.63
CA ASP A 1154 24.67 -1.15 -15.10
C ASP A 1154 24.13 -1.93 -16.32
N ARG A 1155 23.58 -3.11 -16.03
CA ARG A 1155 22.99 -4.00 -17.04
C ARG A 1155 21.75 -3.40 -17.70
N ARG A 1156 21.03 -2.52 -16.99
CA ARG A 1156 19.86 -1.81 -17.55
C ARG A 1156 20.30 -0.91 -18.69
N ARG A 1157 21.34 -0.09 -18.48
CA ARG A 1157 21.88 0.79 -19.51
C ARG A 1157 22.43 0.03 -20.72
N LEU A 1158 23.12 -1.09 -20.50
CA LEU A 1158 23.56 -1.98 -21.60
C LEU A 1158 22.37 -2.51 -22.41
N ARG A 1159 21.32 -2.99 -21.74
CA ARG A 1159 20.11 -3.54 -22.37
C ARG A 1159 19.35 -2.50 -23.17
N GLU A 1160 19.13 -1.31 -22.61
CA GLU A 1160 18.41 -0.21 -23.27
C GLU A 1160 19.18 0.27 -24.50
N ARG A 1161 20.50 0.46 -24.40
CA ARG A 1161 21.33 0.89 -25.54
C ARG A 1161 21.42 -0.19 -26.62
N ALA A 1162 21.58 -1.46 -26.24
CA ALA A 1162 21.58 -2.56 -27.21
C ALA A 1162 20.21 -2.73 -27.89
N ALA A 1163 19.11 -2.52 -27.15
CA ALA A 1163 17.75 -2.57 -27.71
C ALA A 1163 17.47 -1.40 -28.68
N ALA A 1164 18.15 -0.28 -28.51
CA ALA A 1164 18.05 0.89 -29.39
C ALA A 1164 18.88 0.77 -30.67
N LEU A 1165 19.82 -0.18 -30.77
CA LEU A 1165 20.62 -0.36 -31.98
C LEU A 1165 19.73 -0.72 -33.18
N SER A 1166 19.93 0.00 -34.27
CA SER A 1166 19.35 -0.36 -35.55
C SER A 1166 19.96 -1.66 -36.06
N ARG A 1167 19.26 -2.30 -36.98
CA ARG A 1167 19.73 -3.55 -37.56
C ARG A 1167 21.03 -3.38 -38.36
N ALA A 1168 21.16 -2.26 -39.08
CA ALA A 1168 22.39 -1.95 -39.82
C ALA A 1168 23.59 -1.82 -38.88
N GLU A 1169 23.38 -1.27 -37.68
CA GLU A 1169 24.41 -1.18 -36.65
C GLU A 1169 24.74 -2.57 -36.09
N ILE A 1170 23.75 -3.39 -35.72
CA ILE A 1170 23.99 -4.78 -35.25
C ILE A 1170 24.75 -5.60 -36.33
N GLU A 1171 24.35 -5.48 -37.60
CA GLU A 1171 25.04 -6.13 -38.72
C GLU A 1171 26.47 -5.61 -38.89
N SER A 1172 26.70 -4.32 -38.63
CA SER A 1172 28.05 -3.74 -38.61
C SER A 1172 28.95 -4.35 -37.54
N TYR A 1173 28.41 -4.98 -36.48
CA TYR A 1173 29.19 -5.71 -35.48
C TYR A 1173 29.50 -7.16 -35.86
N SER A 1174 28.85 -7.66 -36.91
CA SER A 1174 29.03 -9.02 -37.42
C SER A 1174 30.09 -9.10 -38.53
N VAL A 1175 30.56 -10.31 -38.85
CA VAL A 1175 31.66 -10.56 -39.82
C VAL A 1175 31.34 -10.14 -41.26
N SER A 1176 30.10 -9.75 -41.58
CA SER A 1176 29.63 -9.57 -42.97
C SER A 1176 29.38 -8.10 -43.37
N ALA A 1177 30.41 -7.25 -43.36
CA ALA A 1177 30.34 -5.92 -43.97
C ALA A 1177 30.77 -5.89 -45.46
N GLY A 1178 30.98 -7.05 -46.08
CA GLY A 1178 31.24 -7.18 -47.52
C GLY A 1178 29.94 -7.25 -48.34
N ALA A 1179 30.03 -6.98 -49.65
CA ALA A 1179 28.91 -7.10 -50.58
C ALA A 1179 28.27 -8.49 -50.49
N LYS A 1180 27.04 -8.56 -49.96
CA LYS A 1180 26.28 -9.80 -49.78
C LYS A 1180 26.10 -10.48 -51.14
N ARG A 1181 26.51 -11.74 -51.27
CA ARG A 1181 26.31 -12.53 -52.48
C ARG A 1181 24.81 -12.73 -52.71
N ALA A 1182 24.28 -12.26 -53.84
CA ALA A 1182 22.86 -12.44 -54.14
C ALA A 1182 22.51 -13.94 -54.34
N PRO A 1183 21.32 -14.39 -53.92
CA PRO A 1183 20.86 -15.74 -54.20
C PRO A 1183 20.72 -15.98 -55.71
N ALA A 1184 21.41 -17.00 -56.21
CA ALA A 1184 21.53 -17.33 -57.62
C ALA A 1184 20.45 -18.31 -58.08
N THR A 1185 20.15 -19.34 -57.27
CA THR A 1185 19.21 -20.41 -57.66
C THR A 1185 17.75 -20.03 -57.38
N ALA A 1186 16.81 -20.73 -58.03
CA ALA A 1186 15.38 -20.56 -57.76
C ALA A 1186 15.02 -20.96 -56.32
N ALA A 1187 15.62 -22.03 -55.81
CA ALA A 1187 15.45 -22.48 -54.42
C ALA A 1187 15.99 -21.44 -53.43
N GLU A 1188 17.15 -20.84 -53.72
CA GLU A 1188 17.73 -19.78 -52.89
C GLU A 1188 16.83 -18.54 -52.85
N ARG A 1189 16.28 -18.10 -53.99
CA ARG A 1189 15.34 -16.96 -54.05
C ARG A 1189 13.99 -17.24 -53.39
N THR A 1190 13.54 -18.50 -53.35
CA THR A 1190 12.33 -18.90 -52.63
C THR A 1190 12.58 -18.89 -51.13
N LEU A 1191 13.66 -19.52 -50.66
CA LEU A 1191 14.03 -19.49 -49.24
C LEU A 1191 14.30 -18.07 -48.74
N GLN A 1192 14.92 -17.21 -49.55
CA GLN A 1192 15.14 -15.80 -49.23
C GLN A 1192 13.81 -15.09 -48.92
N ARG A 1193 12.78 -15.29 -49.76
CA ARG A 1193 11.44 -14.72 -49.54
C ARG A 1193 10.75 -15.28 -48.29
N LEU A 1194 10.97 -16.56 -48.00
CA LEU A 1194 10.40 -17.20 -46.81
C LEU A 1194 11.09 -16.74 -45.52
N TRP A 1195 12.41 -16.63 -45.53
CA TRP A 1195 13.18 -16.04 -44.43
C TRP A 1195 12.79 -14.59 -44.21
N ALA A 1196 12.66 -13.81 -45.28
CA ALA A 1196 12.19 -12.43 -45.23
C ALA A 1196 10.84 -12.31 -44.53
N ARG A 1197 9.89 -13.19 -44.90
CA ARG A 1197 8.55 -13.21 -44.30
C ARG A 1197 8.56 -13.65 -42.84
N VAL A 1198 9.31 -14.69 -42.50
CA VAL A 1198 9.32 -15.26 -41.14
C VAL A 1198 10.10 -14.38 -40.17
N LEU A 1199 11.26 -13.87 -40.58
CA LEU A 1199 12.11 -13.03 -39.75
C LEU A 1199 11.66 -11.56 -39.75
N ASN A 1200 10.63 -11.22 -40.52
CA ASN A 1200 10.12 -9.87 -40.73
C ASN A 1200 11.22 -8.90 -41.21
N ILE A 1201 11.93 -9.30 -42.27
CA ILE A 1201 13.05 -8.56 -42.83
C ILE A 1201 12.91 -8.38 -44.35
N PRO A 1202 13.40 -7.26 -44.93
CA PRO A 1202 13.37 -7.07 -46.38
C PRO A 1202 14.17 -8.17 -47.12
N PRO A 1203 13.66 -8.74 -48.24
CA PRO A 1203 14.36 -9.81 -48.96
C PRO A 1203 15.76 -9.43 -49.45
N ASP A 1204 15.94 -8.18 -49.88
CA ASP A 1204 17.20 -7.56 -50.31
C ASP A 1204 18.24 -7.46 -49.19
N ALA A 1205 17.82 -7.54 -47.92
CA ALA A 1205 18.71 -7.58 -46.77
C ALA A 1205 19.32 -8.97 -46.50
N ILE A 1206 18.92 -10.02 -47.23
CA ILE A 1206 19.36 -11.40 -47.03
C ILE A 1206 20.26 -11.85 -48.20
N GLY A 1207 21.53 -12.09 -47.91
CA GLY A 1207 22.50 -12.69 -48.82
C GLY A 1207 22.46 -14.23 -48.81
N ALA A 1208 22.99 -14.84 -49.87
CA ALA A 1208 23.09 -16.29 -50.00
C ALA A 1208 23.98 -16.92 -48.93
N ASP A 1209 24.97 -16.19 -48.41
CA ASP A 1209 25.90 -16.71 -47.39
C ASP A 1209 25.56 -16.25 -45.97
N ASP A 1210 24.42 -15.57 -45.79
CA ASP A 1210 23.96 -15.14 -44.47
C ASP A 1210 23.44 -16.34 -43.66
N SER A 1211 23.80 -16.35 -42.38
CA SER A 1211 23.33 -17.36 -41.41
C SER A 1211 21.92 -17.03 -40.93
N PHE A 1212 21.04 -18.02 -40.96
CA PHE A 1212 19.66 -17.93 -40.46
C PHE A 1212 19.60 -17.35 -39.05
N PHE A 1213 20.45 -17.85 -38.15
CA PHE A 1213 20.45 -17.47 -36.74
C PHE A 1213 21.03 -16.08 -36.49
N ARG A 1214 21.98 -15.63 -37.31
CA ARG A 1214 22.53 -14.25 -37.21
C ARG A 1214 21.55 -13.20 -37.72
N LEU A 1215 20.62 -13.57 -38.60
CA LEU A 1215 19.53 -12.71 -39.04
C LEU A 1215 18.36 -12.64 -38.03
N GLY A 1216 18.54 -13.18 -36.82
CA GLY A 1216 17.51 -13.25 -35.79
C GLY A 1216 16.61 -14.48 -35.88
N GLY A 1217 16.92 -15.44 -36.76
CA GLY A 1217 16.24 -16.72 -36.81
C GLY A 1217 16.50 -17.58 -35.59
N ASP A 1218 15.51 -18.37 -35.22
CA ASP A 1218 15.57 -19.28 -34.09
C ASP A 1218 14.91 -20.62 -34.41
N SER A 1219 14.81 -21.51 -33.42
CA SER A 1219 14.17 -22.81 -33.62
C SER A 1219 12.73 -22.71 -34.10
N LEU A 1220 11.95 -21.72 -33.64
CA LEU A 1220 10.55 -21.52 -34.04
C LEU A 1220 10.47 -20.94 -35.45
N ALA A 1221 11.28 -19.93 -35.74
CA ALA A 1221 11.41 -19.38 -37.08
C ALA A 1221 11.88 -20.46 -38.07
N ALA A 1222 12.79 -21.35 -37.66
CA ALA A 1222 13.24 -22.48 -38.47
C ALA A 1222 12.09 -23.45 -38.74
N MET A 1223 11.26 -23.76 -37.73
CA MET A 1223 10.04 -24.56 -37.90
C MET A 1223 9.07 -23.89 -38.89
N GLN A 1224 8.78 -22.59 -38.72
CA GLN A 1224 7.92 -21.84 -39.62
C GLN A 1224 8.46 -21.80 -41.05
N VAL A 1225 9.76 -21.56 -41.23
CA VAL A 1225 10.43 -21.61 -42.53
C VAL A 1225 10.31 -23.00 -43.13
N ALA A 1226 10.54 -24.08 -42.37
CA ALA A 1226 10.39 -25.45 -42.87
C ALA A 1226 8.95 -25.75 -43.32
N THR A 1227 7.95 -25.34 -42.53
CA THR A 1227 6.53 -25.48 -42.88
C THR A 1227 6.17 -24.68 -44.14
N LEU A 1228 6.58 -23.41 -44.22
CA LEU A 1228 6.29 -22.56 -45.38
C LEU A 1228 7.07 -22.99 -46.64
N SER A 1229 8.29 -23.50 -46.48
CA SER A 1229 9.11 -24.00 -47.60
C SER A 1229 8.41 -25.15 -48.30
N ARG A 1230 7.80 -26.07 -47.55
CA ARG A 1230 6.96 -27.14 -48.12
C ARG A 1230 5.78 -26.59 -48.90
N SER A 1231 5.06 -25.61 -48.37
CA SER A 1231 3.93 -24.98 -49.10
C SER A 1231 4.37 -24.27 -50.39
N ALA A 1232 5.65 -23.90 -50.48
CA ALA A 1232 6.28 -23.29 -51.65
C ALA A 1232 7.04 -24.29 -52.54
N GLY A 1233 6.93 -25.61 -52.29
CA GLY A 1233 7.55 -26.67 -53.11
C GLY A 1233 9.03 -26.94 -52.83
N VAL A 1234 9.60 -26.42 -51.74
CA VAL A 1234 11.00 -26.60 -51.34
C VAL A 1234 11.07 -27.43 -50.06
N ASN A 1235 11.65 -28.63 -50.10
CA ASN A 1235 11.63 -29.55 -48.95
C ASN A 1235 12.83 -29.32 -48.02
N VAL A 1236 12.71 -28.40 -47.05
CA VAL A 1236 13.74 -28.06 -46.07
C VAL A 1236 13.29 -28.48 -44.68
N SER A 1237 14.12 -29.25 -43.96
CA SER A 1237 13.89 -29.61 -42.56
C SER A 1237 14.47 -28.58 -41.59
N VAL A 1238 14.01 -28.58 -40.35
CA VAL A 1238 14.65 -27.80 -39.27
C VAL A 1238 16.08 -28.28 -39.03
N ALA A 1239 16.32 -29.59 -39.12
CA ALA A 1239 17.65 -30.16 -39.00
C ALA A 1239 18.60 -29.60 -40.07
N ASP A 1240 18.13 -29.44 -41.31
CA ASP A 1240 18.93 -28.85 -42.40
C ASP A 1240 19.27 -27.38 -42.09
N ILE A 1241 18.34 -26.61 -41.53
CA ILE A 1241 18.57 -25.22 -41.13
C ILE A 1241 19.61 -25.13 -40.00
N PHE A 1242 19.53 -26.00 -38.99
CA PHE A 1242 20.50 -26.04 -37.89
C PHE A 1242 21.89 -26.54 -38.31
N THR A 1243 21.93 -27.49 -39.24
CA THR A 1243 23.16 -28.12 -39.72
C THR A 1243 23.89 -27.22 -40.72
N HIS A 1244 23.17 -26.72 -41.72
CA HIS A 1244 23.78 -26.01 -42.83
C HIS A 1244 23.78 -24.49 -42.66
N ARG A 1245 22.91 -23.93 -41.80
CA ARG A 1245 22.86 -22.54 -41.28
C ARG A 1245 22.77 -21.40 -42.30
N LYS A 1246 23.45 -21.46 -43.44
CA LYS A 1246 23.46 -20.43 -44.50
C LYS A 1246 22.47 -20.79 -45.60
N LEU A 1247 21.90 -19.76 -46.22
CA LEU A 1247 20.90 -19.94 -47.28
C LEU A 1247 21.44 -20.77 -48.48
N SER A 1248 22.70 -20.58 -48.83
CA SER A 1248 23.39 -21.27 -49.93
C SER A 1248 23.73 -22.73 -49.64
N THR A 1249 24.12 -23.04 -48.40
CA THR A 1249 24.46 -24.40 -47.97
C THR A 1249 23.21 -25.22 -47.68
N ILE A 1250 22.12 -24.59 -47.23
CA ILE A 1250 20.82 -25.26 -47.07
C ILE A 1250 20.30 -25.73 -48.42
N THR A 1251 20.37 -24.87 -49.45
CA THR A 1251 19.91 -25.24 -50.81
C THR A 1251 20.85 -26.20 -51.53
N GLY A 1252 22.17 -26.07 -51.32
CA GLY A 1252 23.18 -26.94 -51.93
C GLY A 1252 23.13 -28.39 -51.48
N ASN A 1253 22.51 -28.69 -50.33
CA ASN A 1253 22.36 -30.05 -49.79
C ASN A 1253 20.94 -30.62 -49.93
N LEU A 1254 20.04 -29.94 -50.64
CA LEU A 1254 18.71 -30.49 -50.93
C LEU A 1254 18.81 -31.66 -51.92
N PRO A 1255 18.14 -32.80 -51.68
CA PRO A 1255 18.08 -33.88 -52.66
C PRO A 1255 17.46 -33.36 -53.96
N ARG A 1256 18.12 -33.61 -55.10
CA ARG A 1256 17.61 -33.22 -56.43
C ARG A 1256 16.26 -33.91 -56.64
N GLN A 1257 15.23 -33.13 -56.96
CA GLN A 1257 13.94 -33.66 -57.42
C GLN A 1257 14.14 -34.28 -58.81
N ASP A 1258 14.40 -35.58 -58.86
CA ASP A 1258 14.15 -36.35 -60.06
C ASP A 1258 12.65 -36.63 -60.16
N SER A 1259 12.07 -36.18 -61.26
CA SER A 1259 10.70 -36.45 -61.66
C SER A 1259 10.53 -37.95 -61.94
N HIS A 1260 9.86 -38.67 -61.04
CA HIS A 1260 9.22 -39.94 -61.38
C HIS A 1260 7.87 -40.08 -60.68
N ASP A 1261 6.82 -39.78 -61.45
CA ASP A 1261 5.56 -40.52 -61.37
C ASP A 1261 5.87 -42.00 -61.61
N THR A 1262 5.77 -42.82 -60.57
CA THR A 1262 5.41 -44.25 -60.71
C THR A 1262 4.90 -44.75 -59.35
N PRO A 1263 3.74 -45.44 -59.31
CA PRO A 1263 3.15 -45.91 -58.07
C PRO A 1263 3.91 -47.15 -57.58
N VAL A 1264 4.44 -47.08 -56.36
CA VAL A 1264 5.03 -48.26 -55.71
C VAL A 1264 3.88 -49.19 -55.29
N GLN A 1265 3.74 -50.27 -56.05
CA GLN A 1265 3.04 -51.49 -55.65
C GLN A 1265 3.68 -52.04 -54.37
N CYS A 1266 2.88 -52.30 -53.33
CA CYS A 1266 3.27 -53.13 -52.21
C CYS A 1266 3.40 -54.59 -52.68
N ASP A 1267 4.63 -55.10 -52.72
CA ASP A 1267 4.91 -56.54 -52.82
C ASP A 1267 4.81 -57.16 -51.40
N PRO A 1268 3.94 -58.16 -51.17
CA PRO A 1268 3.65 -58.69 -49.84
C PRO A 1268 4.56 -59.86 -49.51
N LYS A 1269 5.82 -59.63 -49.09
CA LYS A 1269 6.68 -60.69 -48.52
C LYS A 1269 7.71 -60.15 -47.52
N CYS A 1270 7.42 -60.25 -46.23
CA CYS A 1270 8.21 -61.05 -45.28
C CYS A 1270 7.61 -61.00 -43.86
N PRO A 1271 7.84 -62.03 -43.04
CA PRO A 1271 7.01 -62.39 -41.91
C PRO A 1271 7.52 -61.85 -40.57
N SER A 1272 6.59 -61.77 -39.62
CA SER A 1272 6.76 -61.87 -38.17
C SER A 1272 8.20 -62.08 -37.63
N MET A 1273 8.72 -61.09 -36.91
CA MET A 1273 9.38 -61.28 -35.61
C MET A 1273 9.68 -59.92 -34.97
N PHE A 1274 9.00 -59.68 -33.84
CA PHE A 1274 9.24 -58.78 -32.70
C PHE A 1274 9.76 -57.36 -32.94
#